data_AF-B0VZF2-F1
#
_entry.id   AF-B0VZF2-F1
#
_cell.length_a   1.000
_cell.length_b   1.000
_cell.length_c   1.000
_cell.angle_alpha   90.00
_cell.angle_beta   90.00
_cell.angle_gamma   90.00
#
_symmetry.space_group_name_H-M   'P 1'
#
loop_
_entity.id
_entity.type
_entity.pdbx_description
1 polymer ?
#
loop_
_entity_poly.entity_id
_entity_poly.type
_entity_poly.pdbx_seq_one_letter_code
_entity_poly.pdbx_strand_id
1 'polypeptide(L)'
;MAGALEFCLADIGLLLPEDTDPKSKGVFRHEKRFYRLIFERGFVMHQVPALLRDVKRLPEYSLRWRTDASDEASVFLSLFMRFLRPDELGDFGCRMQRQRMVALFFRELERRDFVRMGELQLREPTEDGEPLPVNEFYERLRVGHEGEVLDGSIPEDVAHGSLRPTLRPYQVRAIRWMLDRETVPKVLPAQYARLGCLNVEGEEFYMNLDSFEVLAEVPGEIPIPPGGILADEMGMGKTVEMLGLMLLNRNRKRKFEEEVGPGVAVAVKELKCICIRSNVKDTITCQKCGQRQHKKCVLKNCEVEPSRYICPECWRSEALVESSTTIIVSPVSIKMQWASEIRKHIADSSFKIFIYEGVAESGWISPADLAKYDVVLTDYNVLQTEIYYTAVNSRTSRHGKRFLSPVSPLPLVRWWRVCLDEAQMVEGIHNQTTKMVKTLPAVHRWTVTGTPIEKSMDNLYGLVHFLDYSPYNDYQLWRQLNYQYQQGNPQPLLAVMSRIMWRTCKSAVLDQLGIPPQTEVLHKITMSTCRLFLPHEHAKCATAFREKAAYLGRNLSMARMTIQTLNLLMEPLRKLRQDCVIPSILHKSDQLTTKKLLTPNELREHLVLNNEMECKSALRTIVSSINGMAAVHVIRREYEQAAKLYKSALRWADDYQGTISVDSLLQIHALYNLIEVLEMNGFVGEEEAFRKQLRDYEERCAKLEWKYIETYSNIVKNVERELAPAAGKVFEISAKLDHKVDGNWWRDVIFSLDRNSARTAAFLLKLNIEVKNHSGMAEDIVGLRSMDYQLTTWLDEVKEQRNELVDAFDSIAYFRENLKPKHLWPAEVRGRIEALIRTAFLCHLDPELPDLPYDERQERPTCVLCKVKRTLNLYECMIFQKHFIEETNTTEGSWQMTVQEVIVRQIHACCRKERMEKATIEEGNLFLAYLEALKEEFKHYSKYWVEINYAAAAFDELNMCRSRLQVITMEDLDQAGGKKSIQQILDYEVHETFEDLQVQKVTAEREFVRLKGTLKYLQHLGSVAEIDVCPICQCQPEERYAVLQCGHHFCIVCAPQLVRIARSQGNNVTCGVCRHKQQIADLYFVTCDQILPAKQDINVRGNYSNKILKIVETVLKLKLDEPDVKIIIFSHWDPILFYLAQALDTNSVTYRLKSAKFYKHIEEFKDYTNGITCLLLPLKAGSKGLNLTEATHVFLVEPILNPGEELQAVGRVHRIGQTKPTFVHRFIVQNTIEETIHRTVQADRTGRWSSKDVTVEHLEQLFQLEEPEPIELFAE
;
A
#
# COMPACT_ATOMS: atom_id res chain seq x y z
N MET A 1 -32.74 -61.61 19.74
CA MET A 1 -33.31 -60.49 18.95
C MET A 1 -34.37 -59.69 19.72
N ALA A 2 -35.37 -60.32 20.36
CA ALA A 2 -36.41 -59.59 21.12
C ALA A 2 -35.84 -58.67 22.24
N GLY A 3 -34.86 -59.13 23.01
CA GLY A 3 -34.22 -58.31 24.06
C GLY A 3 -33.35 -57.16 23.55
N ALA A 4 -32.77 -57.24 22.35
CA ALA A 4 -32.01 -56.15 21.75
C ALA A 4 -32.94 -55.05 21.20
N LEU A 5 -34.11 -55.46 20.70
CA LEU A 5 -35.18 -54.55 20.28
C LEU A 5 -35.78 -53.80 21.48
N GLU A 6 -35.99 -54.49 22.61
CA GLU A 6 -36.46 -53.85 23.86
C GLU A 6 -35.45 -52.86 24.43
N PHE A 7 -34.15 -53.17 24.39
CA PHE A 7 -33.09 -52.27 24.85
C PHE A 7 -32.99 -51.01 23.97
N CYS A 8 -33.06 -51.15 22.64
CA CYS A 8 -33.04 -49.99 21.74
C CYS A 8 -34.33 -49.15 21.85
N LEU A 9 -35.50 -49.77 22.07
CA LEU A 9 -36.77 -49.05 22.25
C LEU A 9 -36.86 -48.35 23.62
N ALA A 10 -36.16 -48.88 24.64
CA ALA A 10 -36.00 -48.24 25.95
C ALA A 10 -35.14 -46.96 25.87
N ASP A 11 -34.01 -47.02 25.15
CA ASP A 11 -33.08 -45.89 25.01
C ASP A 11 -33.66 -44.68 24.26
N ILE A 12 -34.74 -44.89 23.48
CA ILE A 12 -35.45 -43.83 22.72
C ILE A 12 -36.73 -43.38 23.47
N GLY A 13 -36.98 -43.88 24.69
CA GLY A 13 -38.06 -43.43 25.57
C GLY A 13 -39.47 -43.89 25.16
N LEU A 14 -39.60 -45.03 24.46
CA LEU A 14 -40.87 -45.55 23.93
C LEU A 14 -41.51 -46.66 24.79
N LEU A 15 -40.91 -47.03 25.91
CA LEU A 15 -41.55 -47.89 26.92
C LEU A 15 -42.29 -47.02 27.94
N LEU A 16 -43.61 -47.08 27.87
CA LEU A 16 -44.51 -46.35 28.75
C LEU A 16 -44.53 -46.99 30.17
N PRO A 17 -44.52 -46.20 31.26
CA PRO A 17 -44.84 -46.69 32.60
C PRO A 17 -46.26 -47.27 32.61
N GLU A 18 -46.52 -48.28 33.44
CA GLU A 18 -47.76 -49.07 33.43
C GLU A 18 -49.06 -48.22 33.54
N ASP A 19 -48.97 -47.00 34.07
CA ASP A 19 -50.08 -46.07 34.33
C ASP A 19 -50.46 -45.08 33.21
N THR A 20 -50.05 -45.29 31.95
CA THR A 20 -50.45 -44.37 30.87
C THR A 20 -51.82 -44.67 30.25
N ASP A 21 -52.58 -43.59 29.99
CA ASP A 21 -53.94 -43.56 29.43
C ASP A 21 -54.12 -44.49 28.21
N PRO A 22 -55.17 -45.35 28.18
CA PRO A 22 -55.45 -46.29 27.10
C PRO A 22 -55.54 -45.68 25.69
N LYS A 23 -55.86 -44.39 25.53
CA LYS A 23 -55.82 -43.74 24.20
C LYS A 23 -54.40 -43.59 23.65
N SER A 24 -53.41 -43.43 24.52
CA SER A 24 -51.98 -43.34 24.17
C SER A 24 -51.42 -44.68 23.71
N LYS A 25 -51.94 -45.80 24.25
CA LYS A 25 -51.49 -47.17 23.91
C LYS A 25 -51.81 -47.58 22.46
N GLY A 26 -52.80 -46.95 21.81
CA GLY A 26 -53.13 -47.19 20.40
C GLY A 26 -52.10 -46.62 19.41
N VAL A 27 -51.56 -45.43 19.71
CA VAL A 27 -50.59 -44.72 18.85
C VAL A 27 -49.26 -45.47 18.78
N PHE A 28 -48.78 -46.00 19.91
CA PHE A 28 -47.51 -46.72 19.95
C PHE A 28 -47.55 -48.12 19.32
N ARG A 29 -48.74 -48.71 19.12
CA ARG A 29 -48.89 -50.06 18.55
C ARG A 29 -48.60 -50.09 17.04
N HIS A 30 -48.93 -49.00 16.33
CA HIS A 30 -48.66 -48.85 14.89
C HIS A 30 -47.20 -48.46 14.62
N GLU A 31 -46.64 -47.54 15.40
CA GLU A 31 -45.22 -47.21 15.36
C GLU A 31 -44.37 -48.45 15.63
N LYS A 32 -44.69 -49.24 16.65
CA LYS A 32 -43.98 -50.49 16.96
C LYS A 32 -44.05 -51.51 15.82
N ARG A 33 -45.15 -51.56 15.04
CA ARG A 33 -45.28 -52.44 13.84
C ARG A 33 -44.43 -51.95 12.66
N PHE A 34 -44.40 -50.64 12.41
CA PHE A 34 -43.54 -50.01 11.40
C PHE A 34 -42.04 -50.22 11.71
N TYR A 35 -41.63 -50.00 12.96
CA TYR A 35 -40.25 -50.26 13.39
C TYR A 35 -39.89 -51.74 13.31
N ARG A 36 -40.82 -52.64 13.63
CA ARG A 36 -40.60 -54.08 13.52
C ARG A 36 -40.37 -54.51 12.07
N LEU A 37 -41.11 -53.96 11.11
CA LEU A 37 -40.95 -54.22 9.67
C LEU A 37 -39.59 -53.77 9.11
N ILE A 38 -39.09 -52.61 9.54
CA ILE A 38 -37.74 -52.13 9.16
C ILE A 38 -36.65 -53.05 9.73
N PHE A 39 -36.79 -53.50 10.97
CA PHE A 39 -35.79 -54.37 11.60
C PHE A 39 -35.87 -55.84 11.13
N GLU A 40 -37.06 -56.40 10.88
CA GLU A 40 -37.24 -57.80 10.45
C GLU A 40 -36.75 -58.05 9.01
N ARG A 41 -36.72 -57.01 8.15
CA ARG A 41 -36.12 -57.09 6.80
C ARG A 41 -34.59 -56.90 6.78
N GLY A 42 -33.93 -56.84 7.94
CA GLY A 42 -32.46 -56.83 8.05
C GLY A 42 -31.80 -55.47 7.83
N PHE A 43 -32.56 -54.37 7.83
CA PHE A 43 -32.01 -53.02 7.65
C PHE A 43 -31.31 -52.54 8.93
N VAL A 44 -30.00 -52.72 9.02
CA VAL A 44 -29.19 -52.18 10.12
C VAL A 44 -28.81 -50.74 9.77
N MET A 45 -29.50 -49.75 10.35
CA MET A 45 -29.27 -48.33 10.02
C MET A 45 -29.01 -47.47 11.26
N HIS A 46 -27.77 -47.03 11.44
CA HIS A 46 -27.35 -46.14 12.51
C HIS A 46 -27.87 -44.69 12.38
N GLN A 47 -28.42 -44.29 11.21
CA GLN A 47 -28.81 -42.91 10.92
C GLN A 47 -30.34 -42.64 11.00
N VAL A 48 -31.16 -43.68 10.87
CA VAL A 48 -32.64 -43.58 10.90
C VAL A 48 -33.18 -43.06 12.25
N PRO A 49 -32.64 -43.46 13.43
CA PRO A 49 -33.10 -42.95 14.73
C PRO A 49 -32.79 -41.46 14.98
N ALA A 50 -31.78 -40.90 14.30
CA ALA A 50 -31.46 -39.48 14.39
C ALA A 50 -32.43 -38.65 13.53
N LEU A 51 -32.71 -39.09 12.31
CA LEU A 51 -33.69 -38.46 11.42
C LEU A 51 -35.11 -38.45 12.00
N LEU A 52 -35.54 -39.54 12.62
CA LEU A 52 -36.88 -39.60 13.24
C LEU A 52 -37.01 -38.73 14.50
N ARG A 53 -35.91 -38.52 15.22
CA ARG A 53 -35.84 -37.54 16.32
C ARG A 53 -36.02 -36.10 15.82
N ASP A 54 -35.46 -35.79 14.65
CA ASP A 54 -35.62 -34.49 14.02
C ASP A 54 -37.04 -34.27 13.49
N VAL A 55 -37.70 -35.32 12.96
CA VAL A 55 -39.10 -35.28 12.54
C VAL A 55 -40.07 -35.06 13.72
N LYS A 56 -39.82 -35.68 14.89
CA LYS A 56 -40.62 -35.48 16.11
C LYS A 56 -40.57 -34.05 16.68
N ARG A 57 -39.55 -33.26 16.33
CA ARG A 57 -39.34 -31.90 16.85
C ARG A 57 -40.10 -30.82 16.07
N LEU A 58 -40.76 -31.18 14.98
CA LEU A 58 -41.50 -30.26 14.12
C LEU A 58 -43.00 -30.25 14.49
N PRO A 59 -43.60 -29.08 14.83
CA PRO A 59 -44.92 -28.99 15.44
C PRO A 59 -46.10 -29.42 14.54
N GLU A 60 -45.89 -29.49 13.22
CA GLU A 60 -46.92 -29.85 12.23
C GLU A 60 -47.18 -31.37 12.12
N TYR A 61 -46.35 -32.21 12.74
CA TYR A 61 -46.50 -33.67 12.71
C TYR A 61 -47.39 -34.23 13.85
N SER A 62 -48.41 -33.48 14.27
CA SER A 62 -49.61 -34.17 14.79
C SER A 62 -50.25 -34.86 13.59
N LEU A 63 -50.00 -36.16 13.43
CA LEU A 63 -50.57 -37.01 12.36
C LEU A 63 -52.09 -36.82 12.32
N ARG A 64 -52.59 -35.86 11.55
CA ARG A 64 -54.01 -35.79 11.17
C ARG A 64 -54.22 -36.89 10.14
N TRP A 65 -54.59 -38.04 10.68
CA TRP A 65 -55.06 -39.23 9.98
C TRP A 65 -56.19 -38.84 9.03
N ARG A 66 -55.93 -38.92 7.72
CA ARG A 66 -56.96 -39.08 6.70
C ARG A 66 -56.48 -40.18 5.79
N THR A 67 -56.89 -41.40 6.09
CA THR A 67 -57.73 -42.26 5.24
C THR A 67 -57.64 -43.70 5.76
N ASP A 68 -58.77 -44.38 5.71
CA ASP A 68 -58.92 -45.77 6.08
C ASP A 68 -58.06 -46.72 5.23
N ALA A 69 -57.89 -47.94 5.77
CA ALA A 69 -57.53 -49.20 5.11
C ALA A 69 -56.04 -49.64 5.07
N SER A 70 -55.69 -50.49 6.04
CA SER A 70 -55.13 -51.86 5.91
C SER A 70 -53.96 -52.22 4.98
N ASP A 71 -53.40 -51.33 4.15
CA ASP A 71 -52.35 -51.69 3.18
C ASP A 71 -51.00 -50.99 3.45
N GLU A 72 -49.91 -51.77 3.37
CA GLU A 72 -48.53 -51.36 3.66
C GLU A 72 -48.01 -50.33 2.64
N ALA A 73 -48.49 -50.39 1.38
CA ALA A 73 -48.11 -49.46 0.32
C ALA A 73 -48.67 -48.03 0.53
N SER A 74 -49.88 -47.92 1.09
CA SER A 74 -50.58 -46.64 1.32
C SER A 74 -49.94 -45.80 2.43
N VAL A 75 -49.33 -46.45 3.43
CA VAL A 75 -48.60 -45.76 4.52
C VAL A 75 -47.29 -45.16 4.01
N PHE A 76 -46.54 -45.87 3.16
CA PHE A 76 -45.34 -45.34 2.53
C PHE A 76 -45.65 -44.22 1.53
N LEU A 77 -46.72 -44.37 0.72
CA LEU A 77 -47.15 -43.35 -0.23
C LEU A 77 -47.64 -42.08 0.49
N SER A 78 -48.41 -42.19 1.58
CA SER A 78 -48.86 -41.02 2.36
C SER A 78 -47.73 -40.27 3.08
N LEU A 79 -46.66 -40.96 3.47
CA LEU A 79 -45.42 -40.35 3.99
C LEU A 79 -44.66 -39.58 2.90
N PHE A 80 -44.67 -40.07 1.65
CA PHE A 80 -44.09 -39.41 0.47
C PHE A 80 -44.95 -38.25 -0.05
N MET A 81 -46.28 -38.32 0.06
CA MET A 81 -47.24 -37.47 -0.65
C MET A 81 -47.67 -36.17 0.03
N ARG A 82 -47.23 -35.88 1.26
CA ARG A 82 -47.48 -34.55 1.86
C ARG A 82 -46.33 -33.60 1.53
N PHE A 83 -46.35 -33.03 0.33
CA PHE A 83 -45.65 -31.78 0.01
C PHE A 83 -46.60 -30.60 0.22
N LEU A 84 -46.11 -29.50 0.82
CA LEU A 84 -46.90 -28.27 0.96
C LEU A 84 -47.27 -27.76 -0.43
N ARG A 85 -48.51 -27.29 -0.60
CA ARG A 85 -48.88 -26.61 -1.86
C ARG A 85 -48.09 -25.31 -1.98
N PRO A 86 -47.84 -24.78 -3.19
CA PRO A 86 -47.13 -23.51 -3.39
C PRO A 86 -47.71 -22.33 -2.58
N ASP A 87 -48.98 -22.44 -2.20
CA ASP A 87 -49.81 -21.46 -1.51
C ASP A 87 -49.79 -21.58 0.03
N GLU A 88 -49.11 -22.59 0.60
CA GLU A 88 -49.03 -22.79 2.05
C GLU A 88 -47.81 -22.05 2.66
N LEU A 89 -48.09 -21.02 3.47
CA LEU A 89 -47.11 -20.14 4.11
C LEU A 89 -46.48 -20.77 5.36
N GLY A 90 -45.56 -21.72 5.17
CA GLY A 90 -44.72 -22.20 6.27
C GLY A 90 -43.98 -23.50 5.96
N ASP A 91 -42.69 -23.40 5.65
CA ASP A 91 -41.77 -24.55 5.67
C ASP A 91 -40.69 -24.27 6.71
N PHE A 92 -40.90 -24.75 7.94
CA PHE A 92 -39.97 -24.61 9.08
C PHE A 92 -38.74 -25.52 8.95
N GLY A 93 -38.18 -25.62 7.74
CA GLY A 93 -37.06 -26.53 7.43
C GLY A 93 -37.48 -27.99 7.27
N CYS A 94 -38.75 -28.30 6.99
CA CYS A 94 -39.22 -29.66 6.76
C CYS A 94 -38.80 -30.21 5.39
N ARG A 95 -38.71 -29.35 4.36
CA ARG A 95 -38.39 -29.77 2.98
C ARG A 95 -37.03 -30.44 2.83
N MET A 96 -35.99 -29.92 3.50
CA MET A 96 -34.65 -30.53 3.48
C MET A 96 -34.64 -31.94 4.11
N GLN A 97 -35.40 -32.13 5.18
CA GLN A 97 -35.51 -33.41 5.90
C GLN A 97 -36.30 -34.42 5.06
N ARG A 98 -37.35 -33.97 4.36
CA ARG A 98 -38.10 -34.76 3.38
C ARG A 98 -37.21 -35.18 2.21
N GLN A 99 -36.48 -34.25 1.59
CA GLN A 99 -35.54 -34.55 0.49
C GLN A 99 -34.45 -35.55 0.92
N ARG A 100 -33.91 -35.42 2.14
CA ARG A 100 -32.93 -36.38 2.69
C ARG A 100 -33.52 -37.78 2.87
N MET A 101 -34.76 -37.88 3.38
CA MET A 101 -35.45 -39.17 3.47
C MET A 101 -35.68 -39.77 2.09
N VAL A 102 -36.18 -38.98 1.12
CA VAL A 102 -36.41 -39.42 -0.25
C VAL A 102 -35.11 -39.93 -0.88
N ALA A 103 -34.00 -39.19 -0.75
CA ALA A 103 -32.70 -39.58 -1.27
C ALA A 103 -32.13 -40.86 -0.63
N LEU A 104 -32.30 -41.04 0.69
CA LEU A 104 -31.90 -42.26 1.40
C LEU A 104 -32.76 -43.46 0.98
N PHE A 105 -34.09 -43.30 0.99
CA PHE A 105 -35.01 -44.34 0.57
C PHE A 105 -34.78 -44.73 -0.90
N PHE A 106 -34.50 -43.79 -1.80
CA PHE A 106 -34.26 -44.09 -3.22
C PHE A 106 -32.87 -44.69 -3.50
N ARG A 107 -31.88 -44.45 -2.62
CA ARG A 107 -30.55 -45.09 -2.69
C ARG A 107 -30.53 -46.49 -2.08
N GLU A 108 -31.32 -46.74 -1.04
CA GLU A 108 -31.22 -47.95 -0.19
C GLU A 108 -32.41 -48.92 -0.28
N LEU A 109 -33.65 -48.46 -0.54
CA LEU A 109 -34.77 -49.33 -0.90
C LEU A 109 -34.72 -49.57 -2.41
N GLU A 110 -34.82 -50.83 -2.82
CA GLU A 110 -34.67 -51.23 -4.22
C GLU A 110 -35.51 -50.36 -5.17
N ARG A 111 -34.82 -49.71 -6.11
CA ARG A 111 -35.36 -48.95 -7.27
C ARG A 111 -36.46 -49.68 -8.06
N ARG A 112 -36.72 -50.96 -7.77
CA ARG A 112 -37.58 -51.89 -8.52
C ARG A 112 -39.07 -51.74 -8.21
N ASP A 113 -39.44 -51.26 -7.02
CA ASP A 113 -40.86 -51.20 -6.61
C ASP A 113 -41.60 -49.93 -7.06
N PHE A 114 -40.84 -48.86 -7.36
CA PHE A 114 -41.39 -47.52 -7.64
C PHE A 114 -40.99 -46.96 -9.01
N VAL A 115 -40.09 -47.60 -9.77
CA VAL A 115 -39.65 -47.13 -11.09
C VAL A 115 -40.15 -48.10 -12.15
N ARG A 116 -40.88 -47.60 -13.14
CA ARG A 116 -41.20 -48.41 -14.33
C ARG A 116 -39.92 -48.68 -15.12
N MET A 117 -39.55 -49.96 -15.20
CA MET A 117 -38.35 -50.44 -15.91
C MET A 117 -38.38 -49.97 -17.38
N GLY A 118 -37.50 -49.04 -17.75
CA GLY A 118 -37.33 -48.55 -19.12
C GLY A 118 -36.89 -47.09 -19.25
N GLU A 119 -37.14 -46.25 -18.25
CA GLU A 119 -36.95 -44.78 -18.37
C GLU A 119 -35.73 -44.22 -17.61
N LEU A 120 -34.98 -45.05 -16.89
CA LEU A 120 -33.76 -44.64 -16.17
C LEU A 120 -32.53 -45.37 -16.68
N GLN A 121 -31.88 -44.83 -17.71
CA GLN A 121 -30.45 -45.09 -17.95
C GLN A 121 -29.60 -44.25 -16.97
N LEU A 122 -29.76 -44.44 -15.66
CA LEU A 122 -28.79 -43.92 -14.70
C LEU A 122 -27.57 -44.83 -14.75
N ARG A 123 -26.49 -44.34 -15.40
CA ARG A 123 -25.18 -45.00 -15.43
C ARG A 123 -24.71 -45.26 -13.99
N GLU A 124 -24.28 -46.49 -13.72
CA GLU A 124 -23.67 -46.86 -12.45
C GLU A 124 -22.47 -45.96 -12.16
N PRO A 125 -22.29 -45.47 -10.92
CA PRO A 125 -21.07 -44.79 -10.53
C PRO A 125 -19.92 -45.78 -10.68
N THR A 126 -19.01 -45.52 -11.62
CA THR A 126 -17.78 -46.30 -11.77
C THR A 126 -16.96 -46.17 -10.49
N GLU A 127 -16.57 -47.30 -9.92
CA GLU A 127 -15.72 -47.41 -8.73
C GLU A 127 -14.38 -46.66 -8.92
N ASP A 128 -13.98 -45.91 -7.90
CA ASP A 128 -12.62 -45.42 -7.61
C ASP A 128 -11.80 -44.84 -8.78
N GLY A 129 -12.30 -43.76 -9.40
CA GLY A 129 -11.53 -42.94 -10.35
C GLY A 129 -10.96 -41.67 -9.71
N GLU A 130 -9.68 -41.36 -9.97
CA GLU A 130 -9.11 -40.04 -9.66
C GLU A 130 -9.87 -38.92 -10.42
N PRO A 131 -10.06 -37.73 -9.81
CA PRO A 131 -10.78 -36.63 -10.46
C PRO A 131 -10.06 -36.16 -11.74
N LEU A 132 -10.86 -35.86 -12.77
CA LEU A 132 -10.35 -35.41 -14.06
C LEU A 132 -9.47 -34.14 -13.91
N PRO A 133 -8.27 -34.08 -14.49
CA PRO A 133 -7.45 -32.86 -14.49
C PRO A 133 -8.14 -31.72 -15.25
N VAL A 134 -7.91 -30.47 -14.82
CA VAL A 134 -8.55 -29.27 -15.41
C VAL A 134 -8.25 -29.10 -16.91
N ASN A 135 -7.03 -29.42 -17.34
CA ASN A 135 -6.67 -29.36 -18.76
C ASN A 135 -7.47 -30.36 -19.61
N GLU A 136 -7.69 -31.57 -19.08
CA GLU A 136 -8.50 -32.58 -19.76
C GLU A 136 -9.99 -32.23 -19.71
N PHE A 137 -10.45 -31.57 -18.63
CA PHE A 137 -11.80 -31.01 -18.56
C PHE A 137 -12.04 -29.99 -19.68
N TYR A 138 -11.11 -29.06 -19.90
CA TYR A 138 -11.22 -28.08 -20.99
C TYR A 138 -11.18 -28.73 -22.37
N GLU A 139 -10.33 -29.75 -22.57
CA GLU A 139 -10.26 -30.46 -23.85
C GLU A 139 -11.56 -31.21 -24.16
N ARG A 140 -12.15 -31.89 -23.17
CA ARG A 140 -13.45 -32.57 -23.33
C ARG A 140 -14.58 -31.58 -23.60
N LEU A 141 -14.55 -30.40 -22.99
CA LEU A 141 -15.52 -29.34 -23.25
C LEU A 141 -15.41 -28.83 -24.69
N ARG A 142 -14.18 -28.62 -25.19
CA ARG A 142 -13.91 -28.24 -26.58
C ARG A 142 -14.43 -29.28 -27.58
N VAL A 143 -14.08 -30.56 -27.39
CA VAL A 143 -14.54 -31.65 -28.27
C VAL A 143 -16.07 -31.73 -28.28
N GLY A 144 -16.71 -31.48 -27.15
CA GLY A 144 -18.17 -31.38 -27.06
C GLY A 144 -18.78 -30.29 -27.96
N HIS A 145 -18.12 -29.13 -28.07
CA HIS A 145 -18.57 -28.04 -28.94
C HIS A 145 -18.30 -28.27 -30.42
N GLU A 146 -17.23 -28.98 -30.78
CA GLU A 146 -16.95 -29.33 -32.18
C GLU A 146 -18.02 -30.28 -32.77
N GLY A 147 -18.71 -31.04 -31.90
CA GLY A 147 -19.86 -31.87 -32.27
C GLY A 147 -21.24 -31.21 -32.14
N GLU A 148 -21.33 -29.97 -31.64
CA GLU A 148 -22.61 -29.28 -31.43
C GLU A 148 -23.09 -28.60 -32.73
N VAL A 149 -24.26 -29.01 -33.23
CA VAL A 149 -24.87 -28.39 -34.42
C VAL A 149 -25.62 -27.13 -34.01
N LEU A 150 -25.10 -25.97 -34.39
CA LEU A 150 -25.75 -24.67 -34.16
C LEU A 150 -26.98 -24.50 -35.07
N ASP A 151 -27.93 -23.65 -34.64
CA ASP A 151 -29.12 -23.33 -35.43
C ASP A 151 -28.74 -22.75 -36.81
N GLY A 152 -29.31 -23.30 -37.88
CA GLY A 152 -29.05 -22.90 -39.26
C GLY A 152 -29.52 -21.49 -39.62
N SER A 153 -30.28 -20.83 -38.73
CA SER A 153 -30.67 -19.42 -38.86
C SER A 153 -29.52 -18.44 -38.58
N ILE A 154 -28.42 -18.90 -37.97
CA ILE A 154 -27.26 -18.07 -37.64
C ILE A 154 -26.30 -18.03 -38.84
N PRO A 155 -25.96 -16.83 -39.36
CA PRO A 155 -25.05 -16.69 -40.49
C PRO A 155 -23.69 -17.38 -40.26
N GLU A 156 -23.15 -18.00 -41.32
CA GLU A 156 -21.80 -18.60 -41.27
C GLU A 156 -20.71 -17.53 -41.18
N ASP A 157 -20.93 -16.37 -41.81
CA ASP A 157 -20.08 -15.19 -41.69
C ASP A 157 -20.71 -14.18 -40.72
N VAL A 158 -20.04 -13.96 -39.59
CA VAL A 158 -20.45 -13.05 -38.51
C VAL A 158 -19.64 -11.75 -38.50
N ALA A 159 -18.95 -11.42 -39.59
CA ALA A 159 -18.25 -10.15 -39.71
C ALA A 159 -19.25 -8.97 -39.88
N HIS A 160 -19.22 -8.01 -38.94
CA HIS A 160 -20.04 -6.80 -39.03
C HIS A 160 -19.25 -5.66 -39.67
N GLY A 161 -19.84 -4.93 -40.65
CA GLY A 161 -19.13 -3.87 -41.40
C GLY A 161 -18.59 -2.70 -40.56
N SER A 162 -19.15 -2.46 -39.38
CA SER A 162 -18.63 -1.47 -38.42
C SER A 162 -17.49 -1.97 -37.52
N LEU A 163 -17.13 -3.26 -37.57
CA LEU A 163 -16.02 -3.84 -36.82
C LEU A 163 -14.76 -3.81 -37.70
N ARG A 164 -13.75 -3.02 -37.30
CA ARG A 164 -12.52 -2.84 -38.10
C ARG A 164 -11.63 -4.09 -38.17
N PRO A 165 -11.42 -4.86 -37.08
CA PRO A 165 -10.61 -6.07 -37.16
C PRO A 165 -11.28 -7.16 -37.99
N THR A 166 -10.49 -7.83 -38.85
CA THR A 166 -10.91 -9.08 -39.48
C THR A 166 -10.92 -10.19 -38.43
N LEU A 167 -12.06 -10.85 -38.27
CA LEU A 167 -12.24 -11.94 -37.31
C LEU A 167 -11.50 -13.20 -37.78
N ARG A 168 -10.84 -13.88 -36.84
CA ARG A 168 -10.19 -15.17 -37.10
C ARG A 168 -11.21 -16.31 -37.04
N PRO A 169 -10.91 -17.50 -37.62
CA PRO A 169 -11.87 -18.60 -37.68
C PRO A 169 -12.40 -19.06 -36.31
N TYR A 170 -11.55 -19.13 -35.28
CA TYR A 170 -12.01 -19.45 -33.92
C TYR A 170 -12.90 -18.35 -33.31
N GLN A 171 -12.62 -17.07 -33.61
CA GLN A 171 -13.43 -15.94 -33.14
C GLN A 171 -14.81 -15.95 -33.80
N VAL A 172 -14.87 -16.29 -35.08
CA VAL A 172 -16.13 -16.50 -35.81
C VAL A 172 -16.97 -17.59 -35.14
N ARG A 173 -16.36 -18.74 -34.81
CA ARG A 173 -17.06 -19.83 -34.09
C ARG A 173 -17.56 -19.38 -32.71
N ALA A 174 -16.72 -18.70 -31.93
CA ALA A 174 -17.10 -18.18 -30.62
C ALA A 174 -18.26 -17.18 -30.72
N ILE A 175 -18.22 -16.22 -31.65
CA ILE A 175 -19.29 -15.25 -31.86
C ILE A 175 -20.59 -15.91 -32.31
N ARG A 176 -20.53 -16.90 -33.20
CA ARG A 176 -21.71 -17.69 -33.60
C ARG A 176 -22.37 -18.38 -32.42
N TRP A 177 -21.57 -19.02 -31.57
CA TRP A 177 -22.07 -19.64 -30.34
C TRP A 177 -22.65 -18.60 -29.36
N MET A 178 -22.01 -17.44 -29.20
CA MET A 178 -22.55 -16.38 -28.34
C MET A 178 -23.87 -15.80 -28.88
N LEU A 179 -24.00 -15.65 -30.21
CA LEU A 179 -25.24 -15.21 -30.85
C LEU A 179 -26.37 -16.22 -30.68
N ASP A 180 -26.08 -17.51 -30.85
CA ASP A 180 -27.01 -18.60 -30.57
C ASP A 180 -27.56 -18.50 -29.14
N ARG A 181 -26.67 -18.27 -28.17
CA ARG A 181 -27.03 -18.10 -26.74
C ARG A 181 -27.85 -16.86 -26.42
N GLU A 182 -27.80 -15.81 -27.23
CA GLU A 182 -28.62 -14.61 -27.04
C GLU A 182 -29.94 -14.63 -27.81
N THR A 183 -30.00 -15.35 -28.94
CA THR A 183 -31.12 -15.28 -29.89
C THR A 183 -32.02 -16.50 -29.88
N VAL A 184 -31.46 -17.69 -29.61
CA VAL A 184 -32.19 -18.95 -29.60
C VAL A 184 -32.53 -19.32 -28.14
N PRO A 185 -33.82 -19.38 -27.77
CA PRO A 185 -34.23 -19.85 -26.45
C PRO A 185 -33.84 -21.32 -26.30
N LYS A 186 -32.87 -21.60 -25.42
CA LYS A 186 -32.50 -22.97 -25.06
C LYS A 186 -33.22 -23.39 -23.79
N VAL A 187 -33.63 -24.65 -23.76
CA VAL A 187 -34.26 -25.29 -22.61
C VAL A 187 -33.47 -26.53 -22.22
N LEU A 188 -33.44 -26.82 -20.93
CA LEU A 188 -32.92 -28.09 -20.45
C LEU A 188 -34.03 -29.14 -20.51
N PRO A 189 -33.77 -30.33 -21.07
CA PRO A 189 -34.65 -31.47 -20.85
C PRO A 189 -34.66 -31.76 -19.34
N ALA A 190 -35.85 -31.80 -18.74
CA ALA A 190 -35.97 -32.05 -17.32
C ALA A 190 -35.39 -33.45 -17.01
N GLN A 191 -34.37 -33.51 -16.16
CA GLN A 191 -33.80 -34.79 -15.71
C GLN A 191 -34.73 -35.37 -14.63
N TYR A 192 -35.74 -36.14 -15.05
CA TYR A 192 -36.69 -36.75 -14.12
C TYR A 192 -36.79 -38.26 -14.29
N ALA A 193 -36.97 -38.95 -13.16
CA ALA A 193 -37.45 -40.32 -13.11
C ALA A 193 -38.96 -40.31 -12.99
N ARG A 194 -39.66 -41.06 -13.84
CA ARG A 194 -41.07 -41.36 -13.61
C ARG A 194 -41.19 -42.43 -12.53
N LEU A 195 -41.92 -42.11 -11.48
CA LEU A 195 -42.22 -42.98 -10.36
C LEU A 195 -43.68 -43.42 -10.44
N GLY A 196 -43.92 -44.72 -10.28
CA GLY A 196 -45.26 -45.30 -10.20
C GLY A 196 -45.27 -46.45 -9.21
N CYS A 197 -46.27 -46.52 -8.34
CA CYS A 197 -46.43 -47.61 -7.40
C CYS A 197 -46.95 -48.85 -8.14
N LEU A 198 -46.26 -49.99 -8.06
CA LEU A 198 -46.72 -51.24 -8.67
C LEU A 198 -48.08 -51.73 -8.12
N ASN A 199 -48.44 -51.31 -6.90
CA ASN A 199 -49.63 -51.80 -6.19
C ASN A 199 -50.82 -50.80 -6.20
N VAL A 200 -50.64 -49.59 -6.73
CA VAL A 200 -51.70 -48.56 -6.84
C VAL A 200 -51.72 -48.06 -8.28
N GLU A 201 -52.66 -48.57 -9.07
CA GLU A 201 -52.82 -48.15 -10.47
C GLU A 201 -53.46 -46.75 -10.55
N GLY A 202 -52.82 -45.83 -11.27
CA GLY A 202 -53.44 -44.56 -11.70
C GLY A 202 -52.74 -43.26 -11.26
N GLU A 203 -51.79 -43.29 -10.33
CA GLU A 203 -51.02 -42.09 -9.94
C GLU A 203 -49.54 -42.22 -10.32
N GLU A 204 -49.08 -41.34 -11.21
CA GLU A 204 -47.70 -41.23 -11.66
C GLU A 204 -47.07 -39.96 -11.08
N PHE A 205 -45.85 -40.08 -10.57
CA PHE A 205 -45.07 -38.98 -10.02
C PHE A 205 -43.77 -38.81 -10.80
N TYR A 206 -43.17 -37.63 -10.72
CA TYR A 206 -41.95 -37.29 -11.44
C TYR A 206 -40.91 -36.78 -10.46
N MET A 207 -39.80 -37.48 -10.31
CA MET A 207 -38.73 -37.09 -9.40
C MET A 207 -37.58 -36.46 -10.18
N ASN A 208 -37.19 -35.23 -9.84
CA ASN A 208 -35.97 -34.63 -10.35
C ASN A 208 -34.74 -35.41 -9.84
N LEU A 209 -33.90 -35.88 -10.77
CA LEU A 209 -32.74 -36.73 -10.47
C LEU A 209 -31.59 -35.99 -9.77
N ASP A 210 -31.51 -34.67 -9.94
CA ASP A 210 -30.48 -33.84 -9.35
C ASP A 210 -30.92 -33.31 -7.97
N SER A 211 -32.17 -32.85 -7.82
CA SER A 211 -32.69 -32.27 -6.56
C SER A 211 -33.44 -33.24 -5.65
N PHE A 212 -33.78 -34.44 -6.13
CA PHE A 212 -34.66 -35.42 -5.46
C PHE A 212 -36.05 -34.87 -5.11
N GLU A 213 -36.49 -33.82 -5.79
CA GLU A 213 -37.83 -33.25 -5.64
C GLU A 213 -38.84 -34.08 -6.42
N VAL A 214 -39.94 -34.49 -5.75
CA VAL A 214 -41.01 -35.29 -6.37
C VAL A 214 -42.19 -34.36 -6.70
N LEU A 215 -42.61 -34.41 -7.95
CA LEU A 215 -43.68 -33.60 -8.52
C LEU A 215 -44.85 -34.51 -8.91
N ALA A 216 -46.08 -34.04 -8.72
CA ALA A 216 -47.29 -34.74 -9.15
C ALA A 216 -47.56 -34.60 -10.67
N GLU A 217 -46.95 -33.60 -11.31
CA GLU A 217 -47.08 -33.32 -12.73
C GLU A 217 -45.70 -33.40 -13.40
N VAL A 218 -45.67 -33.64 -14.71
CA VAL A 218 -44.43 -33.66 -15.50
C VAL A 218 -43.75 -32.29 -15.35
N PRO A 219 -42.51 -32.20 -14.84
CA PRO A 219 -41.79 -30.94 -14.79
C PRO A 219 -41.62 -30.39 -16.20
N GLY A 220 -42.01 -29.13 -16.40
CA GLY A 220 -41.77 -28.41 -17.64
C GLY A 220 -40.28 -28.22 -17.92
N GLU A 221 -39.94 -27.96 -19.18
CA GLU A 221 -38.55 -27.71 -19.58
C GLU A 221 -37.99 -26.47 -18.87
N ILE A 222 -36.75 -26.55 -18.39
CA ILE A 222 -36.15 -25.44 -17.62
C ILE A 222 -35.49 -24.46 -18.59
N PRO A 223 -35.93 -23.20 -18.66
CA PRO A 223 -35.34 -22.23 -19.58
C PRO A 223 -33.92 -21.88 -19.14
N ILE A 224 -32.98 -21.95 -20.09
CA ILE A 224 -31.59 -21.53 -19.86
C ILE A 224 -31.53 -20.01 -20.02
N PRO A 225 -31.06 -19.25 -19.01
CA PRO A 225 -30.94 -17.80 -19.13
C PRO A 225 -30.03 -17.43 -20.30
N PRO A 226 -30.34 -16.41 -21.09
CA PRO A 226 -29.56 -16.08 -22.28
C PRO A 226 -28.24 -15.41 -21.90
N GLY A 227 -27.18 -15.76 -22.64
CA GLY A 227 -25.79 -15.42 -22.32
C GLY A 227 -24.94 -16.62 -21.89
N GLY A 228 -23.81 -16.38 -21.21
CA GLY A 228 -22.88 -17.45 -20.85
C GLY A 228 -21.51 -17.01 -20.33
N ILE A 229 -20.55 -17.93 -20.39
CA ILE A 229 -19.16 -17.79 -19.94
C ILE A 229 -18.25 -17.88 -21.16
N LEU A 230 -17.63 -16.77 -21.54
CA LEU A 230 -16.56 -16.73 -22.54
C LEU A 230 -15.22 -16.87 -21.82
N ALA A 231 -14.68 -18.08 -21.84
CA ALA A 231 -13.52 -18.45 -21.04
C ALA A 231 -12.23 -18.52 -21.87
N ASP A 232 -12.09 -17.88 -23.03
CA ASP A 232 -10.89 -18.03 -23.87
C ASP A 232 -9.57 -17.66 -23.17
N GLU A 233 -8.47 -18.32 -23.55
CA GLU A 233 -7.15 -18.05 -22.99
C GLU A 233 -6.72 -16.57 -23.15
N MET A 234 -5.82 -16.08 -22.29
CA MET A 234 -5.39 -14.69 -22.30
C MET A 234 -4.67 -14.33 -23.60
N GLY A 235 -5.08 -13.25 -24.26
CA GLY A 235 -4.50 -12.80 -25.53
C GLY A 235 -5.18 -13.35 -26.78
N MET A 236 -6.29 -14.08 -26.65
CA MET A 236 -7.10 -14.62 -27.76
C MET A 236 -8.06 -13.61 -28.41
N GLY A 237 -8.19 -12.40 -27.86
CA GLY A 237 -9.05 -11.36 -28.45
C GLY A 237 -10.51 -11.36 -27.98
N LYS A 238 -10.79 -11.86 -26.77
CA LYS A 238 -12.11 -11.83 -26.09
C LYS A 238 -12.85 -10.49 -26.19
N THR A 239 -12.12 -9.37 -26.09
CA THR A 239 -12.69 -8.03 -26.26
C THR A 239 -13.29 -7.85 -27.66
N VAL A 240 -12.58 -8.27 -28.72
CA VAL A 240 -13.07 -8.17 -30.10
C VAL A 240 -14.27 -9.09 -30.33
N GLU A 241 -14.27 -10.28 -29.74
CA GLU A 241 -15.41 -11.22 -29.79
C GLU A 241 -16.66 -10.59 -29.16
N MET A 242 -16.52 -10.01 -27.97
CA MET A 242 -17.62 -9.32 -27.28
C MET A 242 -18.11 -8.09 -28.07
N LEU A 243 -17.21 -7.31 -28.69
CA LEU A 243 -17.61 -6.19 -29.55
C LEU A 243 -18.35 -6.67 -30.81
N GLY A 244 -17.92 -7.78 -31.41
CA GLY A 244 -18.62 -8.41 -32.53
C GLY A 244 -20.06 -8.79 -32.14
N LEU A 245 -20.22 -9.48 -31.01
CA LEU A 245 -21.55 -9.81 -30.46
C LEU A 245 -22.40 -8.56 -30.20
N MET A 246 -21.80 -7.50 -29.65
CA MET A 246 -22.48 -6.24 -29.38
C MET A 246 -23.04 -5.57 -30.63
N LEU A 247 -22.31 -5.64 -31.75
CA LEU A 247 -22.72 -5.06 -33.03
C LEU A 247 -23.80 -5.90 -33.72
N LEU A 248 -23.66 -7.23 -33.67
CA LEU A 248 -24.54 -8.16 -34.37
C LEU A 248 -25.93 -8.26 -33.72
N ASN A 249 -26.03 -8.23 -32.39
CA ASN A 249 -27.30 -8.29 -31.66
C ASN A 249 -27.57 -7.02 -30.83
N ARG A 250 -27.83 -5.89 -31.49
CA ARG A 250 -28.30 -4.66 -30.82
C ARG A 250 -29.82 -4.72 -30.62
N ASN A 251 -30.32 -4.35 -29.44
CA ASN A 251 -31.76 -4.20 -29.22
C ASN A 251 -32.33 -3.07 -30.09
N ARG A 252 -32.98 -3.44 -31.20
CA ARG A 252 -33.55 -2.48 -32.19
C ARG A 252 -34.88 -1.87 -31.76
N LYS A 253 -35.49 -2.31 -30.65
CA LYS A 253 -36.71 -1.71 -30.11
C LYS A 253 -36.41 -0.37 -29.41
N ARG A 254 -35.97 0.63 -30.18
CA ARG A 254 -36.05 2.04 -29.75
C ARG A 254 -37.51 2.48 -29.86
N LYS A 255 -38.29 2.21 -28.82
CA LYS A 255 -39.54 2.95 -28.56
C LYS A 255 -39.52 3.45 -27.13
N PHE A 256 -38.84 4.57 -26.94
CA PHE A 256 -39.16 5.48 -25.84
C PHE A 256 -40.20 6.46 -26.40
N GLU A 257 -41.44 5.99 -26.58
CA GLU A 257 -42.60 6.88 -26.68
C GLU A 257 -43.05 7.10 -25.23
N GLU A 258 -42.68 8.24 -24.63
CA GLU A 258 -43.17 8.65 -23.31
C GLU A 258 -44.68 8.90 -23.39
N GLU A 259 -45.51 7.87 -23.28
CA GLU A 259 -46.90 8.04 -22.86
C GLU A 259 -46.95 8.13 -21.33
N VAL A 260 -46.48 9.26 -20.79
CA VAL A 260 -46.80 9.65 -19.41
C VAL A 260 -48.11 10.41 -19.47
N GLY A 261 -49.16 9.84 -18.90
CA GLY A 261 -50.49 10.47 -18.83
C GLY A 261 -50.45 11.87 -18.20
N PRO A 262 -51.48 12.71 -18.45
CA PRO A 262 -51.50 14.10 -17.99
C PRO A 262 -51.25 14.19 -16.49
N GLY A 263 -50.13 14.79 -16.12
CA GLY A 263 -49.70 14.92 -14.73
C GLY A 263 -50.67 15.77 -13.92
N VAL A 264 -51.20 15.20 -12.84
CA VAL A 264 -51.94 15.96 -11.82
C VAL A 264 -50.95 16.93 -11.16
N ALA A 265 -51.30 18.21 -11.06
CA ALA A 265 -50.47 19.22 -10.42
C ALA A 265 -50.31 18.91 -8.92
N VAL A 266 -49.14 18.39 -8.52
CA VAL A 266 -48.82 18.09 -7.12
C VAL A 266 -48.36 19.37 -6.40
N ALA A 267 -48.84 19.58 -5.17
CA ALA A 267 -48.45 20.73 -4.35
C ALA A 267 -46.93 20.78 -4.11
N VAL A 268 -46.33 21.95 -4.32
CA VAL A 268 -44.89 22.18 -4.16
C VAL A 268 -44.50 22.08 -2.68
N LYS A 269 -43.54 21.21 -2.37
CA LYS A 269 -43.00 20.97 -1.02
C LYS A 269 -41.66 21.67 -0.81
N GLU A 270 -41.16 21.61 0.44
CA GLU A 270 -39.88 22.18 0.85
C GLU A 270 -38.67 21.65 0.05
N LEU A 271 -37.57 22.44 0.05
CA LEU A 271 -36.31 22.08 -0.58
C LEU A 271 -35.62 20.95 0.19
N LYS A 272 -35.55 19.78 -0.44
CA LYS A 272 -34.82 18.61 0.05
C LYS A 272 -33.99 18.06 -1.09
N CYS A 273 -32.73 18.46 -1.17
CA CYS A 273 -31.80 18.01 -2.21
C CYS A 273 -30.86 16.91 -1.66
N ILE A 274 -30.12 16.25 -2.56
CA ILE A 274 -29.04 15.31 -2.21
C ILE A 274 -27.79 16.02 -1.65
N CYS A 275 -27.68 17.34 -1.82
CA CYS A 275 -26.62 18.13 -1.23
C CYS A 275 -27.08 18.82 0.06
N ILE A 276 -26.13 19.31 0.87
CA ILE A 276 -26.37 19.95 2.17
C ILE A 276 -26.89 21.41 2.00
N ARG A 277 -26.85 21.96 0.79
CA ARG A 277 -27.17 23.38 0.53
C ARG A 277 -28.67 23.64 0.72
N SER A 278 -29.01 24.75 1.37
CA SER A 278 -30.40 25.19 1.63
C SER A 278 -30.88 26.31 0.68
N ASN A 279 -30.08 26.67 -0.34
CA ASN A 279 -30.40 27.78 -1.23
C ASN A 279 -31.55 27.43 -2.18
N VAL A 280 -32.54 28.32 -2.31
CA VAL A 280 -33.75 28.09 -3.12
C VAL A 280 -33.56 28.44 -4.61
N LYS A 281 -32.43 29.08 -4.97
CA LYS A 281 -32.09 29.44 -6.36
C LYS A 281 -31.80 28.20 -7.23
N ASP A 282 -32.21 28.26 -8.49
CA ASP A 282 -31.96 27.24 -9.53
C ASP A 282 -32.43 25.83 -9.14
N THR A 283 -33.69 25.76 -8.67
CA THR A 283 -34.33 24.52 -8.23
C THR A 283 -35.32 23.99 -9.27
N ILE A 284 -35.47 22.68 -9.31
CA ILE A 284 -36.47 21.95 -10.09
C ILE A 284 -37.36 21.16 -9.12
N THR A 285 -38.64 21.03 -9.47
CA THR A 285 -39.64 20.37 -8.63
C THR A 285 -39.95 18.99 -9.20
N CYS A 286 -39.93 17.97 -8.35
CA CYS A 286 -40.34 16.63 -8.75
C CYS A 286 -41.84 16.59 -9.04
N GLN A 287 -42.23 16.07 -10.21
CA GLN A 287 -43.62 15.96 -10.65
C GLN A 287 -44.46 15.05 -9.73
N LYS A 288 -43.86 14.00 -9.15
CA LYS A 288 -44.59 12.97 -8.37
C LYS A 288 -44.77 13.33 -6.89
N CYS A 289 -43.71 13.83 -6.24
CA CYS A 289 -43.74 14.11 -4.79
C CYS A 289 -43.77 15.59 -4.43
N GLY A 290 -43.60 16.49 -5.41
CA GLY A 290 -43.58 17.94 -5.22
C GLY A 290 -42.30 18.48 -4.55
N GLN A 291 -41.31 17.65 -4.22
CA GLN A 291 -40.07 18.11 -3.56
C GLN A 291 -39.18 18.92 -4.50
N ARG A 292 -38.57 19.98 -3.98
CA ARG A 292 -37.63 20.83 -4.72
C ARG A 292 -36.19 20.35 -4.56
N GLN A 293 -35.40 20.38 -5.64
CA GLN A 293 -34.00 19.97 -5.68
C GLN A 293 -33.18 20.92 -6.57
N HIS A 294 -31.89 21.09 -6.33
CA HIS A 294 -31.04 21.92 -7.21
C HIS A 294 -30.86 21.27 -8.57
N LYS A 295 -31.09 22.02 -9.66
CA LYS A 295 -30.90 21.53 -11.04
C LYS A 295 -29.50 20.96 -11.25
N LYS A 296 -28.45 21.69 -10.83
CA LYS A 296 -27.04 21.25 -10.94
C LYS A 296 -26.73 19.93 -10.21
N CYS A 297 -27.51 19.55 -9.20
CA CYS A 297 -27.30 18.32 -8.44
C CYS A 297 -27.94 17.09 -9.09
N VAL A 298 -28.97 17.27 -9.93
CA VAL A 298 -29.81 16.17 -10.44
C VAL A 298 -29.92 16.13 -11.97
N LEU A 299 -29.53 17.19 -12.66
CA LEU A 299 -29.54 17.34 -14.12
C LEU A 299 -28.13 17.70 -14.63
N LYS A 300 -27.12 16.86 -14.35
CA LYS A 300 -25.73 17.13 -14.76
C LYS A 300 -25.51 17.02 -16.27
N ASN A 301 -26.14 16.05 -16.92
CA ASN A 301 -25.84 15.64 -18.29
C ASN A 301 -27.06 15.73 -19.25
N CYS A 302 -28.20 16.28 -18.80
CA CYS A 302 -29.43 16.35 -19.59
C CYS A 302 -30.24 17.61 -19.29
N GLU A 303 -30.82 18.20 -20.35
CA GLU A 303 -31.87 19.20 -20.27
C GLU A 303 -33.22 18.47 -20.33
N VAL A 304 -33.89 18.34 -19.18
CA VAL A 304 -35.25 17.76 -19.10
C VAL A 304 -36.24 18.92 -18.99
N GLU A 305 -37.38 18.83 -19.69
CA GLU A 305 -38.47 19.78 -19.49
C GLU A 305 -38.85 19.83 -17.99
N PRO A 306 -39.00 21.03 -17.38
CA PRO A 306 -39.27 21.16 -15.95
C PRO A 306 -40.51 20.40 -15.46
N SER A 307 -41.45 20.12 -16.37
CA SER A 307 -42.69 19.39 -16.14
C SER A 307 -42.52 17.87 -16.00
N ARG A 308 -41.37 17.30 -16.39
CA ARG A 308 -41.14 15.83 -16.48
C ARG A 308 -40.10 15.29 -15.49
N TYR A 309 -39.61 16.12 -14.58
CA TYR A 309 -38.54 15.71 -13.67
C TYR A 309 -39.03 14.81 -12.53
N ILE A 310 -38.35 13.67 -12.33
CA ILE A 310 -38.56 12.72 -11.23
C ILE A 310 -37.32 12.68 -10.34
N CYS A 311 -37.50 12.84 -9.03
CA CYS A 311 -36.38 12.83 -8.08
C CYS A 311 -35.83 11.42 -7.81
N PRO A 312 -34.58 11.28 -7.33
CA PRO A 312 -33.93 9.98 -7.10
C PRO A 312 -34.73 9.01 -6.21
N GLU A 313 -35.48 9.52 -5.24
CA GLU A 313 -36.31 8.70 -4.36
C GLU A 313 -37.57 8.18 -5.07
N CYS A 314 -38.23 9.03 -5.86
CA CYS A 314 -39.42 8.63 -6.61
C CYS A 314 -39.12 7.59 -7.69
N TRP A 315 -37.91 7.64 -8.27
CA TRP A 315 -37.42 6.63 -9.22
C TRP A 315 -37.42 5.21 -8.66
N ARG A 316 -37.36 5.00 -7.33
CA ARG A 316 -37.48 3.66 -6.73
C ARG A 316 -38.85 3.01 -6.92
N SER A 317 -39.86 3.84 -7.14
CA SER A 317 -41.26 3.43 -7.33
C SER A 317 -41.69 3.43 -8.80
N GLU A 318 -40.76 3.78 -9.71
CA GLU A 318 -41.01 3.74 -11.15
C GLU A 318 -40.71 2.35 -11.71
N ALA A 319 -41.32 2.05 -12.87
CA ALA A 319 -40.94 0.88 -13.64
C ALA A 319 -39.48 0.99 -14.10
N LEU A 320 -38.81 -0.16 -14.26
CA LEU A 320 -37.44 -0.20 -14.74
C LEU A 320 -37.33 0.45 -16.14
N VAL A 321 -36.29 1.25 -16.34
CA VAL A 321 -36.03 1.87 -17.64
C VAL A 321 -35.50 0.81 -18.60
N GLU A 322 -36.29 0.45 -19.60
CA GLU A 322 -35.85 -0.43 -20.69
C GLU A 322 -34.73 0.23 -21.49
N SER A 323 -33.61 -0.47 -21.67
CA SER A 323 -32.43 0.07 -22.36
C SER A 323 -31.89 -0.88 -23.43
N SER A 324 -31.26 -0.31 -24.46
CA SER A 324 -30.42 -1.04 -25.42
C SER A 324 -28.95 -1.10 -24.99
N THR A 325 -28.65 -0.59 -23.79
CA THR A 325 -27.30 -0.33 -23.29
C THR A 325 -26.64 -1.60 -22.76
N THR A 326 -25.36 -1.78 -23.09
CA THR A 326 -24.51 -2.81 -22.49
C THR A 326 -23.66 -2.21 -21.38
N ILE A 327 -23.76 -2.73 -20.17
CA ILE A 327 -22.87 -2.34 -19.06
C ILE A 327 -21.70 -3.33 -18.97
N ILE A 328 -20.48 -2.80 -19.00
CA ILE A 328 -19.24 -3.58 -18.84
C ILE A 328 -18.63 -3.23 -17.51
N VAL A 329 -18.45 -4.24 -16.67
CA VAL A 329 -17.75 -4.15 -15.38
C VAL A 329 -16.38 -4.76 -15.57
N SER A 330 -15.34 -3.99 -15.32
CA SER A 330 -13.95 -4.44 -15.49
C SER A 330 -13.06 -4.00 -14.33
N PRO A 331 -11.88 -4.59 -14.11
CA PRO A 331 -10.92 -4.04 -13.16
C PRO A 331 -10.54 -2.59 -13.50
N VAL A 332 -10.27 -1.79 -12.47
CA VAL A 332 -9.83 -0.38 -12.62
C VAL A 332 -8.65 -0.24 -13.58
N SER A 333 -7.78 -1.27 -13.65
CA SER A 333 -6.62 -1.33 -14.53
C SER A 333 -6.93 -1.27 -16.03
N ILE A 334 -8.11 -1.73 -16.46
CA ILE A 334 -8.45 -1.90 -17.88
C ILE A 334 -9.71 -1.15 -18.32
N LYS A 335 -10.40 -0.45 -17.41
CA LYS A 335 -11.58 0.36 -17.75
C LYS A 335 -11.30 1.35 -18.89
N MET A 336 -10.16 2.05 -18.84
CA MET A 336 -9.73 2.97 -19.91
C MET A 336 -9.26 2.25 -21.17
N GLN A 337 -8.70 1.05 -21.02
CA GLN A 337 -8.33 0.21 -22.16
C GLN A 337 -9.57 -0.21 -22.95
N TRP A 338 -10.65 -0.63 -22.28
CA TRP A 338 -11.94 -0.89 -22.92
C TRP A 338 -12.44 0.33 -23.72
N ALA A 339 -12.41 1.52 -23.12
CA ALA A 339 -12.81 2.75 -23.82
C ALA A 339 -11.94 3.04 -25.06
N SER A 340 -10.66 2.70 -25.03
CA SER A 340 -9.75 2.85 -26.17
C SER A 340 -9.99 1.78 -27.25
N GLU A 341 -10.15 0.51 -26.86
CA GLU A 341 -10.40 -0.61 -27.78
C GLU A 341 -11.74 -0.45 -28.51
N ILE A 342 -12.79 0.00 -27.81
CA ILE A 342 -14.09 0.29 -28.46
C ILE A 342 -13.91 1.37 -29.53
N ARG A 343 -13.23 2.49 -29.22
CA ARG A 343 -12.99 3.58 -30.19
C ARG A 343 -12.07 3.16 -31.34
N LYS A 344 -11.13 2.25 -31.06
CA LYS A 344 -10.18 1.73 -32.06
C LYS A 344 -10.86 0.76 -33.01
N HIS A 345 -11.71 -0.12 -32.51
CA HIS A 345 -12.24 -1.25 -33.27
C HIS A 345 -13.63 -1.01 -33.86
N ILE A 346 -14.41 -0.08 -33.32
CA ILE A 346 -15.72 0.29 -33.91
C ILE A 346 -15.53 1.50 -34.82
N ALA A 347 -15.92 1.35 -36.09
CA ALA A 347 -15.88 2.42 -37.09
C ALA A 347 -17.09 3.37 -37.03
N ASP A 348 -18.20 2.92 -36.44
CA ASP A 348 -19.45 3.67 -36.28
C ASP A 348 -19.26 4.85 -35.31
N SER A 349 -19.19 6.06 -35.84
CA SER A 349 -19.04 7.30 -35.06
C SER A 349 -20.27 7.64 -34.21
N SER A 350 -21.41 6.98 -34.45
CA SER A 350 -22.63 7.17 -33.66
C SER A 350 -22.67 6.32 -32.38
N PHE A 351 -21.70 5.42 -32.18
CA PHE A 351 -21.61 4.55 -31.01
C PHE A 351 -21.15 5.31 -29.76
N LYS A 352 -22.05 5.47 -28.78
CA LYS A 352 -21.84 6.32 -27.59
C LYS A 352 -21.38 5.50 -26.39
N ILE A 353 -20.28 5.94 -25.76
CA ILE A 353 -19.68 5.32 -24.57
C ILE A 353 -19.76 6.30 -23.40
N PHE A 354 -20.17 5.82 -22.23
CA PHE A 354 -20.12 6.58 -20.98
C PHE A 354 -19.26 5.88 -19.95
N ILE A 355 -18.42 6.63 -19.23
CA ILE A 355 -17.60 6.12 -18.13
C ILE A 355 -18.29 6.50 -16.82
N TYR A 356 -18.72 5.49 -16.06
CA TYR A 356 -19.38 5.67 -14.77
C TYR A 356 -18.34 5.57 -13.64
N GLU A 357 -18.24 6.63 -12.83
CA GLU A 357 -17.31 6.73 -11.69
C GLU A 357 -18.03 6.58 -10.33
N GLY A 358 -19.32 6.24 -10.34
CA GLY A 358 -20.12 6.09 -9.12
C GLY A 358 -20.76 7.37 -8.62
N VAL A 359 -21.77 7.21 -7.76
CA VAL A 359 -22.55 8.34 -7.22
C VAL A 359 -21.70 9.23 -6.29
N ALA A 360 -20.72 8.66 -5.60
CA ALA A 360 -19.87 9.38 -4.65
C ALA A 360 -18.92 10.37 -5.34
N GLU A 361 -18.28 9.96 -6.46
CA GLU A 361 -17.30 10.78 -7.18
C GLU A 361 -17.97 11.69 -8.23
N SER A 362 -18.83 11.10 -9.07
CA SER A 362 -19.43 11.81 -10.21
C SER A 362 -20.83 12.40 -9.93
N GLY A 363 -21.39 12.18 -8.74
CA GLY A 363 -22.75 12.60 -8.37
C GLY A 363 -23.84 11.72 -8.98
N TRP A 364 -25.11 12.04 -8.70
CA TRP A 364 -26.24 11.26 -9.21
C TRP A 364 -26.53 11.57 -10.69
N ILE A 365 -26.83 10.52 -11.46
CA ILE A 365 -27.19 10.57 -12.88
C ILE A 365 -28.55 9.89 -13.04
N SER A 366 -29.42 10.43 -13.90
CA SER A 366 -30.74 9.84 -14.11
C SER A 366 -30.65 8.47 -14.83
N PRO A 367 -31.50 7.49 -14.46
CA PRO A 367 -31.56 6.20 -15.18
C PRO A 367 -31.84 6.35 -16.68
N ALA A 368 -32.70 7.31 -17.04
CA ALA A 368 -33.01 7.64 -18.43
C ALA A 368 -31.79 8.15 -19.22
N ASP A 369 -30.86 8.85 -18.57
CA ASP A 369 -29.63 9.31 -19.23
C ASP A 369 -28.65 8.18 -19.48
N LEU A 370 -28.52 7.24 -18.54
CA LEU A 370 -27.68 6.05 -18.72
C LEU A 370 -28.16 5.20 -19.90
N ALA A 371 -29.48 5.10 -20.09
CA ALA A 371 -30.09 4.35 -21.19
C ALA A 371 -29.85 4.96 -22.60
N LYS A 372 -29.37 6.21 -22.70
CA LYS A 372 -29.07 6.87 -23.99
C LYS A 372 -27.75 6.41 -24.62
N TYR A 373 -26.86 5.81 -23.83
CA TYR A 373 -25.56 5.33 -24.29
C TYR A 373 -25.66 3.89 -24.79
N ASP A 374 -24.79 3.51 -25.72
CA ASP A 374 -24.72 2.12 -26.19
C ASP A 374 -23.91 1.26 -25.22
N VAL A 375 -22.86 1.84 -24.61
CA VAL A 375 -22.02 1.19 -23.61
C VAL A 375 -21.81 2.08 -22.38
N VAL A 376 -21.99 1.52 -21.19
CA VAL A 376 -21.61 2.11 -19.91
C VAL A 376 -20.46 1.29 -19.31
N LEU A 377 -19.31 1.93 -19.09
CA LEU A 377 -18.12 1.31 -18.50
C LEU A 377 -18.02 1.67 -17.03
N THR A 378 -17.90 0.67 -16.16
CA THR A 378 -17.67 0.84 -14.72
C THR A 378 -16.62 -0.16 -14.23
N ASP A 379 -16.25 -0.07 -12.96
CA ASP A 379 -15.32 -1.00 -12.33
C ASP A 379 -15.82 -1.61 -11.02
N TYR A 380 -15.16 -2.70 -10.61
CA TYR A 380 -15.53 -3.47 -9.43
C TYR A 380 -15.43 -2.66 -8.12
N ASN A 381 -14.56 -1.66 -8.04
CA ASN A 381 -14.40 -0.82 -6.84
C ASN A 381 -15.57 0.17 -6.72
N VAL A 382 -16.00 0.75 -7.84
CA VAL A 382 -17.20 1.58 -7.90
C VAL A 382 -18.41 0.76 -7.44
N LEU A 383 -18.61 -0.46 -7.95
CA LEU A 383 -19.75 -1.29 -7.53
C LEU A 383 -19.70 -1.70 -6.05
N GLN A 384 -18.51 -1.84 -5.48
CA GLN A 384 -18.33 -2.16 -4.05
C GLN A 384 -18.87 -1.06 -3.14
N THR A 385 -18.72 0.22 -3.53
CA THR A 385 -19.25 1.36 -2.77
C THR A 385 -20.70 1.66 -3.15
N GLU A 386 -21.08 1.38 -4.39
CA GLU A 386 -22.41 1.65 -4.94
C GLU A 386 -23.53 0.88 -4.21
N ILE A 387 -23.24 -0.33 -3.72
CA ILE A 387 -24.19 -1.18 -2.97
C ILE A 387 -24.81 -0.48 -1.75
N TYR A 388 -24.11 0.50 -1.16
CA TYR A 388 -24.57 1.26 0.00
C TYR A 388 -25.64 2.32 -0.35
N TYR A 389 -25.79 2.63 -1.64
CA TYR A 389 -26.85 3.51 -2.16
C TYR A 389 -28.09 2.75 -2.63
N THR A 390 -28.14 1.42 -2.41
CA THR A 390 -29.32 0.59 -2.68
C THR A 390 -30.28 0.54 -1.47
N ALA A 391 -31.56 0.26 -1.72
CA ALA A 391 -32.59 0.28 -0.68
C ALA A 391 -32.31 -0.73 0.46
N VAL A 392 -31.72 -1.89 0.13
CA VAL A 392 -31.44 -3.00 1.06
C VAL A 392 -30.46 -2.61 2.18
N ASN A 393 -29.56 -1.66 1.94
CA ASN A 393 -28.54 -1.23 2.90
C ASN A 393 -28.81 0.15 3.50
N SER A 394 -29.98 0.74 3.24
CA SER A 394 -30.33 2.08 3.73
C SER A 394 -30.62 2.05 5.24
N ARG A 395 -29.75 2.69 6.04
CA ARG A 395 -29.96 2.82 7.49
C ARG A 395 -31.13 3.77 7.78
N THR A 396 -32.16 3.26 8.46
CA THR A 396 -33.26 4.05 9.02
C THR A 396 -32.76 4.83 10.23
N SER A 397 -32.73 6.16 10.11
CA SER A 397 -32.43 7.06 11.22
C SER A 397 -33.70 7.33 12.00
N ARG A 398 -33.62 7.36 13.35
CA ARG A 398 -34.74 7.74 14.23
C ARG A 398 -35.18 9.21 14.06
N HIS A 399 -34.30 10.05 13.53
CA HIS A 399 -34.60 11.45 13.17
C HIS A 399 -34.63 11.62 11.65
N GLY A 400 -35.59 12.42 11.16
CA GLY A 400 -35.73 12.74 9.74
C GLY A 400 -34.49 13.46 9.20
N LYS A 401 -33.87 12.92 8.15
CA LYS A 401 -32.68 13.53 7.52
C LYS A 401 -33.06 14.84 6.82
N ARG A 402 -32.24 15.89 7.00
CA ARG A 402 -32.43 17.22 6.39
C ARG A 402 -32.14 17.24 4.87
N PHE A 403 -31.39 16.25 4.38
CA PHE A 403 -31.06 16.04 2.96
C PHE A 403 -31.47 14.63 2.52
N LEU A 404 -31.68 14.43 1.22
CA LEU A 404 -32.02 13.14 0.64
C LEU A 404 -30.77 12.26 0.51
N SER A 405 -30.90 10.99 0.86
CA SER A 405 -29.84 10.01 0.56
C SER A 405 -29.87 9.72 -0.94
N PRO A 406 -28.74 9.82 -1.66
CA PRO A 406 -28.71 9.51 -3.08
C PRO A 406 -28.95 8.00 -3.29
N VAL A 407 -29.60 7.67 -4.40
CA VAL A 407 -29.96 6.29 -4.79
C VAL A 407 -29.07 5.86 -5.95
N SER A 408 -28.59 4.62 -5.95
CA SER A 408 -27.86 4.11 -7.11
C SER A 408 -28.78 4.06 -8.34
N PRO A 409 -28.39 4.65 -9.48
CA PRO A 409 -29.16 4.57 -10.72
C PRO A 409 -29.02 3.22 -11.45
N LEU A 410 -27.99 2.43 -11.14
CA LEU A 410 -27.70 1.20 -11.89
C LEU A 410 -28.78 0.11 -11.79
N PRO A 411 -29.39 -0.15 -10.61
CA PRO A 411 -30.47 -1.14 -10.49
C PRO A 411 -31.81 -0.69 -11.08
N LEU A 412 -31.93 0.58 -11.47
CA LEU A 412 -33.17 1.17 -12.00
C LEU A 412 -33.28 1.07 -13.53
N VAL A 413 -32.21 0.64 -14.19
CA VAL A 413 -32.15 0.41 -15.63
C VAL A 413 -32.18 -1.09 -15.88
N ARG A 414 -33.03 -1.55 -16.82
CA ARG A 414 -32.97 -2.90 -17.35
C ARG A 414 -31.94 -2.93 -18.47
N TRP A 415 -30.77 -3.49 -18.17
CA TRP A 415 -29.64 -3.55 -19.08
C TRP A 415 -29.88 -4.59 -20.17
N TRP A 416 -29.53 -4.25 -21.41
CA TRP A 416 -29.57 -5.22 -22.51
C TRP A 416 -28.56 -6.35 -22.26
N ARG A 417 -27.35 -5.97 -21.87
CA ARG A 417 -26.27 -6.88 -21.50
C ARG A 417 -25.56 -6.41 -20.25
N VAL A 418 -25.27 -7.32 -19.33
CA VAL A 418 -24.29 -7.12 -18.25
C VAL A 418 -23.10 -8.02 -18.53
N CYS A 419 -21.94 -7.42 -18.79
CA CYS A 419 -20.69 -8.12 -19.09
C CYS A 419 -19.69 -7.91 -17.95
N LEU A 420 -19.23 -9.01 -17.35
CA LEU A 420 -18.17 -9.00 -16.34
C LEU A 420 -16.86 -9.45 -16.97
N ASP A 421 -15.88 -8.55 -17.06
CA ASP A 421 -14.55 -8.88 -17.55
C ASP A 421 -13.59 -9.18 -16.40
N GLU A 422 -12.77 -10.21 -16.55
CA GLU A 422 -12.00 -10.84 -15.47
C GLU A 422 -12.93 -11.29 -14.31
N ALA A 423 -13.98 -12.04 -14.67
CA ALA A 423 -15.05 -12.45 -13.77
C ALA A 423 -14.62 -13.26 -12.52
N GLN A 424 -13.38 -13.77 -12.48
CA GLN A 424 -12.76 -14.35 -11.27
C GLN A 424 -12.73 -13.36 -10.07
N MET A 425 -12.87 -12.06 -10.33
CA MET A 425 -13.03 -11.03 -9.29
C MET A 425 -14.34 -11.16 -8.49
N VAL A 426 -15.28 -11.97 -8.95
CA VAL A 426 -16.66 -12.12 -8.43
C VAL A 426 -16.91 -13.54 -7.87
N GLU A 427 -15.87 -14.34 -7.66
CA GLU A 427 -15.98 -15.71 -7.14
C GLU A 427 -16.62 -15.79 -5.73
N GLY A 428 -16.36 -14.79 -4.89
CA GLY A 428 -16.92 -14.72 -3.54
C GLY A 428 -18.36 -14.22 -3.53
N ILE A 429 -19.32 -15.10 -3.26
CA ILE A 429 -20.77 -14.77 -3.27
C ILE A 429 -21.13 -13.74 -2.18
N HIS A 430 -20.40 -13.75 -1.07
CA HIS A 430 -20.63 -12.81 0.03
C HIS A 430 -19.99 -11.43 -0.20
N ASN A 431 -19.19 -11.26 -1.26
CA ASN A 431 -18.56 -10.00 -1.59
C ASN A 431 -19.62 -8.94 -1.97
N GLN A 432 -19.42 -7.71 -1.53
CA GLN A 432 -20.32 -6.59 -1.80
C GLN A 432 -20.47 -6.31 -3.30
N THR A 433 -19.38 -6.45 -4.05
CA THR A 433 -19.36 -6.33 -5.51
C THR A 433 -20.27 -7.40 -6.15
N THR A 434 -20.17 -8.66 -5.71
CA THR A 434 -21.02 -9.76 -6.21
C THR A 434 -22.49 -9.51 -5.94
N LYS A 435 -22.82 -9.03 -4.73
CA LYS A 435 -24.20 -8.64 -4.37
C LYS A 435 -24.72 -7.53 -5.27
N MET A 436 -23.92 -6.48 -5.52
CA MET A 436 -24.31 -5.36 -6.39
C MET A 436 -24.49 -5.78 -7.85
N VAL A 437 -23.62 -6.64 -8.35
CA VAL A 437 -23.71 -7.14 -9.74
C VAL A 437 -24.93 -8.03 -9.93
N LYS A 438 -25.31 -8.82 -8.91
CA LYS A 438 -26.51 -9.67 -8.93
C LYS A 438 -27.80 -8.84 -8.90
N THR A 439 -27.81 -7.67 -8.26
CA THR A 439 -28.99 -6.79 -8.21
C THR A 439 -29.25 -6.03 -9.51
N LEU A 440 -28.31 -6.02 -10.47
CA LEU A 440 -28.50 -5.37 -11.78
C LEU A 440 -29.51 -6.17 -12.62
N PRO A 441 -30.65 -5.58 -13.04
CA PRO A 441 -31.59 -6.23 -13.95
C PRO A 441 -31.00 -6.32 -15.36
N ALA A 442 -30.94 -7.52 -15.94
CA ALA A 442 -30.30 -7.76 -17.23
C ALA A 442 -31.16 -8.67 -18.11
N VAL A 443 -31.15 -8.43 -19.43
CA VAL A 443 -31.68 -9.41 -20.41
C VAL A 443 -30.65 -10.50 -20.65
N HIS A 444 -29.42 -10.14 -21.02
CA HIS A 444 -28.30 -11.06 -21.26
C HIS A 444 -27.19 -10.90 -20.22
N ARG A 445 -26.64 -12.00 -19.71
CA ARG A 445 -25.51 -11.98 -18.76
C ARG A 445 -24.30 -12.69 -19.35
N TRP A 446 -23.17 -11.99 -19.36
CA TRP A 446 -21.90 -12.52 -19.86
C TRP A 446 -20.82 -12.42 -18.80
N THR A 447 -20.07 -13.50 -18.65
CA THR A 447 -18.81 -13.50 -17.90
C THR A 447 -17.67 -13.77 -18.88
N VAL A 448 -16.63 -12.97 -18.80
CA VAL A 448 -15.47 -13.01 -19.68
C VAL A 448 -14.25 -13.19 -18.79
N THR A 449 -13.51 -14.28 -18.97
CA THR A 449 -12.35 -14.58 -18.11
C THR A 449 -11.32 -15.42 -18.86
N GLY A 450 -10.03 -15.21 -18.58
CA GLY A 450 -8.96 -16.06 -19.08
C GLY A 450 -8.72 -17.33 -18.28
N THR A 451 -9.21 -17.39 -17.04
CA THR A 451 -8.90 -18.42 -16.05
C THR A 451 -10.12 -18.64 -15.15
N PRO A 452 -11.18 -19.30 -15.65
CA PRO A 452 -12.41 -19.49 -14.87
C PRO A 452 -12.24 -20.46 -13.68
N ILE A 453 -11.16 -21.25 -13.67
CA ILE A 453 -10.83 -22.21 -12.61
C ILE A 453 -9.42 -21.87 -12.10
N GLU A 454 -9.32 -21.17 -10.97
CA GLU A 454 -8.03 -20.82 -10.36
C GLU A 454 -7.55 -21.84 -9.33
N LYS A 455 -8.44 -22.32 -8.44
CA LYS A 455 -8.08 -23.15 -7.28
C LYS A 455 -8.86 -24.46 -7.24
N SER A 456 -10.16 -24.39 -7.51
CA SER A 456 -11.06 -25.54 -7.44
C SER A 456 -12.24 -25.35 -8.40
N MET A 457 -12.94 -26.45 -8.65
CA MET A 457 -14.16 -26.42 -9.46
C MET A 457 -15.26 -25.52 -8.88
N ASP A 458 -15.22 -25.24 -7.57
CA ASP A 458 -16.15 -24.31 -6.91
C ASP A 458 -15.99 -22.86 -7.36
N ASN A 459 -14.85 -22.46 -7.96
CA ASN A 459 -14.69 -21.11 -8.53
C ASN A 459 -15.73 -20.84 -9.62
N LEU A 460 -16.17 -21.87 -10.35
CA LEU A 460 -17.22 -21.76 -11.38
C LEU A 460 -18.58 -21.40 -10.79
N TYR A 461 -18.85 -21.75 -9.52
CA TYR A 461 -20.14 -21.49 -8.91
C TYR A 461 -20.46 -20.00 -8.84
N GLY A 462 -19.47 -19.15 -8.55
CA GLY A 462 -19.67 -17.70 -8.54
C GLY A 462 -20.16 -17.17 -9.91
N LEU A 463 -19.64 -17.74 -11.01
CA LEU A 463 -20.04 -17.40 -12.37
C LEU A 463 -21.46 -17.90 -12.67
N VAL A 464 -21.76 -19.16 -12.34
CA VAL A 464 -23.09 -19.77 -12.53
C VAL A 464 -24.16 -19.05 -11.70
N HIS A 465 -23.84 -18.70 -10.46
CA HIS A 465 -24.70 -17.92 -9.58
C HIS A 465 -24.99 -16.53 -10.15
N PHE A 466 -24.00 -15.87 -10.77
CA PHE A 466 -24.21 -14.59 -11.46
C PHE A 466 -25.12 -14.73 -12.69
N LEU A 467 -24.91 -15.74 -13.53
CA LEU A 467 -25.72 -16.00 -14.73
C LEU A 467 -27.20 -16.29 -14.41
N ASP A 468 -27.51 -16.58 -13.14
CA ASP A 468 -28.85 -16.95 -12.66
C ASP A 468 -29.38 -18.24 -13.29
N TYR A 469 -28.48 -19.20 -13.48
CA TYR A 469 -28.80 -20.45 -14.13
C TYR A 469 -29.51 -21.42 -13.19
N SER A 470 -30.83 -21.29 -13.09
CA SER A 470 -31.67 -22.21 -12.32
C SER A 470 -31.69 -23.62 -12.96
N PRO A 471 -31.63 -24.71 -12.17
CA PRO A 471 -31.55 -24.79 -10.70
C PRO A 471 -30.10 -24.75 -10.15
N TYR A 472 -29.09 -24.70 -11.02
CA TYR A 472 -27.67 -24.75 -10.66
C TYR A 472 -27.14 -23.48 -9.97
N ASN A 473 -27.96 -22.43 -9.88
CA ASN A 473 -27.69 -21.24 -9.08
C ASN A 473 -27.89 -21.47 -7.57
N ASP A 474 -28.44 -22.62 -7.16
CA ASP A 474 -28.46 -23.11 -5.77
C ASP A 474 -27.15 -23.83 -5.41
N TYR A 475 -26.55 -23.39 -4.31
CA TYR A 475 -25.30 -23.93 -3.81
C TYR A 475 -25.39 -25.40 -3.40
N GLN A 476 -26.55 -25.85 -2.89
CA GLN A 476 -26.69 -27.24 -2.46
C GLN A 476 -26.61 -28.20 -3.64
N LEU A 477 -27.25 -27.86 -4.75
CA LEU A 477 -27.20 -28.62 -5.99
C LEU A 477 -25.80 -28.57 -6.62
N TRP A 478 -25.20 -27.37 -6.67
CA TRP A 478 -23.83 -27.20 -7.16
C TRP A 478 -22.83 -28.08 -6.40
N ARG A 479 -22.94 -28.09 -5.07
CA ARG A 479 -22.08 -28.91 -4.20
C ARG A 479 -22.19 -30.40 -4.50
N GLN A 480 -23.37 -30.89 -4.87
CA GLN A 480 -23.56 -32.30 -5.24
C GLN A 480 -22.89 -32.62 -6.57
N LEU A 481 -23.00 -31.75 -7.58
CA LEU A 481 -22.30 -31.90 -8.86
C LEU A 481 -20.79 -31.90 -8.69
N ASN A 482 -20.26 -30.97 -7.90
CA ASN A 482 -18.83 -30.92 -7.60
C ASN A 482 -18.37 -32.16 -6.81
N TYR A 483 -19.19 -32.66 -5.88
CA TYR A 483 -18.89 -33.90 -5.17
C TYR A 483 -18.80 -35.11 -6.13
N GLN A 484 -19.72 -35.25 -7.08
CA GLN A 484 -19.66 -36.32 -8.09
C GLN A 484 -18.42 -36.22 -8.99
N TYR A 485 -18.04 -35.00 -9.37
CA TYR A 485 -16.80 -34.74 -10.10
C TYR A 485 -15.56 -35.21 -9.32
N GLN A 486 -15.52 -34.91 -8.01
CA GLN A 486 -14.42 -35.33 -7.13
C GLN A 486 -14.34 -36.85 -6.94
N GLN A 487 -15.45 -37.57 -7.10
CA GLN A 487 -15.52 -39.04 -7.05
C GLN A 487 -15.22 -39.70 -8.42
N GLY A 488 -14.72 -38.95 -9.41
CA GLY A 488 -14.33 -39.51 -10.71
C GLY A 488 -15.45 -39.55 -11.77
N ASN A 489 -16.63 -38.97 -11.50
CA ASN A 489 -17.71 -38.84 -12.49
C ASN A 489 -17.85 -37.40 -13.00
N PRO A 490 -17.10 -36.99 -14.05
CA PRO A 490 -17.12 -35.62 -14.54
C PRO A 490 -18.29 -35.30 -15.47
N GLN A 491 -19.06 -36.29 -15.93
CA GLN A 491 -20.07 -36.13 -16.99
C GLN A 491 -21.21 -35.16 -16.66
N PRO A 492 -21.82 -35.19 -15.45
CA PRO A 492 -22.90 -34.26 -15.11
C PRO A 492 -22.45 -32.80 -15.15
N LEU A 493 -21.26 -32.52 -14.59
CA LEU A 493 -20.70 -31.17 -14.58
C LEU A 493 -20.25 -30.72 -15.99
N LEU A 494 -19.62 -31.61 -16.76
CA LEU A 494 -19.26 -31.33 -18.17
C LEU A 494 -20.50 -30.99 -19.01
N ALA A 495 -21.59 -31.72 -18.84
CA ALA A 495 -22.83 -31.49 -19.58
C ALA A 495 -23.49 -30.15 -19.23
N VAL A 496 -23.41 -29.71 -17.97
CA VAL A 496 -23.88 -28.38 -17.56
C VAL A 496 -22.97 -27.31 -18.17
N MET A 497 -21.65 -27.46 -18.02
CA MET A 497 -20.67 -26.47 -18.45
C MET A 497 -20.60 -26.32 -19.97
N SER A 498 -20.73 -27.40 -20.75
CA SER A 498 -20.72 -27.34 -22.22
C SER A 498 -21.90 -26.56 -22.81
N ARG A 499 -22.95 -26.28 -22.03
CA ARG A 499 -24.11 -25.50 -22.51
C ARG A 499 -23.95 -24.01 -22.25
N ILE A 500 -23.16 -23.62 -21.25
CA ILE A 500 -23.06 -22.25 -20.77
C ILE A 500 -21.66 -21.65 -20.91
N MET A 501 -20.62 -22.45 -21.11
CA MET A 501 -19.23 -22.02 -21.20
C MET A 501 -18.65 -22.37 -22.56
N TRP A 502 -17.90 -21.43 -23.14
CA TRP A 502 -17.06 -21.63 -24.30
C TRP A 502 -15.59 -21.42 -23.93
N ARG A 503 -14.69 -22.32 -24.35
CA ARG A 503 -13.25 -22.25 -24.03
C ARG A 503 -12.39 -22.59 -25.24
N THR A 504 -11.53 -21.66 -25.64
CA THR A 504 -10.46 -21.86 -26.62
C THR A 504 -9.08 -21.72 -25.97
N CYS A 505 -8.21 -22.72 -26.17
CA CYS A 505 -6.81 -22.71 -25.74
C CYS A 505 -5.88 -22.38 -26.91
N LYS A 506 -4.81 -21.62 -26.66
CA LYS A 506 -3.83 -21.19 -27.69
C LYS A 506 -3.16 -22.36 -28.39
N SER A 507 -2.79 -23.39 -27.63
CA SER A 507 -2.13 -24.60 -28.14
C SER A 507 -2.89 -25.24 -29.29
N ALA A 508 -4.21 -25.12 -29.28
CA ALA A 508 -5.10 -25.81 -30.20
C ALA A 508 -5.64 -24.92 -31.32
N VAL A 509 -5.17 -23.67 -31.42
CA VAL A 509 -5.43 -22.74 -32.54
C VAL A 509 -4.18 -21.93 -32.92
N LEU A 510 -2.98 -22.42 -32.59
CA LEU A 510 -1.72 -21.72 -32.79
C LEU A 510 -1.49 -21.34 -34.26
N ASP A 511 -1.89 -22.22 -35.16
CA ASP A 511 -1.93 -22.06 -36.61
C ASP A 511 -2.79 -20.85 -37.04
N GLN A 512 -3.89 -20.60 -36.34
CA GLN A 512 -4.82 -19.51 -36.62
C GLN A 512 -4.41 -18.18 -35.96
N LEU A 513 -3.45 -18.17 -35.03
CA LEU A 513 -3.05 -17.00 -34.24
C LEU A 513 -1.95 -16.14 -34.90
N GLY A 514 -1.09 -16.74 -35.73
CA GLY A 514 -0.02 -16.01 -36.44
C GLY A 514 0.91 -15.22 -35.52
N ILE A 515 1.12 -15.71 -34.28
CA ILE A 515 2.04 -15.09 -33.31
C ILE A 515 3.44 -15.67 -33.57
N PRO A 516 4.50 -14.84 -33.68
CA PRO A 516 5.88 -15.31 -33.81
C PRO A 516 6.29 -16.22 -32.63
N PRO A 517 7.22 -17.18 -32.81
CA PRO A 517 7.57 -18.14 -31.77
C PRO A 517 8.13 -17.48 -30.50
N GLN A 518 7.83 -18.10 -29.35
CA GLN A 518 8.40 -17.74 -28.06
C GLN A 518 9.64 -18.60 -27.78
N THR A 519 10.73 -17.98 -27.32
CA THR A 519 11.96 -18.69 -26.92
C THR A 519 12.26 -18.45 -25.45
N GLU A 520 12.64 -19.50 -24.72
CA GLU A 520 13.11 -19.39 -23.34
C GLU A 520 14.65 -19.36 -23.29
N VAL A 521 15.21 -18.47 -22.49
CA VAL A 521 16.66 -18.31 -22.29
C VAL A 521 16.97 -18.43 -20.80
N LEU A 522 17.70 -19.49 -20.43
CA LEU A 522 18.11 -19.74 -19.05
C LEU A 522 19.51 -19.17 -18.78
N HIS A 523 19.60 -18.21 -17.86
CA HIS A 523 20.86 -17.66 -17.37
C HIS A 523 21.23 -18.31 -16.04
N LYS A 524 22.19 -19.23 -16.07
CA LYS A 524 22.76 -19.85 -14.87
C LYS A 524 23.85 -18.96 -14.29
N ILE A 525 23.76 -18.66 -12.99
CA ILE A 525 24.63 -17.69 -12.31
C ILE A 525 25.36 -18.38 -11.16
N THR A 526 26.68 -18.25 -11.12
CA THR A 526 27.52 -18.73 -10.01
C THR A 526 27.86 -17.56 -9.08
N MET A 527 27.71 -17.77 -7.77
CA MET A 527 28.04 -16.75 -6.76
C MET A 527 29.53 -16.82 -6.39
N SER A 528 30.31 -15.81 -6.76
CA SER A 528 31.73 -15.64 -6.39
C SER A 528 31.87 -15.03 -4.99
N THR A 529 31.12 -13.97 -4.69
CA THR A 529 31.28 -13.13 -3.48
C THR A 529 30.82 -13.79 -2.16
N CYS A 530 30.13 -14.93 -2.22
CA CYS A 530 29.44 -15.55 -1.06
C CYS A 530 29.43 -17.09 -1.10
N ARG A 531 30.47 -17.73 -1.66
CA ARG A 531 30.53 -19.19 -1.89
C ARG A 531 30.28 -20.04 -0.63
N LEU A 532 30.66 -19.54 0.56
CA LEU A 532 30.48 -20.23 1.85
C LEU A 532 29.24 -19.77 2.63
N PHE A 533 28.67 -18.60 2.33
CA PHE A 533 27.54 -18.03 3.08
C PHE A 533 26.22 -18.69 2.72
N LEU A 534 25.96 -18.88 1.43
CA LEU A 534 24.68 -19.37 0.95
C LEU A 534 24.38 -20.81 1.38
N PRO A 535 25.34 -21.76 1.38
CA PRO A 535 25.11 -23.10 1.95
C PRO A 535 24.80 -23.08 3.45
N HIS A 536 25.43 -22.19 4.22
CA HIS A 536 25.19 -22.06 5.67
C HIS A 536 23.80 -21.49 5.99
N GLU A 537 23.40 -20.41 5.31
CA GLU A 537 22.04 -19.88 5.48
C GLU A 537 20.98 -20.84 4.96
N HIS A 538 21.28 -21.59 3.88
CA HIS A 538 20.42 -22.66 3.39
C HIS A 538 20.18 -23.72 4.47
N ALA A 539 21.23 -24.21 5.11
CA ALA A 539 21.10 -25.18 6.22
C ALA A 539 20.23 -24.64 7.37
N LYS A 540 20.45 -23.40 7.81
CA LYS A 540 19.64 -22.77 8.87
C LYS A 540 18.17 -22.58 8.49
N CYS A 541 17.90 -22.17 7.25
CA CYS A 541 16.54 -21.96 6.81
C CYS A 541 15.82 -23.30 6.60
N ALA A 542 16.54 -24.33 6.17
CA ALA A 542 16.03 -25.70 6.09
C ALA A 542 15.67 -26.26 7.48
N THR A 543 16.50 -26.04 8.51
CA THR A 543 16.18 -26.45 9.89
C THR A 543 14.99 -25.67 10.46
N ALA A 544 14.97 -24.35 10.27
CA ALA A 544 13.86 -23.51 10.72
C ALA A 544 12.53 -23.87 10.01
N PHE A 545 12.58 -24.25 8.73
CA PHE A 545 11.42 -24.77 8.02
C PHE A 545 10.95 -26.09 8.63
N ARG A 546 11.85 -27.03 8.89
CA ARG A 546 11.54 -28.33 9.51
C ARG A 546 10.92 -28.20 10.90
N GLU A 547 11.43 -27.32 11.75
CA GLU A 547 10.87 -27.04 13.08
C GLU A 547 9.43 -26.51 12.99
N LYS A 548 9.18 -25.58 12.07
CA LYS A 548 7.84 -25.02 11.84
C LYS A 548 6.88 -26.04 11.21
N ALA A 549 7.40 -26.88 10.30
CA ALA A 549 6.67 -27.95 9.65
C ALA A 549 6.30 -29.08 10.63
N ALA A 550 7.10 -29.33 11.68
CA ALA A 550 6.84 -30.40 12.65
C ALA A 550 5.51 -30.24 13.40
N TYR A 551 5.04 -29.00 13.59
CA TYR A 551 3.74 -28.70 14.21
C TYR A 551 2.55 -28.83 13.23
N LEU A 552 2.84 -29.07 11.94
CA LEU A 552 1.85 -29.21 10.87
C LEU A 552 1.89 -30.65 10.33
N GLY A 553 0.73 -31.20 9.96
CA GLY A 553 0.70 -32.53 9.32
C GLY A 553 1.41 -32.51 7.96
N ARG A 554 2.26 -33.50 7.66
CA ARG A 554 3.00 -33.62 6.38
C ARG A 554 2.12 -33.55 5.13
N ASN A 555 0.90 -34.09 5.23
CA ASN A 555 -0.08 -34.13 4.13
C ASN A 555 -0.98 -32.87 4.05
N LEU A 556 -0.75 -31.87 4.90
CA LEU A 556 -1.53 -30.63 4.87
C LEU A 556 -1.18 -29.83 3.61
N SER A 557 -2.18 -29.60 2.75
CA SER A 557 -2.07 -28.78 1.53
C SER A 557 -2.07 -27.28 1.86
N MET A 558 -1.30 -26.49 1.11
CA MET A 558 -1.28 -25.02 1.23
C MET A 558 -2.68 -24.40 1.06
N ALA A 559 -3.54 -25.00 0.24
CA ALA A 559 -4.92 -24.52 0.01
C ALA A 559 -5.80 -24.60 1.26
N ARG A 560 -5.48 -25.49 2.21
CA ARG A 560 -6.24 -25.70 3.46
C ARG A 560 -5.68 -24.92 4.66
N MET A 561 -4.55 -24.24 4.50
CA MET A 561 -3.91 -23.48 5.57
C MET A 561 -4.50 -22.07 5.69
N THR A 562 -4.49 -21.51 6.90
CA THR A 562 -4.78 -20.08 7.06
C THR A 562 -3.64 -19.22 6.49
N ILE A 563 -3.95 -17.99 6.09
CA ILE A 563 -2.95 -17.05 5.55
C ILE A 563 -1.79 -16.81 6.55
N GLN A 564 -2.09 -16.78 7.84
CA GLN A 564 -1.08 -16.58 8.90
C GLN A 564 -0.14 -17.78 9.00
N THR A 565 -0.70 -19.01 9.06
CA THR A 565 0.09 -20.25 9.10
C THR A 565 0.95 -20.40 7.85
N LEU A 566 0.39 -20.15 6.66
CA LEU A 566 1.13 -20.22 5.40
C LEU A 566 2.28 -19.19 5.35
N ASN A 567 2.05 -17.96 5.81
CA ASN A 567 3.11 -16.95 5.85
C ASN A 567 4.25 -17.31 6.80
N LEU A 568 3.94 -17.89 7.97
CA LEU A 568 4.95 -18.36 8.93
C LEU A 568 5.79 -19.52 8.36
N LEU A 569 5.13 -20.46 7.68
CA LEU A 569 5.78 -21.61 7.05
C LEU A 569 6.66 -21.20 5.86
N MET A 570 6.19 -20.25 5.04
CA MET A 570 6.91 -19.78 3.84
C MET A 570 8.03 -18.79 4.14
N GLU A 571 8.15 -18.29 5.36
CA GLU A 571 9.17 -17.30 5.77
C GLU A 571 10.63 -17.76 5.47
N PRO A 572 11.07 -19.00 5.83
CA PRO A 572 12.45 -19.43 5.56
C PRO A 572 12.74 -19.55 4.06
N LEU A 573 11.76 -20.05 3.29
CA LEU A 573 11.85 -20.18 1.84
C LEU A 573 11.93 -18.80 1.16
N ARG A 574 11.13 -17.85 1.63
CA ARG A 574 11.12 -16.46 1.18
C ARG A 574 12.49 -15.79 1.42
N LYS A 575 13.05 -15.96 2.61
CA LYS A 575 14.35 -15.41 2.97
C LYS A 575 15.47 -15.94 2.08
N LEU A 576 15.56 -17.25 1.85
CA LEU A 576 16.58 -17.82 0.96
C LEU A 576 16.48 -17.30 -0.48
N ARG A 577 15.26 -17.17 -1.01
CA ARG A 577 15.05 -16.61 -2.35
C ARG A 577 15.50 -15.16 -2.44
N GLN A 578 15.27 -14.35 -1.40
CA GLN A 578 15.79 -12.99 -1.34
C GLN A 578 17.33 -12.99 -1.28
N ASP A 579 17.93 -13.88 -0.47
CA ASP A 579 19.38 -14.02 -0.33
C ASP A 579 20.10 -14.37 -1.64
N CYS A 580 19.41 -15.07 -2.55
CA CYS A 580 19.93 -15.39 -3.89
C CYS A 580 20.00 -14.15 -4.81
N VAL A 581 19.17 -13.13 -4.58
CA VAL A 581 19.15 -11.90 -5.37
C VAL A 581 20.01 -10.81 -4.72
N ILE A 582 19.79 -10.56 -3.43
CA ILE A 582 20.57 -9.65 -2.58
C ILE A 582 20.78 -10.36 -1.23
N PRO A 583 21.99 -10.85 -0.93
CA PRO A 583 22.27 -11.54 0.33
C PRO A 583 21.79 -10.74 1.55
N SER A 584 21.06 -11.35 2.49
CA SER A 584 20.51 -10.68 3.69
C SER A 584 21.56 -10.10 4.62
N ILE A 585 22.83 -10.43 4.43
CA ILE A 585 23.97 -9.73 5.03
C ILE A 585 23.98 -8.23 4.65
N LEU A 586 23.49 -7.90 3.45
CA LEU A 586 23.32 -6.55 2.89
C LEU A 586 21.98 -5.92 3.29
N HIS A 587 20.97 -6.71 3.69
CA HIS A 587 19.66 -6.22 4.15
C HIS A 587 19.54 -6.07 5.68
N LYS A 588 20.20 -6.90 6.49
CA LYS A 588 20.28 -6.68 7.96
C LYS A 588 21.20 -5.51 8.32
N SER A 589 21.93 -5.02 7.33
CA SER A 589 22.58 -3.71 7.31
C SER A 589 21.65 -2.60 6.81
N ASP A 590 20.34 -2.78 6.63
CA ASP A 590 19.45 -1.62 6.34
C ASP A 590 19.15 -0.76 7.59
N GLN A 591 19.51 -1.22 8.80
CA GLN A 591 19.76 -0.31 9.95
C GLN A 591 21.17 0.31 9.92
N LEU A 592 22.04 -0.17 9.05
CA LEU A 592 23.31 0.45 8.65
C LEU A 592 23.14 1.12 7.27
N THR A 593 21.93 1.63 6.99
CA THR A 593 21.75 2.58 5.90
C THR A 593 22.69 3.76 6.15
N THR A 594 23.42 4.14 5.10
CA THR A 594 24.20 5.39 4.95
C THR A 594 25.45 5.64 5.81
N LYS A 595 26.15 4.63 6.35
CA LYS A 595 27.62 4.81 6.44
C LYS A 595 28.18 4.53 5.06
N LYS A 596 28.56 5.60 4.34
CA LYS A 596 29.18 5.58 3.00
C LYS A 596 30.08 4.33 2.87
N LEU A 597 29.95 3.59 1.76
CA LEU A 597 31.04 2.73 1.32
C LEU A 597 32.23 3.67 1.08
N LEU A 598 33.13 3.72 2.06
CA LEU A 598 34.28 4.60 2.04
C LEU A 598 35.41 3.84 1.34
N THR A 599 36.12 4.53 0.45
CA THR A 599 37.42 4.02 -0.02
C THR A 599 38.35 3.81 1.19
N PRO A 600 39.39 2.96 1.11
CA PRO A 600 40.34 2.77 2.20
C PRO A 600 40.90 4.09 2.76
N ASN A 601 41.12 5.08 1.88
CA ASN A 601 41.61 6.41 2.25
C ASN A 601 40.56 7.26 2.96
N GLU A 602 39.34 7.32 2.44
CA GLU A 602 38.24 8.05 3.09
C GLU A 602 37.88 7.43 4.44
N LEU A 603 37.93 6.09 4.57
CA LEU A 603 37.70 5.42 5.85
C LEU A 603 38.79 5.79 6.85
N ARG A 604 40.05 5.78 6.44
CA ARG A 604 41.17 6.18 7.29
C ARG A 604 40.99 7.61 7.79
N GLU A 605 40.68 8.55 6.91
CA GLU A 605 40.43 9.95 7.28
C GLU A 605 39.26 10.06 8.27
N HIS A 606 38.16 9.34 8.01
CA HIS A 606 37.02 9.30 8.92
C HIS A 606 37.38 8.72 10.30
N LEU A 607 38.12 7.61 10.35
CA LEU A 607 38.56 6.97 11.60
C LEU A 607 39.53 7.86 12.39
N VAL A 608 40.44 8.55 11.70
CA VAL A 608 41.36 9.52 12.32
C VAL A 608 40.56 10.68 12.92
N LEU A 609 39.67 11.31 12.15
CA LEU A 609 38.85 12.42 12.63
C LEU A 609 37.95 12.00 13.80
N ASN A 610 37.32 10.84 13.74
CA ASN A 610 36.49 10.33 14.84
C ASN A 610 37.32 10.08 16.10
N ASN A 611 38.51 9.48 15.96
CA ASN A 611 39.38 9.23 17.10
C ASN A 611 39.96 10.53 17.70
N GLU A 612 40.21 11.56 16.87
CA GLU A 612 40.56 12.90 17.35
C GLU A 612 39.43 13.54 18.17
N MET A 613 38.18 13.39 17.74
CA MET A 613 37.01 13.86 18.50
C MET A 613 36.85 13.12 19.83
N GLU A 614 37.02 11.80 19.85
CA GLU A 614 37.00 10.99 21.08
C GLU A 614 38.13 11.40 22.04
N CYS A 615 39.34 11.66 21.51
CA CYS A 615 40.46 12.19 22.30
C CYS A 615 40.09 13.53 22.96
N LYS A 616 39.48 14.46 22.20
CA LYS A 616 39.01 15.74 22.74
C LYS A 616 37.95 15.56 23.82
N SER A 617 37.02 14.61 23.62
CA SER A 617 35.97 14.31 24.60
C SER A 617 36.55 13.77 25.91
N ALA A 618 37.48 12.81 25.84
CA ALA A 618 38.14 12.29 27.02
C ALA A 618 38.94 13.39 27.74
N LEU A 619 39.66 14.23 26.98
CA LEU A 619 40.40 15.37 27.54
C LEU A 619 39.49 16.40 28.21
N ARG A 620 38.31 16.68 27.65
CA ARG A 620 37.26 17.51 28.26
C ARG A 620 36.82 16.94 29.60
N THR A 621 36.55 15.63 29.68
CA THR A 621 36.18 14.97 30.94
C THR A 621 37.28 15.08 31.98
N ILE A 622 38.55 14.83 31.61
CA ILE A 622 39.70 14.95 32.54
C ILE A 622 39.77 16.35 33.14
N VAL A 623 39.77 17.39 32.30
CA VAL A 623 39.91 18.77 32.75
C VAL A 623 38.68 19.24 33.53
N SER A 624 37.47 18.85 33.10
CA SER A 624 36.23 19.14 33.82
C SER A 624 36.20 18.50 35.21
N SER A 625 36.63 17.24 35.35
CA SER A 625 36.73 16.57 36.64
C SER A 625 37.75 17.26 37.56
N ILE A 626 38.91 17.68 37.02
CA ILE A 626 39.91 18.45 37.78
C ILE A 626 39.32 19.79 38.27
N ASN A 627 38.62 20.52 37.41
CA ASN A 627 37.95 21.78 37.77
C ASN A 627 36.86 21.56 38.84
N GLY A 628 36.04 20.52 38.71
CA GLY A 628 35.04 20.14 39.71
C GLY A 628 35.67 19.79 41.07
N MET A 629 36.75 19.00 41.08
CA MET A 629 37.50 18.68 42.30
C MET A 629 38.09 19.95 42.95
N ALA A 630 38.62 20.88 42.14
CA ALA A 630 39.11 22.16 42.63
C ALA A 630 38.00 22.98 43.28
N ALA A 631 36.80 23.02 42.70
CA ALA A 631 35.64 23.68 43.29
C ALA A 631 35.23 23.07 44.64
N VAL A 632 35.28 21.74 44.79
CA VAL A 632 35.03 21.07 46.08
C VAL A 632 36.07 21.47 47.14
N HIS A 633 37.34 21.60 46.78
CA HIS A 633 38.37 22.12 47.71
C HIS A 633 38.13 23.59 48.09
N VAL A 634 37.61 24.42 47.18
CA VAL A 634 37.18 25.80 47.50
C VAL A 634 36.04 25.78 48.52
N ILE A 635 35.04 24.90 48.35
CA ILE A 635 33.94 24.73 49.31
C ILE A 635 34.47 24.35 50.71
N ARG A 636 35.44 23.43 50.77
CA ARG A 636 36.12 23.00 52.00
C ARG A 636 37.10 24.04 52.57
N ARG A 637 37.26 25.20 51.93
CA ARG A 637 38.22 26.28 52.26
C ARG A 637 39.70 25.85 52.18
N GLU A 638 40.01 24.86 51.36
CA GLU A 638 41.35 24.34 51.10
C GLU A 638 41.96 25.01 49.85
N TYR A 639 42.14 26.33 49.90
CA TYR A 639 42.48 27.16 48.74
C TYR A 639 43.81 26.78 48.05
N GLU A 640 44.83 26.35 48.81
CA GLU A 640 46.09 25.90 48.23
C GLU A 640 45.93 24.66 47.33
N GLN A 641 45.07 23.73 47.75
CA GLN A 641 44.84 22.50 47.02
C GLN A 641 43.99 22.76 45.77
N ALA A 642 43.00 23.64 45.88
CA ALA A 642 42.25 24.15 44.74
C ALA A 642 43.16 24.82 43.69
N ALA A 643 44.08 25.69 44.13
CA ALA A 643 45.03 26.36 43.25
C ALA A 643 45.95 25.37 42.51
N LYS A 644 46.41 24.31 43.18
CA LYS A 644 47.19 23.24 42.54
C LYS A 644 46.40 22.51 41.45
N LEU A 645 45.13 22.20 41.70
CA LEU A 645 44.27 21.52 40.73
C LEU A 645 43.97 22.40 39.52
N TYR A 646 43.62 23.67 39.69
CA TYR A 646 43.45 24.59 38.56
C TYR A 646 44.73 24.77 37.74
N LYS A 647 45.90 24.89 38.39
CA LYS A 647 47.20 24.88 37.68
C LYS A 647 47.43 23.57 36.92
N SER A 648 47.01 22.44 37.47
CA SER A 648 47.11 21.14 36.78
C SER A 648 46.19 21.07 35.55
N ALA A 649 44.98 21.63 35.62
CA ALA A 649 44.07 21.75 34.48
C ALA A 649 44.68 22.59 33.34
N LEU A 650 45.34 23.70 33.68
CA LEU A 650 46.04 24.55 32.71
C LEU A 650 47.27 23.86 32.12
N ARG A 651 47.98 23.05 32.91
CA ARG A 651 49.11 22.25 32.41
C ARG A 651 48.65 21.24 31.34
N TRP A 652 47.49 20.60 31.51
CA TRP A 652 46.91 19.76 30.46
C TRP A 652 46.61 20.56 29.18
N ALA A 653 46.20 21.82 29.29
CA ALA A 653 46.00 22.68 28.12
C ALA A 653 47.32 23.08 27.45
N ASP A 654 48.40 23.23 28.23
CA ASP A 654 49.72 23.58 27.72
C ASP A 654 50.42 22.39 27.05
N ASP A 655 50.26 21.18 27.62
CA ASP A 655 50.83 19.93 27.10
C ASP A 655 50.16 19.49 25.77
N TYR A 656 48.93 19.95 25.51
CA TYR A 656 48.12 19.55 24.34
C TYR A 656 47.63 20.77 23.54
N GLN A 657 48.49 21.22 22.62
CA GLN A 657 48.24 22.31 21.67
C GLN A 657 48.24 21.77 20.23
N GLY A 658 47.17 21.99 19.46
CA GLY A 658 47.08 21.52 18.06
C GLY A 658 45.74 20.87 17.71
N THR A 659 45.76 19.72 17.01
CA THR A 659 44.55 19.00 16.59
C THR A 659 43.75 18.48 17.76
N ILE A 660 44.40 18.00 18.83
CA ILE A 660 43.78 17.66 20.11
C ILE A 660 44.13 18.77 21.10
N SER A 661 43.14 19.53 21.54
CA SER A 661 43.29 20.65 22.45
C SER A 661 42.18 20.68 23.49
N VAL A 662 42.46 21.24 24.67
CA VAL A 662 41.45 21.50 25.71
C VAL A 662 40.51 22.64 25.28
N ASP A 663 39.22 22.49 25.54
CA ASP A 663 38.22 23.52 25.22
C ASP A 663 38.51 24.85 25.91
N SER A 664 38.26 25.96 25.20
CA SER A 664 38.50 27.31 25.71
C SER A 664 37.73 27.59 27.00
N LEU A 665 36.46 27.16 27.11
CA LEU A 665 35.62 27.41 28.29
C LEU A 665 36.17 26.77 29.56
N LEU A 666 36.72 25.55 29.47
CA LEU A 666 37.32 24.87 30.62
C LEU A 666 38.63 25.55 31.07
N GLN A 667 39.39 26.10 30.12
CA GLN A 667 40.58 26.90 30.42
C GLN A 667 40.20 28.25 31.06
N ILE A 668 39.16 28.92 30.53
CA ILE A 668 38.62 30.16 31.10
C ILE A 668 38.13 29.92 32.52
N HIS A 669 37.38 28.84 32.76
CA HIS A 669 36.93 28.44 34.10
C HIS A 669 38.12 28.29 35.05
N ALA A 670 39.15 27.54 34.65
CA ALA A 670 40.32 27.31 35.49
C ALA A 670 41.11 28.61 35.76
N LEU A 671 41.28 29.48 34.75
CA LEU A 671 41.97 30.78 34.91
C LEU A 671 41.21 31.72 35.83
N TYR A 672 39.91 31.92 35.58
CA TYR A 672 39.08 32.83 36.35
C TYR A 672 39.03 32.43 37.83
N ASN A 673 38.79 31.15 38.09
CA ASN A 673 38.72 30.64 39.47
C ASN A 673 40.08 30.56 40.14
N LEU A 674 41.17 30.34 39.39
CA LEU A 674 42.52 30.42 39.94
C LEU A 674 42.87 31.85 40.37
N ILE A 675 42.55 32.86 39.56
CA ILE A 675 42.73 34.29 39.89
C ILE A 675 42.01 34.60 41.21
N GLU A 676 40.72 34.26 41.30
CA GLU A 676 39.92 34.53 42.51
C GLU A 676 40.44 33.79 43.75
N VAL A 677 40.85 32.52 43.63
CA VAL A 677 41.42 31.73 44.75
C VAL A 677 42.76 32.32 45.20
N LEU A 678 43.60 32.80 44.28
CA LEU A 678 44.88 33.43 44.61
C LEU A 678 44.69 34.78 45.32
N GLU A 679 43.66 35.55 44.95
CA GLU A 679 43.27 36.78 45.63
C GLU A 679 42.71 36.51 47.04
N MET A 680 41.86 35.49 47.19
CA MET A 680 41.25 35.11 48.48
C MET A 680 42.23 34.53 49.48
N ASN A 681 43.27 33.81 49.03
CA ASN A 681 44.24 33.16 49.92
C ASN A 681 45.26 34.13 50.56
N GLY A 682 45.01 35.44 50.51
CA GLY A 682 45.78 36.44 51.26
C GLY A 682 47.22 36.65 50.80
N PHE A 683 47.63 36.15 49.63
CA PHE A 683 48.89 36.54 48.99
C PHE A 683 48.77 37.95 48.38
N VAL A 684 48.46 38.94 49.21
CA VAL A 684 48.81 40.35 48.92
C VAL A 684 50.29 40.49 49.21
N GLY A 685 51.13 39.77 48.45
CA GLY A 685 52.56 40.00 48.44
C GLY A 685 52.83 41.23 47.60
N GLU A 686 53.51 42.23 48.16
CA GLU A 686 53.98 43.44 47.45
C GLU A 686 55.01 43.10 46.33
N GLU A 687 55.27 41.82 46.05
CA GLU A 687 56.19 41.34 45.04
C GLU A 687 55.63 41.50 43.62
N GLU A 688 56.32 42.32 42.81
CA GLU A 688 55.99 42.60 41.40
C GLU A 688 55.87 41.31 40.55
N ALA A 689 56.56 40.23 40.94
CA ALA A 689 56.48 38.93 40.27
C ALA A 689 55.08 38.30 40.33
N PHE A 690 54.39 38.41 41.48
CA PHE A 690 53.04 37.88 41.66
C PHE A 690 52.02 38.69 40.86
N ARG A 691 52.13 40.03 40.87
CA ARG A 691 51.29 40.93 40.06
C ARG A 691 51.47 40.68 38.57
N LYS A 692 52.70 40.42 38.12
CA LYS A 692 52.97 40.04 36.73
C LYS A 692 52.28 38.73 36.36
N GLN A 693 52.37 37.71 37.21
CA GLN A 693 51.72 36.42 36.98
C GLN A 693 50.18 36.54 36.90
N LEU A 694 49.57 37.39 37.74
CA LEU A 694 48.14 37.66 37.69
C LEU A 694 47.74 38.30 36.35
N ARG A 695 48.48 39.33 35.91
CA ARG A 695 48.27 39.99 34.61
C ARG A 695 48.42 39.02 33.44
N ASP A 696 49.39 38.11 33.50
CA ASP A 696 49.60 37.09 32.46
C ASP A 696 48.37 36.14 32.37
N TYR A 697 47.76 35.78 33.50
CA TYR A 697 46.54 34.96 33.52
C TYR A 697 45.32 35.73 33.01
N GLU A 698 45.15 37.00 33.40
CA GLU A 698 44.08 37.87 32.90
C GLU A 698 44.17 38.06 31.38
N GLU A 699 45.37 38.31 30.84
CA GLU A 699 45.59 38.47 29.41
C GLU A 699 45.31 37.16 28.65
N ARG A 700 45.73 36.01 29.20
CA ARG A 700 45.40 34.69 28.63
C ARG A 700 43.89 34.45 28.62
N CYS A 701 43.19 34.80 29.70
CA CYS A 701 41.74 34.67 29.80
C CYS A 701 41.02 35.51 28.74
N ALA A 702 41.37 36.80 28.62
CA ALA A 702 40.79 37.71 27.64
C ALA A 702 41.01 37.24 26.19
N LYS A 703 42.19 36.67 25.87
CA LYS A 703 42.48 36.08 24.55
C LYS A 703 41.59 34.88 24.26
N LEU A 704 41.34 34.00 25.24
CA LEU A 704 40.49 32.83 25.07
C LEU A 704 39.01 33.21 24.93
N GLU A 705 38.53 34.19 25.68
CA GLU A 705 37.17 34.73 25.53
C GLU A 705 36.94 35.30 24.12
N TRP A 706 37.89 36.07 23.60
CA TRP A 706 37.80 36.58 22.24
C TRP A 706 37.79 35.44 21.22
N LYS A 707 38.72 34.49 21.33
CA LYS A 707 38.79 33.33 20.43
C LYS A 707 37.47 32.55 20.39
N TYR A 708 36.75 32.48 21.50
CA TYR A 708 35.44 31.82 21.56
C TYR A 708 34.34 32.63 20.85
N ILE A 709 34.28 33.95 21.07
CA ILE A 709 33.25 34.83 20.47
C ILE A 709 33.51 35.08 18.97
N GLU A 710 34.77 35.13 18.55
CA GLU A 710 35.20 35.48 17.20
C GLU A 710 34.57 34.57 16.13
N THR A 711 34.39 33.28 16.43
CA THR A 711 33.74 32.33 15.52
C THR A 711 32.30 32.74 15.21
N TYR A 712 31.50 33.02 16.23
CA TYR A 712 30.11 33.48 16.10
C TYR A 712 30.04 34.87 15.45
N SER A 713 30.94 35.80 15.82
CA SER A 713 31.05 37.13 15.23
C SER A 713 31.26 37.05 13.70
N ASN A 714 32.14 36.16 13.25
CA ASN A 714 32.42 35.96 11.83
C ASN A 714 31.22 35.36 11.09
N ILE A 715 30.51 34.40 11.69
CA ILE A 715 29.32 33.78 11.08
C ILE A 715 28.20 34.82 10.92
N VAL A 716 27.90 35.59 11.96
CA VAL A 716 26.87 36.64 11.93
C VAL A 716 27.18 37.67 10.84
N LYS A 717 28.44 38.14 10.74
CA LYS A 717 28.90 39.05 9.68
C LYS A 717 28.81 38.44 8.28
N ASN A 718 29.01 37.13 8.14
CA ASN A 718 28.86 36.45 6.85
C ASN A 718 27.40 36.43 6.41
N VAL A 719 26.47 36.09 7.31
CA VAL A 719 25.04 36.07 7.01
C VAL A 719 24.52 37.48 6.70
N GLU A 720 25.01 38.51 7.39
CA GLU A 720 24.66 39.90 7.07
C GLU A 720 25.14 40.31 5.66
N ARG A 721 26.34 39.88 5.26
CA ARG A 721 26.84 40.06 3.89
C ARG A 721 26.03 39.30 2.83
N GLU A 722 25.44 38.16 3.19
CA GLU A 722 24.53 37.40 2.32
C GLU A 722 23.13 38.04 2.25
N LEU A 723 22.66 38.68 3.32
CA LEU A 723 21.36 39.34 3.40
C LEU A 723 21.33 40.63 2.56
N ALA A 724 22.41 41.42 2.56
CA ALA A 724 22.51 42.68 1.82
C ALA A 724 22.16 42.56 0.32
N PRO A 725 22.70 41.61 -0.48
CA PRO A 725 22.31 41.46 -1.88
C PRO A 725 20.87 40.95 -2.06
N ALA A 726 20.34 40.14 -1.14
CA ALA A 726 18.95 39.68 -1.19
C ALA A 726 17.97 40.85 -0.98
N ALA A 727 18.20 41.67 0.04
CA ALA A 727 17.43 42.90 0.29
C ALA A 727 17.61 43.92 -0.84
N GLY A 728 18.83 44.05 -1.39
CA GLY A 728 19.13 44.89 -2.55
C GLY A 728 18.36 44.48 -3.80
N LYS A 729 18.18 43.17 -4.03
CA LYS A 729 17.39 42.64 -5.16
C LYS A 729 15.91 42.98 -5.03
N VAL A 730 15.35 42.92 -3.82
CA VAL A 730 13.97 43.37 -3.55
C VAL A 730 13.82 44.85 -3.88
N PHE A 731 14.77 45.68 -3.46
CA PHE A 731 14.79 47.11 -3.78
C PHE A 731 14.93 47.38 -5.28
N GLU A 732 15.83 46.68 -5.98
CA GLU A 732 16.05 46.83 -7.43
C GLU A 732 14.78 46.49 -8.22
N ILE A 733 14.10 45.40 -7.88
CA ILE A 733 12.84 45.01 -8.56
C ILE A 733 11.72 46.01 -8.23
N SER A 734 11.65 46.48 -6.99
CA SER A 734 10.71 47.53 -6.57
C SER A 734 10.93 48.84 -7.33
N ALA A 735 12.20 49.24 -7.55
CA ALA A 735 12.55 50.42 -8.33
C ALA A 735 12.13 50.30 -9.81
N LYS A 736 12.23 49.10 -10.39
CA LYS A 736 11.73 48.82 -11.76
C LYS A 736 10.20 48.89 -11.87
N LEU A 737 9.49 48.85 -10.74
CA LEU A 737 8.04 49.05 -10.63
C LEU A 737 7.69 50.50 -10.18
N ASP A 738 8.59 51.46 -10.41
CA ASP A 738 8.48 52.87 -9.96
C ASP A 738 8.24 53.05 -8.45
N HIS A 739 8.71 52.09 -7.64
CA HIS A 739 8.46 52.01 -6.19
C HIS A 739 6.97 51.94 -5.79
N LYS A 740 6.07 51.77 -6.77
CA LYS A 740 4.63 51.66 -6.63
C LYS A 740 4.20 50.25 -6.97
N VAL A 741 4.48 49.33 -6.06
CA VAL A 741 3.99 47.94 -6.11
C VAL A 741 2.49 47.97 -5.75
N ASP A 742 1.67 48.62 -6.56
CA ASP A 742 0.29 48.97 -6.21
C ASP A 742 -0.71 47.91 -6.71
N GLY A 743 -0.27 46.96 -7.53
CA GLY A 743 -1.16 45.96 -8.11
C GLY A 743 -2.00 46.46 -9.30
N ASN A 744 -1.65 47.63 -9.86
CA ASN A 744 -2.36 48.24 -10.98
C ASN A 744 -2.48 47.26 -12.18
N TRP A 745 -1.43 46.49 -12.46
CA TRP A 745 -1.42 45.54 -13.58
C TRP A 745 -2.50 44.45 -13.47
N TRP A 746 -2.78 43.90 -12.28
CA TRP A 746 -3.87 42.93 -12.14
C TRP A 746 -5.23 43.60 -12.13
N ARG A 747 -5.33 44.87 -11.68
CA ARG A 747 -6.56 45.67 -11.78
C ARG A 747 -6.93 45.96 -13.23
N ASP A 748 -5.96 46.25 -14.09
CA ASP A 748 -6.17 46.43 -15.53
C ASP A 748 -6.67 45.14 -16.19
N VAL A 749 -6.16 43.99 -15.75
CA VAL A 749 -6.56 42.66 -16.24
C VAL A 749 -7.97 42.31 -15.74
N ILE A 750 -8.25 42.56 -14.47
CA ILE A 750 -9.58 42.39 -13.88
C ILE A 750 -10.60 43.26 -14.61
N PHE A 751 -10.27 44.51 -14.91
CA PHE A 751 -11.13 45.44 -15.66
C PHE A 751 -11.36 44.96 -17.10
N SER A 752 -10.33 44.41 -17.75
CA SER A 752 -10.46 43.79 -19.08
C SER A 752 -11.39 42.57 -19.06
N LEU A 753 -11.26 41.72 -18.04
CA LEU A 753 -12.12 40.55 -17.84
C LEU A 753 -13.58 40.97 -17.60
N ASP A 754 -13.82 41.99 -16.77
CA ASP A 754 -15.18 42.47 -16.43
C ASP A 754 -15.99 42.94 -17.65
N ARG A 755 -15.32 43.36 -18.74
CA ARG A 755 -15.97 43.72 -20.01
C ARG A 755 -16.64 42.55 -20.73
N ASN A 756 -16.30 41.30 -20.40
CA ASN A 756 -16.89 40.12 -21.01
C ASN A 756 -17.33 39.09 -19.94
N SER A 757 -18.64 39.08 -19.66
CA SER A 757 -19.25 38.21 -18.65
C SER A 757 -18.98 36.71 -18.85
N ALA A 758 -18.88 36.25 -20.11
CA ALA A 758 -18.58 34.85 -20.41
C ALA A 758 -17.11 34.50 -20.08
N ARG A 759 -16.17 35.43 -20.31
CA ARG A 759 -14.76 35.25 -19.96
C ARG A 759 -14.53 35.30 -18.47
N THR A 760 -15.19 36.24 -17.77
CA THR A 760 -15.17 36.32 -16.30
C THR A 760 -15.66 35.03 -15.67
N ALA A 761 -16.76 34.47 -16.14
CA ALA A 761 -17.29 33.20 -15.64
C ALA A 761 -16.32 32.02 -15.86
N ALA A 762 -15.68 31.95 -17.04
CA ALA A 762 -14.70 30.92 -17.36
C ALA A 762 -13.41 31.04 -16.53
N PHE A 763 -12.92 32.26 -16.32
CA PHE A 763 -11.75 32.54 -15.49
C PHE A 763 -12.02 32.20 -14.02
N LEU A 764 -13.14 32.67 -13.45
CA LEU A 764 -13.51 32.38 -12.06
C LEU A 764 -13.75 30.89 -11.81
N LEU A 765 -14.29 30.14 -12.79
CA LEU A 765 -14.42 28.69 -12.69
C LEU A 765 -13.05 28.01 -12.60
N LYS A 766 -12.13 28.36 -13.51
CA LYS A 766 -10.77 27.81 -13.52
C LYS A 766 -10.02 28.14 -12.24
N LEU A 767 -10.13 29.39 -11.79
CA LEU A 767 -9.48 29.88 -10.58
C LEU A 767 -9.98 29.15 -9.33
N ASN A 768 -11.30 28.98 -9.17
CA ASN A 768 -11.88 28.25 -8.04
C ASN A 768 -11.50 26.76 -8.03
N ILE A 769 -11.29 26.13 -9.20
CA ILE A 769 -10.77 24.74 -9.26
C ILE A 769 -9.34 24.71 -8.71
N GLU A 770 -8.48 25.62 -9.16
CA GLU A 770 -7.08 25.66 -8.73
C GLU A 770 -6.95 25.97 -7.23
N VAL A 771 -7.71 26.93 -6.72
CA VAL A 771 -7.74 27.27 -5.29
C VAL A 771 -8.22 26.08 -4.44
N LYS A 772 -9.27 25.36 -4.86
CA LYS A 772 -9.76 24.16 -4.15
C LYS A 772 -8.75 23.02 -4.12
N ASN A 773 -7.99 22.84 -5.21
CA ASN A 773 -6.93 21.84 -5.27
C ASN A 773 -5.76 22.19 -4.32
N HIS A 774 -5.52 23.49 -4.09
CA HIS A 774 -4.37 23.96 -3.33
C HIS A 774 -4.63 24.05 -1.81
N SER A 775 -5.79 24.53 -1.37
CA SER A 775 -6.05 24.76 0.06
C SER A 775 -6.91 23.70 0.75
N GLY A 776 -7.60 22.81 0.02
CA GLY A 776 -8.51 21.78 0.58
C GLY A 776 -9.76 22.30 1.30
N MET A 777 -9.72 23.57 1.72
CA MET A 777 -10.77 24.39 2.32
C MET A 777 -10.87 25.67 1.48
N ALA A 778 -12.04 26.04 0.96
CA ALA A 778 -12.22 27.38 0.41
C ALA A 778 -13.69 27.83 0.35
N GLU A 779 -13.92 29.02 0.88
CA GLU A 779 -15.00 29.92 0.50
C GLU A 779 -14.88 30.22 -1.00
N ASP A 780 -15.98 30.11 -1.76
CA ASP A 780 -15.96 30.38 -3.20
C ASP A 780 -15.68 31.87 -3.44
N ILE A 781 -14.71 32.22 -4.30
CA ILE A 781 -14.50 33.61 -4.71
C ILE A 781 -15.69 34.04 -5.57
N VAL A 782 -16.55 34.89 -4.99
CA VAL A 782 -17.89 35.21 -5.54
C VAL A 782 -17.83 36.21 -6.70
N GLY A 783 -16.76 37.02 -6.82
CA GLY A 783 -16.62 37.99 -7.91
C GLY A 783 -15.27 38.68 -7.98
N LEU A 784 -14.97 39.26 -9.15
CA LEU A 784 -13.68 39.91 -9.46
C LEU A 784 -13.33 41.09 -8.53
N ARG A 785 -14.32 41.85 -8.05
CA ARG A 785 -14.11 42.96 -7.09
C ARG A 785 -13.72 42.48 -5.70
N SER A 786 -14.28 41.35 -5.26
CA SER A 786 -13.91 40.72 -4.00
C SER A 786 -12.47 40.21 -4.06
N MET A 787 -12.07 39.67 -5.22
CA MET A 787 -10.71 39.21 -5.47
C MET A 787 -9.71 40.38 -5.45
N ASP A 788 -10.04 41.50 -6.10
CA ASP A 788 -9.19 42.70 -6.08
C ASP A 788 -8.97 43.26 -4.67
N TYR A 789 -10.05 43.35 -3.88
CA TYR A 789 -9.97 43.77 -2.48
C TYR A 789 -9.06 42.84 -1.67
N GLN A 790 -9.28 41.52 -1.77
CA GLN A 790 -8.46 40.52 -1.06
C GLN A 790 -6.97 40.58 -1.43
N LEU A 791 -6.64 40.76 -2.71
CA LEU A 791 -5.25 40.87 -3.16
C LEU A 791 -4.60 42.17 -2.71
N THR A 792 -5.35 43.28 -2.72
CA THR A 792 -4.84 44.58 -2.29
C THR A 792 -4.57 44.60 -0.79
N THR A 793 -5.54 44.14 0.03
CA THR A 793 -5.36 44.02 1.48
C THR A 793 -4.18 43.13 1.84
N TRP A 794 -4.07 41.95 1.20
CA TRP A 794 -2.94 41.05 1.43
C TRP A 794 -1.59 41.68 1.07
N LEU A 795 -1.52 42.41 -0.05
CA LEU A 795 -0.28 43.07 -0.46
C LEU A 795 0.16 44.16 0.53
N ASP A 796 -0.79 44.93 1.06
CA ASP A 796 -0.52 45.97 2.04
C ASP A 796 -0.05 45.36 3.37
N GLU A 797 -0.71 44.29 3.82
CA GLU A 797 -0.28 43.51 5.00
C GLU A 797 1.14 42.94 4.82
N VAL A 798 1.48 42.41 3.65
CA VAL A 798 2.84 41.89 3.36
C VAL A 798 3.89 43.01 3.46
N LYS A 799 3.60 44.22 2.97
CA LYS A 799 4.52 45.37 3.04
C LYS A 799 4.69 45.87 4.47
N GLU A 800 3.59 46.01 5.20
CA GLU A 800 3.59 46.44 6.59
C GLU A 800 4.39 45.48 7.46
N GLN A 801 4.09 44.18 7.37
CA GLN A 801 4.80 43.13 8.11
C GLN A 801 6.30 43.04 7.73
N ARG A 802 6.66 43.29 6.47
CA ARG A 802 8.07 43.38 6.07
C ARG A 802 8.78 44.54 6.75
N ASN A 803 8.16 45.72 6.83
CA ASN A 803 8.77 46.88 7.47
C ASN A 803 8.91 46.65 8.99
N GLU A 804 7.88 46.08 9.63
CA GLU A 804 7.96 45.69 11.05
C GLU A 804 9.09 44.68 11.31
N LEU A 805 9.32 43.74 10.39
CA LEU A 805 10.43 42.79 10.50
C LEU A 805 11.78 43.51 10.45
N VAL A 806 11.97 44.43 9.51
CA VAL A 806 13.22 45.21 9.38
C VAL A 806 13.46 46.03 10.65
N ASP A 807 12.45 46.76 11.13
CA ASP A 807 12.53 47.55 12.36
C ASP A 807 12.84 46.68 13.59
N ALA A 808 12.28 45.46 13.64
CA ALA A 808 12.55 44.51 14.70
C ALA A 808 14.03 44.06 14.70
N PHE A 809 14.64 43.82 13.54
CA PHE A 809 16.07 43.52 13.44
C PHE A 809 16.97 44.73 13.73
N ASP A 810 16.53 45.94 13.41
CA ASP A 810 17.28 47.15 13.78
C ASP A 810 17.25 47.40 15.30
N SER A 811 16.20 46.98 15.99
CA SER A 811 16.13 47.05 17.46
C SER A 811 17.24 46.28 18.18
N ILE A 812 17.84 45.27 17.53
CA ILE A 812 18.96 44.46 18.05
C ILE A 812 20.32 44.85 17.46
N ALA A 813 20.39 45.96 16.70
CA ALA A 813 21.62 46.44 16.06
C ALA A 813 22.76 46.74 17.06
N TYR A 814 22.44 47.20 18.27
CA TYR A 814 23.44 47.47 19.30
C TYR A 814 24.22 46.21 19.73
N PHE A 815 23.61 45.02 19.65
CA PHE A 815 24.24 43.76 19.99
C PHE A 815 25.15 43.27 18.86
N ARG A 816 24.71 43.32 17.60
CA ARG A 816 25.53 42.91 16.44
C ARG A 816 26.80 43.76 16.31
N GLU A 817 26.70 45.07 16.53
CA GLU A 817 27.82 46.01 16.37
C GLU A 817 28.88 45.84 17.47
N ASN A 818 28.54 45.13 18.55
CA ASN A 818 29.37 44.97 19.73
C ASN A 818 29.65 43.48 20.06
N LEU A 819 29.68 42.60 19.06
CA LEU A 819 30.19 41.21 19.18
C LEU A 819 31.72 41.19 19.38
N LYS A 820 32.15 41.67 20.54
CA LYS A 820 33.54 41.83 21.02
C LYS A 820 33.63 41.51 22.52
N PRO A 821 34.84 41.33 23.09
CA PRO A 821 35.00 41.01 24.50
C PRO A 821 34.41 42.08 25.42
N LYS A 822 33.90 41.64 26.57
CA LYS A 822 33.15 42.45 27.54
C LYS A 822 33.86 43.74 28.00
N HIS A 823 35.19 43.72 28.07
CA HIS A 823 36.01 44.86 28.51
C HIS A 823 36.13 45.97 27.44
N LEU A 824 35.78 45.71 26.17
CA LEU A 824 35.81 46.68 25.07
C LEU A 824 34.45 47.33 24.79
N TRP A 825 33.43 47.03 25.61
CA TRP A 825 32.09 47.60 25.47
C TRP A 825 31.99 48.99 26.11
N PRO A 826 31.36 49.97 25.44
CA PRO A 826 30.92 51.20 26.10
C PRO A 826 30.00 50.88 27.29
N ALA A 827 30.10 51.64 28.37
CA ALA A 827 29.37 51.38 29.63
C ALA A 827 27.85 51.29 29.44
N GLU A 828 27.27 52.16 28.60
CA GLU A 828 25.84 52.18 28.28
C GLU A 828 25.39 50.93 27.49
N VAL A 829 26.21 50.48 26.54
CA VAL A 829 25.91 49.32 25.68
C VAL A 829 26.04 48.02 26.48
N ARG A 830 27.03 47.94 27.37
CA ARG A 830 27.24 46.79 28.25
C ARG A 830 25.99 46.47 29.07
N GLY A 831 25.37 47.47 29.69
CA GLY A 831 24.15 47.26 30.48
C GLY A 831 22.98 46.72 29.64
N ARG A 832 22.85 47.16 28.38
CA ARG A 832 21.82 46.66 27.46
C ARG A 832 22.06 45.21 27.03
N ILE A 833 23.30 44.85 26.71
CA ILE A 833 23.66 43.48 26.31
C ILE A 833 23.49 42.51 27.48
N GLU A 834 23.92 42.89 28.69
CA GLU A 834 23.73 42.07 29.90
C GLU A 834 22.24 41.87 30.20
N ALA A 835 21.40 42.90 30.03
CA ALA A 835 19.95 42.77 30.16
C ALA A 835 19.33 41.86 29.10
N LEU A 836 19.81 41.92 27.85
CA LEU A 836 19.36 41.04 26.76
C LEU A 836 19.67 39.57 27.09
N ILE A 837 20.90 39.26 27.48
CA ILE A 837 21.32 37.89 27.79
C ILE A 837 20.52 37.36 28.99
N ARG A 838 20.40 38.14 30.07
CA ARG A 838 19.64 37.74 31.26
C ARG A 838 18.16 37.48 30.94
N THR A 839 17.53 38.35 30.14
CA THR A 839 16.13 38.15 29.75
C THR A 839 15.95 36.98 28.77
N ALA A 840 16.93 36.70 27.91
CA ALA A 840 16.92 35.52 27.05
C ALA A 840 17.08 34.22 27.86
N PHE A 841 17.95 34.21 28.87
CA PHE A 841 18.10 33.09 29.81
C PHE A 841 16.78 32.74 30.49
N LEU A 842 16.16 33.72 31.15
CA LEU A 842 14.86 33.56 31.83
C LEU A 842 13.69 33.24 30.88
N CYS A 843 13.85 33.46 29.57
CA CYS A 843 12.81 33.21 28.58
C CYS A 843 12.93 31.82 27.94
N HIS A 844 14.11 31.45 27.42
CA HIS A 844 14.28 30.26 26.57
C HIS A 844 15.69 29.61 26.55
N LEU A 845 16.71 30.17 27.21
CA LEU A 845 18.03 29.51 27.30
C LEU A 845 18.21 28.66 28.56
N ASP A 846 17.34 28.80 29.56
CA ASP A 846 17.40 28.01 30.79
C ASP A 846 17.07 26.51 30.53
N PRO A 847 18.01 25.58 30.82
CA PRO A 847 17.82 24.15 30.59
C PRO A 847 16.66 23.51 31.37
N GLU A 848 16.21 24.11 32.48
CA GLU A 848 15.18 23.54 33.36
C GLU A 848 13.74 23.87 32.92
N LEU A 849 13.59 24.67 31.84
CA LEU A 849 12.30 25.08 31.26
C LEU A 849 11.37 23.97 30.72
N PRO A 850 11.84 22.80 30.22
CA PRO A 850 10.97 21.77 29.62
C PRO A 850 10.12 20.95 30.60
N ASP A 851 10.48 20.89 31.89
CA ASP A 851 9.94 19.91 32.86
C ASP A 851 8.83 20.45 33.80
N LEU A 852 8.23 21.60 33.47
CA LEU A 852 7.15 22.19 34.28
C LEU A 852 5.75 21.81 33.78
N PRO A 853 4.86 21.27 34.65
CA PRO A 853 3.47 20.97 34.31
C PRO A 853 2.72 22.20 33.78
N TYR A 854 1.73 21.97 32.91
CA TYR A 854 0.99 23.01 32.18
C TYR A 854 0.35 24.08 33.10
N ASP A 855 -0.05 23.69 34.32
CA ASP A 855 -0.79 24.55 35.26
C ASP A 855 0.07 25.54 36.06
N GLU A 856 1.41 25.46 36.00
CA GLU A 856 2.33 26.31 36.82
C GLU A 856 3.13 27.34 36.00
N ARG A 857 2.81 27.53 34.72
CA ARG A 857 3.50 28.54 33.88
C ARG A 857 3.09 29.95 34.29
N GLN A 858 3.83 30.56 35.22
CA GLN A 858 3.78 32.01 35.45
C GLN A 858 3.98 32.78 34.12
N GLU A 859 3.36 33.96 33.98
CA GLU A 859 3.55 34.86 32.84
C GLU A 859 5.04 35.19 32.68
N ARG A 860 5.69 34.55 31.71
CA ARG A 860 7.15 34.64 31.52
C ARG A 860 7.50 35.97 30.83
N PRO A 861 8.60 36.64 31.23
CA PRO A 861 9.06 37.84 30.55
C PRO A 861 9.53 37.50 29.12
N THR A 862 8.86 38.05 28.11
CA THR A 862 9.24 37.85 26.70
C THR A 862 10.50 38.65 26.36
N CYS A 863 11.58 37.96 26.01
CA CYS A 863 12.83 38.60 25.61
C CYS A 863 12.74 39.27 24.23
N VAL A 864 13.66 40.20 23.94
CA VAL A 864 13.69 40.93 22.66
C VAL A 864 13.87 39.96 21.47
N LEU A 865 14.69 38.91 21.61
CA LEU A 865 14.89 37.92 20.55
C LEU A 865 13.60 37.16 20.20
N CYS A 866 12.77 36.83 21.20
CA CYS A 866 11.47 36.19 20.98
C CYS A 866 10.46 37.15 20.35
N LYS A 867 10.54 38.46 20.62
CA LYS A 867 9.74 39.48 19.94
C LYS A 867 10.10 39.58 18.45
N VAL A 868 11.40 39.58 18.11
CA VAL A 868 11.87 39.51 16.72
C VAL A 868 11.48 38.19 16.06
N LYS A 869 11.52 37.08 16.80
CA LYS A 869 11.05 35.78 16.28
C LYS A 869 9.56 35.80 15.96
N ARG A 870 8.76 36.48 16.79
CA ARG A 870 7.31 36.64 16.55
C ARG A 870 7.05 37.40 15.26
N THR A 871 7.70 38.54 15.04
CA THR A 871 7.52 39.31 13.79
C THR A 871 7.97 38.52 12.57
N LEU A 872 9.08 37.76 12.67
CA LEU A 872 9.54 36.86 11.62
C LEU A 872 8.51 35.76 11.29
N ASN A 873 7.91 35.15 12.31
CA ASN A 873 6.90 34.10 12.15
C ASN A 873 5.58 34.65 11.59
N LEU A 874 5.17 35.86 11.97
CA LEU A 874 4.00 36.53 11.38
C LEU A 874 4.23 36.82 9.90
N TYR A 875 5.42 37.33 9.55
CA TYR A 875 5.80 37.53 8.15
C TYR A 875 5.82 36.22 7.35
N GLU A 876 6.29 35.12 7.95
CA GLU A 876 6.27 33.78 7.36
C GLU A 876 4.85 33.32 6.94
N CYS A 877 3.86 33.55 7.81
CA CYS A 877 2.45 33.21 7.52
C CYS A 877 1.84 34.04 6.39
N MET A 878 2.39 35.22 6.09
CA MET A 878 1.91 36.08 5.00
C MET A 878 2.44 35.65 3.62
N ILE A 879 3.61 35.01 3.58
CA ILE A 879 4.30 34.60 2.34
C ILE A 879 4.23 33.09 2.05
N PHE A 880 3.88 32.27 3.05
CA PHE A 880 3.67 30.82 2.93
C PHE A 880 2.32 30.39 3.51
N GLN A 881 1.83 29.21 3.10
CA GLN A 881 0.58 28.63 3.61
C GLN A 881 0.76 28.04 5.03
N LYS A 882 0.94 28.93 6.00
CA LYS A 882 1.12 28.61 7.42
C LYS A 882 0.17 29.40 8.31
N HIS A 883 -0.12 28.85 9.48
CA HIS A 883 -0.87 29.52 10.56
C HIS A 883 0.03 29.75 11.77
N PHE A 884 -0.14 30.92 12.40
CA PHE A 884 0.61 31.30 13.59
C PHE A 884 -0.09 30.78 14.84
N ILE A 885 0.69 30.15 15.74
CA ILE A 885 0.20 29.66 17.03
C ILE A 885 0.70 30.60 18.12
N GLU A 886 -0.20 31.39 18.70
CA GLU A 886 0.14 32.41 19.70
C GLU A 886 0.76 31.80 20.96
N GLU A 887 0.27 30.64 21.40
CA GLU A 887 0.66 29.97 22.65
C GLU A 887 2.13 29.52 22.66
N THR A 888 2.65 29.11 21.51
CA THR A 888 4.00 28.55 21.36
C THR A 888 4.95 29.48 20.61
N ASN A 889 4.45 30.57 20.03
CA ASN A 889 5.18 31.44 19.11
C ASN A 889 5.83 30.64 17.97
N THR A 890 5.09 29.68 17.40
CA THR A 890 5.53 28.83 16.28
C THR A 890 4.55 28.91 15.11
N THR A 891 4.99 28.40 13.96
CA THR A 891 4.17 28.32 12.74
C THR A 891 3.95 26.85 12.38
N GLU A 892 2.71 26.52 12.02
CA GLU A 892 2.33 25.21 11.51
C GLU A 892 1.77 25.36 10.09
N GLY A 893 1.85 24.30 9.28
CA GLY A 893 1.38 24.32 7.90
C GLY A 893 2.44 23.88 6.89
N SER A 894 2.24 24.24 5.62
CA SER A 894 3.09 23.78 4.52
C SER A 894 3.97 24.92 3.98
N TRP A 895 5.11 24.58 3.40
CA TRP A 895 5.97 25.52 2.67
C TRP A 895 5.42 25.85 1.27
N GLN A 896 4.13 25.64 1.04
CA GLN A 896 3.47 25.92 -0.24
C GLN A 896 3.12 27.40 -0.35
N MET A 897 2.86 27.84 -1.57
CA MET A 897 2.45 29.20 -1.89
C MET A 897 1.13 29.57 -1.19
N THR A 898 0.92 30.84 -0.88
CA THR A 898 -0.36 31.33 -0.37
C THR A 898 -1.44 31.28 -1.45
N VAL A 899 -2.71 31.24 -1.03
CA VAL A 899 -3.86 31.27 -1.95
C VAL A 899 -3.82 32.54 -2.82
N GLN A 900 -3.44 33.66 -2.23
CA GLN A 900 -3.30 34.96 -2.89
C GLN A 900 -2.22 34.92 -3.98
N GLU A 901 -1.07 34.29 -3.73
CA GLU A 901 -0.03 34.10 -4.76
C GLU A 901 -0.53 33.20 -5.91
N VAL A 902 -1.26 32.12 -5.61
CA VAL A 902 -1.87 31.26 -6.63
C VAL A 902 -2.83 32.07 -7.51
N ILE A 903 -3.66 32.92 -6.91
CA ILE A 903 -4.58 33.82 -7.63
C ILE A 903 -3.78 34.74 -8.57
N VAL A 904 -2.74 35.42 -8.07
CA VAL A 904 -1.91 36.33 -8.89
C VAL A 904 -1.26 35.59 -10.07
N ARG A 905 -0.76 34.36 -9.87
CA ARG A 905 -0.19 33.56 -10.96
C ARG A 905 -1.22 33.18 -12.01
N GLN A 906 -2.47 32.90 -11.61
CA GLN A 906 -3.55 32.63 -12.56
C GLN A 906 -3.96 33.89 -13.34
N ILE A 907 -3.97 35.06 -12.69
CA ILE A 907 -4.18 36.35 -13.38
C ILE A 907 -3.08 36.56 -14.42
N HIS A 908 -1.81 36.39 -14.05
CA HIS A 908 -0.68 36.50 -14.99
C HIS A 908 -0.74 35.48 -16.14
N ALA A 909 -1.14 34.24 -15.87
CA ALA A 909 -1.33 33.21 -16.90
C ALA A 909 -2.45 33.58 -17.89
N CYS A 910 -3.50 34.26 -17.41
CA CYS A 910 -4.56 34.81 -18.24
C CYS A 910 -4.03 35.92 -19.16
N CYS A 911 -3.21 36.85 -18.64
CA CYS A 911 -2.58 37.92 -19.42
C CYS A 911 -1.83 37.40 -20.65
N ARG A 912 -1.01 36.35 -20.45
CA ARG A 912 -0.23 35.72 -21.53
C ARG A 912 -1.11 35.05 -22.58
N LYS A 913 -2.22 34.44 -22.15
CA LYS A 913 -3.16 33.75 -23.04
C LYS A 913 -4.00 34.73 -23.87
N GLU A 914 -4.36 35.87 -23.30
CA GLU A 914 -5.22 36.87 -23.94
C GLU A 914 -4.46 37.89 -24.80
N ARG A 915 -3.12 37.79 -24.89
CA ARG A 915 -2.26 38.73 -25.64
C ARG A 915 -2.53 40.20 -25.25
N MET A 916 -2.63 40.43 -23.94
CA MET A 916 -2.73 41.78 -23.36
C MET A 916 -1.49 42.61 -23.70
N GLU A 917 -1.55 43.92 -23.45
CA GLU A 917 -0.42 44.83 -23.71
C GLU A 917 0.88 44.33 -23.08
N LYS A 918 1.98 44.48 -23.81
CA LYS A 918 3.31 43.98 -23.39
C LYS A 918 3.73 44.55 -22.04
N ALA A 919 3.40 45.83 -21.78
CA ALA A 919 3.67 46.50 -20.51
C ALA A 919 3.05 45.76 -19.32
N THR A 920 1.76 45.42 -19.38
CA THR A 920 1.05 44.70 -18.30
C THR A 920 1.63 43.29 -18.05
N ILE A 921 2.09 42.61 -19.10
CA ILE A 921 2.74 41.30 -18.99
C ILE A 921 4.12 41.45 -18.33
N GLU A 922 4.90 42.47 -18.71
CA GLU A 922 6.21 42.77 -18.11
C GLU A 922 6.09 43.15 -16.64
N GLU A 923 5.12 44.00 -16.28
CA GLU A 923 4.80 44.33 -14.88
C GLU A 923 4.41 43.10 -14.06
N GLY A 924 3.58 42.21 -14.63
CA GLY A 924 3.23 40.93 -13.99
C GLY A 924 4.42 39.99 -13.78
N ASN A 925 5.36 39.92 -14.73
CA ASN A 925 6.59 39.15 -14.57
C ASN A 925 7.49 39.74 -13.46
N LEU A 926 7.63 41.07 -13.42
CA LEU A 926 8.39 41.77 -12.37
C LEU A 926 7.76 41.57 -10.98
N PHE A 927 6.43 41.58 -10.87
CA PHE A 927 5.74 41.32 -9.61
C PHE A 927 5.94 39.88 -9.11
N LEU A 928 5.89 38.87 -9.99
CA LEU A 928 6.20 37.49 -9.59
C LEU A 928 7.66 37.33 -9.18
N ALA A 929 8.58 38.04 -9.83
CA ALA A 929 9.99 38.08 -9.43
C ALA A 929 10.18 38.80 -8.07
N TYR A 930 9.37 39.81 -7.77
CA TYR A 930 9.35 40.49 -6.48
C TYR A 930 8.92 39.53 -5.35
N LEU A 931 7.84 38.76 -5.52
CA LEU A 931 7.43 37.76 -4.53
C LEU A 931 8.50 36.69 -4.27
N GLU A 932 9.19 36.24 -5.32
CA GLU A 932 10.29 35.28 -5.16
C GLU A 932 11.48 35.91 -4.43
N ALA A 933 11.80 37.18 -4.70
CA ALA A 933 12.84 37.91 -3.99
C ALA A 933 12.51 38.10 -2.50
N LEU A 934 11.24 38.34 -2.14
CA LEU A 934 10.79 38.42 -0.75
C LEU A 934 10.98 37.09 0.00
N LYS A 935 10.73 35.95 -0.64
CA LYS A 935 10.94 34.63 -0.04
C LYS A 935 12.42 34.33 0.20
N GLU A 936 13.29 34.74 -0.72
CA GLU A 936 14.74 34.60 -0.53
C GLU A 936 15.25 35.53 0.58
N GLU A 937 14.76 36.78 0.65
CA GLU A 937 15.06 37.72 1.74
C GLU A 937 14.64 37.15 3.10
N PHE A 938 13.42 36.59 3.22
CA PHE A 938 12.94 35.91 4.43
C PHE A 938 13.88 34.80 4.89
N LYS A 939 14.35 33.95 3.97
CA LYS A 939 15.26 32.83 4.28
C LYS A 939 16.55 33.33 4.92
N HIS A 940 17.10 34.44 4.43
CA HIS A 940 18.28 35.06 5.02
C HIS A 940 17.98 35.68 6.38
N TYR A 941 16.85 36.37 6.58
CA TYR A 941 16.44 36.86 7.90
C TYR A 941 16.24 35.72 8.92
N SER A 942 15.67 34.60 8.49
CA SER A 942 15.50 33.42 9.34
C SER A 942 16.82 32.84 9.80
N LYS A 943 17.77 32.67 8.88
CA LYS A 943 19.16 32.27 9.20
C LYS A 943 19.82 33.29 10.12
N TYR A 944 19.65 34.58 9.84
CA TYR A 944 20.26 35.65 10.62
C TYR A 944 19.79 35.65 12.09
N TRP A 945 18.50 35.46 12.34
CA TRP A 945 17.98 35.34 13.70
C TRP A 945 18.58 34.15 14.46
N VAL A 946 18.70 32.99 13.80
CA VAL A 946 19.28 31.78 14.41
C VAL A 946 20.72 32.04 14.86
N GLU A 947 21.54 32.64 14.00
CA GLU A 947 22.95 32.94 14.33
C GLU A 947 23.08 33.99 15.43
N ILE A 948 22.21 35.01 15.46
CA ILE A 948 22.19 35.98 16.56
C ILE A 948 21.81 35.30 17.88
N ASN A 949 20.83 34.41 17.86
CA ASN A 949 20.41 33.67 19.05
C ASN A 949 21.54 32.76 19.57
N TYR A 950 22.30 32.11 18.67
CA TYR A 950 23.50 31.36 19.06
C TYR A 950 24.61 32.25 19.61
N ALA A 951 24.82 33.44 19.05
CA ALA A 951 25.77 34.39 19.62
C ALA A 951 25.36 34.84 21.03
N ALA A 952 24.06 35.08 21.27
CA ALA A 952 23.55 35.39 22.61
C ALA A 952 23.74 34.23 23.60
N ALA A 953 23.48 33.00 23.16
CA ALA A 953 23.74 31.79 23.95
C ALA A 953 25.24 31.64 24.27
N ALA A 954 26.14 31.90 23.32
CA ALA A 954 27.59 31.83 23.55
C ALA A 954 28.07 32.84 24.61
N PHE A 955 27.45 34.03 24.70
CA PHE A 955 27.74 34.97 25.79
C PHE A 955 27.20 34.50 27.14
N ASP A 956 26.04 33.83 27.16
CA ASP A 956 25.52 33.19 28.37
C ASP A 956 26.43 32.06 28.85
N GLU A 957 26.88 31.18 27.94
CA GLU A 957 27.85 30.12 28.20
C GLU A 957 29.16 30.67 28.80
N LEU A 958 29.65 31.81 28.31
CA LEU A 958 30.83 32.48 28.89
C LEU A 958 30.58 33.04 30.29
N ASN A 959 29.36 33.45 30.61
CA ASN A 959 29.00 33.83 31.98
C ASN A 959 28.90 32.58 32.87
N MET A 960 28.26 31.52 32.38
CA MET A 960 28.05 30.26 33.10
C MET A 960 29.36 29.50 33.35
N CYS A 961 30.32 29.54 32.43
CA CYS A 961 31.58 28.82 32.59
C CYS A 961 32.43 29.37 33.74
N ARG A 962 32.17 30.59 34.22
CA ARG A 962 32.90 31.19 35.36
C ARG A 962 32.39 30.69 36.71
N SER A 963 31.16 30.19 36.77
CA SER A 963 30.54 29.71 38.00
C SER A 963 31.18 28.42 38.53
N ARG A 964 31.11 28.20 39.86
CA ARG A 964 31.62 27.01 40.57
C ARG A 964 30.49 26.22 41.19
N LEU A 965 30.79 24.98 41.61
CA LEU A 965 29.92 24.24 42.51
C LEU A 965 29.68 25.05 43.80
N GLN A 966 28.43 25.10 44.25
CA GLN A 966 27.98 25.79 45.46
C GLN A 966 27.25 24.82 46.38
N VAL A 967 27.40 25.01 47.69
CA VAL A 967 26.61 24.24 48.67
C VAL A 967 25.28 24.97 48.91
N ILE A 968 24.17 24.24 48.82
CA ILE A 968 22.85 24.71 49.21
C ILE A 968 22.44 24.05 50.53
N THR A 969 21.80 24.79 51.43
CA THR A 969 21.23 24.22 52.65
C THR A 969 19.86 23.60 52.36
N MET A 970 19.38 22.67 53.20
CA MET A 970 18.03 22.14 53.03
C MET A 970 16.96 23.23 53.17
N GLU A 971 17.18 24.23 54.02
CA GLU A 971 16.26 25.35 54.19
C GLU A 971 16.16 26.22 52.93
N ASP A 972 17.29 26.48 52.26
CA ASP A 972 17.31 27.22 51.00
C ASP A 972 16.75 26.41 49.83
N LEU A 973 16.91 25.07 49.86
CA LEU A 973 16.34 24.17 48.88
C LEU A 973 14.80 24.09 49.00
N ASP A 974 14.29 24.06 50.24
CA ASP A 974 12.85 24.12 50.51
C ASP A 974 12.25 25.46 50.06
N GLN A 975 12.97 26.57 50.24
CA GLN A 975 12.58 27.88 49.70
C GLN A 975 12.61 27.94 48.16
N ALA A 976 13.49 27.16 47.52
CA ALA A 976 13.60 27.05 46.06
C ALA A 976 12.65 26.02 45.43
N GLY A 977 11.70 25.47 46.19
CA GLY A 977 10.72 24.50 45.67
C GLY A 977 11.27 23.09 45.50
N GLY A 978 12.33 22.71 46.22
CA GLY A 978 12.85 21.35 46.29
C GLY A 978 13.74 20.92 45.12
N LYS A 979 14.07 21.81 44.17
CA LYS A 979 14.94 21.53 43.02
C LYS A 979 16.31 22.19 43.18
N LYS A 980 17.37 21.41 42.98
CA LYS A 980 18.76 21.91 42.96
C LYS A 980 19.15 22.23 41.53
N SER A 981 19.83 23.35 41.31
CA SER A 981 20.48 23.61 40.02
C SER A 981 21.68 22.68 39.81
N ILE A 982 22.11 22.51 38.56
CA ILE A 982 23.27 21.66 38.16
C ILE A 982 24.56 22.04 38.92
N GLN A 983 24.69 23.29 39.35
CA GLN A 983 25.86 23.78 40.07
C GLN A 983 25.72 23.71 41.59
N GLN A 984 24.59 23.25 42.12
CA GLN A 984 24.32 23.17 43.55
C GLN A 984 24.42 21.72 44.06
N ILE A 985 25.13 21.54 45.16
CA ILE A 985 25.26 20.26 45.87
C ILE A 985 24.82 20.43 47.33
N LEU A 986 24.28 19.38 47.95
CA LEU A 986 24.01 19.41 49.38
C LEU A 986 25.29 19.15 50.18
N ASP A 987 25.32 19.65 51.41
CA ASP A 987 26.50 19.55 52.28
C ASP A 987 26.96 18.10 52.50
N TYR A 988 26.04 17.14 52.61
CA TYR A 988 26.38 15.72 52.75
C TYR A 988 26.87 15.05 51.45
N GLU A 989 26.58 15.64 50.27
CA GLU A 989 26.96 15.11 48.95
C GLU A 989 28.39 15.51 48.55
N VAL A 990 28.99 16.47 49.27
CA VAL A 990 30.31 17.03 48.96
C VAL A 990 31.41 15.96 48.95
N HIS A 991 31.31 14.94 49.82
CA HIS A 991 32.29 13.85 49.85
C HIS A 991 32.12 12.89 48.67
N GLU A 992 30.90 12.41 48.43
CA GLU A 992 30.56 11.49 47.34
C GLU A 992 30.90 12.12 45.98
N THR A 993 30.55 13.39 45.78
CA THR A 993 30.86 14.14 44.55
C THR A 993 32.36 14.17 44.25
N PHE A 994 33.20 14.32 45.29
CA PHE A 994 34.65 14.34 45.11
C PHE A 994 35.18 12.96 44.66
N GLU A 995 34.70 11.88 45.27
CA GLU A 995 35.11 10.52 44.92
C GLU A 995 34.68 10.16 43.50
N ASP A 996 33.45 10.52 43.11
CA ASP A 996 32.93 10.31 41.77
C ASP A 996 33.76 11.04 40.71
N LEU A 997 34.09 12.31 40.95
CA LEU A 997 34.94 13.09 40.04
C LEU A 997 36.35 12.50 39.93
N GLN A 998 36.90 11.95 41.02
CA GLN A 998 38.20 11.28 41.01
C GLN A 998 38.17 9.98 40.19
N VAL A 999 37.11 9.17 40.32
CA VAL A 999 36.92 7.94 39.53
C VAL A 999 36.73 8.28 38.04
N GLN A 1000 35.92 9.30 37.73
CA GLN A 1000 35.72 9.78 36.36
C GLN A 1000 37.03 10.25 35.74
N LYS A 1001 37.83 11.04 36.46
CA LYS A 1001 39.14 11.50 36.01
C LYS A 1001 40.06 10.32 35.65
N VAL A 1002 40.26 9.37 36.58
CA VAL A 1002 41.18 8.24 36.37
C VAL A 1002 40.72 7.36 35.20
N THR A 1003 39.41 7.17 35.05
CA THR A 1003 38.84 6.41 33.94
C THR A 1003 39.06 7.13 32.60
N ALA A 1004 38.81 8.43 32.55
CA ALA A 1004 39.03 9.24 31.36
C ALA A 1004 40.53 9.34 30.98
N GLU A 1005 41.44 9.42 31.95
CA GLU A 1005 42.89 9.41 31.71
C GLU A 1005 43.35 8.11 31.05
N ARG A 1006 42.88 6.96 31.55
CA ARG A 1006 43.19 5.64 30.96
C ARG A 1006 42.69 5.55 29.53
N GLU A 1007 41.47 6.01 29.29
CA GLU A 1007 40.86 5.99 27.97
C GLU A 1007 41.57 6.93 26.99
N PHE A 1008 41.95 8.13 27.44
CA PHE A 1008 42.71 9.09 26.65
C PHE A 1008 44.07 8.52 26.19
N VAL A 1009 44.80 7.84 27.08
CA VAL A 1009 46.07 7.16 26.73
C VAL A 1009 45.86 6.10 25.65
N ARG A 1010 44.79 5.30 25.77
CA ARG A 1010 44.42 4.27 24.78
C ARG A 1010 44.06 4.88 23.42
N LEU A 1011 43.23 5.93 23.42
CA LEU A 1011 42.81 6.62 22.22
C LEU A 1011 44.01 7.23 21.49
N LYS A 1012 44.92 7.90 22.22
CA LYS A 1012 46.18 8.43 21.67
C LYS A 1012 47.04 7.34 21.01
N GLY A 1013 47.12 6.15 21.62
CA GLY A 1013 47.79 4.99 21.02
C GLY A 1013 47.12 4.53 19.72
N THR A 1014 45.78 4.54 19.69
CA THR A 1014 44.98 4.19 18.51
C THR A 1014 45.17 5.21 17.39
N LEU A 1015 45.18 6.52 17.70
CA LEU A 1015 45.43 7.58 16.73
C LEU A 1015 46.79 7.41 16.06
N LYS A 1016 47.83 7.13 16.86
CA LYS A 1016 49.18 6.88 16.33
C LYS A 1016 49.19 5.67 15.38
N TYR A 1017 48.48 4.60 15.73
CA TYR A 1017 48.32 3.42 14.87
C TYR A 1017 47.60 3.76 13.55
N LEU A 1018 46.45 4.43 13.60
CA LEU A 1018 45.68 4.82 12.42
C LEU A 1018 46.46 5.74 11.47
N GLN A 1019 47.29 6.64 12.03
CA GLN A 1019 48.19 7.50 11.25
C GLN A 1019 49.31 6.69 10.57
N HIS A 1020 49.83 5.63 11.22
CA HIS A 1020 50.85 4.76 10.63
C HIS A 1020 50.28 3.80 9.57
N LEU A 1021 49.03 3.35 9.72
CA LEU A 1021 48.38 2.42 8.79
C LEU A 1021 48.34 2.95 7.35
N GLY A 1022 48.33 4.28 7.16
CA GLY A 1022 48.37 4.93 5.85
C GLY A 1022 49.69 4.79 5.09
N SER A 1023 50.73 4.22 5.70
CA SER A 1023 52.05 4.00 5.07
C SER A 1023 52.27 2.58 4.54
N VAL A 1024 51.37 1.64 4.85
CA VAL A 1024 51.49 0.22 4.48
C VAL A 1024 50.48 -0.11 3.36
N ALA A 1025 50.94 -0.67 2.25
CA ALA A 1025 50.12 -0.95 1.07
C ALA A 1025 49.43 -2.34 1.10
N GLU A 1026 49.87 -3.26 1.96
CA GLU A 1026 49.37 -4.63 2.02
C GLU A 1026 48.35 -4.82 3.16
N ILE A 1027 47.26 -5.52 2.88
CA ILE A 1027 46.21 -5.85 3.86
C ILE A 1027 46.56 -7.18 4.55
N ASP A 1028 46.69 -7.16 5.88
CA ASP A 1028 46.98 -8.38 6.65
C ASP A 1028 45.86 -9.44 6.55
N VAL A 1029 46.17 -10.68 6.92
CA VAL A 1029 45.17 -11.76 6.99
C VAL A 1029 44.13 -11.52 8.08
N CYS A 1030 42.91 -12.04 7.89
CA CYS A 1030 41.87 -11.93 8.90
C CYS A 1030 42.28 -12.64 10.21
N PRO A 1031 42.20 -12.01 11.38
CA PRO A 1031 42.64 -12.61 12.66
C PRO A 1031 41.74 -13.77 13.14
N ILE A 1032 40.59 -14.01 12.50
CA ILE A 1032 39.65 -15.07 12.87
C ILE A 1032 39.84 -16.31 12.00
N CYS A 1033 39.76 -16.15 10.67
CA CYS A 1033 39.85 -17.27 9.73
C CYS A 1033 41.21 -17.41 9.05
N GLN A 1034 42.13 -16.47 9.26
CA GLN A 1034 43.45 -16.39 8.62
C GLN A 1034 43.42 -16.32 7.08
N CYS A 1035 42.27 -16.04 6.47
CA CYS A 1035 42.16 -15.80 5.04
C CYS A 1035 42.51 -14.35 4.70
N GLN A 1036 43.20 -14.16 3.58
CA GLN A 1036 43.43 -12.83 3.01
C GLN A 1036 42.10 -12.26 2.47
N PRO A 1037 41.71 -11.02 2.80
CA PRO A 1037 40.49 -10.42 2.26
C PRO A 1037 40.69 -10.03 0.78
N GLU A 1038 39.85 -10.56 -0.12
CA GLU A 1038 39.97 -10.32 -1.57
C GLU A 1038 39.28 -9.02 -2.02
N GLU A 1039 37.96 -8.90 -1.84
CA GLU A 1039 37.17 -7.78 -2.42
C GLU A 1039 36.57 -6.83 -1.37
N ARG A 1040 36.09 -7.35 -0.23
CA ARG A 1040 35.42 -6.58 0.82
C ARG A 1040 35.84 -7.04 2.21
N TYR A 1041 36.05 -6.10 3.11
CA TYR A 1041 36.37 -6.38 4.50
C TYR A 1041 35.68 -5.40 5.44
N ALA A 1042 35.49 -5.81 6.68
CA ALA A 1042 34.92 -4.99 7.74
C ALA A 1042 36.03 -4.45 8.63
N VAL A 1043 35.89 -3.23 9.12
CA VAL A 1043 36.90 -2.54 9.95
C VAL A 1043 36.22 -1.99 11.19
N LEU A 1044 36.82 -2.26 12.35
CA LEU A 1044 36.41 -1.68 13.64
C LEU A 1044 36.99 -0.28 13.84
N GLN A 1045 36.48 0.52 14.78
CA GLN A 1045 37.02 1.86 15.08
C GLN A 1045 38.49 1.87 15.47
N CYS A 1046 38.98 0.75 16.01
CA CYS A 1046 40.39 0.56 16.33
C CYS A 1046 41.28 0.31 15.10
N GLY A 1047 40.73 0.38 13.88
CA GLY A 1047 41.46 0.19 12.61
C GLY A 1047 41.81 -1.26 12.28
N HIS A 1048 41.35 -2.24 13.07
CA HIS A 1048 41.57 -3.66 12.80
C HIS A 1048 40.47 -4.22 11.91
N HIS A 1049 40.86 -4.98 10.90
CA HIS A 1049 39.97 -5.54 9.90
C HIS A 1049 39.65 -7.02 10.09
N PHE A 1050 38.52 -7.42 9.52
CA PHE A 1050 37.99 -8.78 9.50
C PHE A 1050 37.44 -9.07 8.11
N CYS A 1051 37.54 -10.32 7.66
CA CYS A 1051 36.93 -10.70 6.38
C CYS A 1051 35.41 -10.54 6.45
N ILE A 1052 34.78 -10.29 5.30
CA ILE A 1052 33.33 -10.11 5.19
C ILE A 1052 32.55 -11.35 5.68
N VAL A 1053 33.19 -12.52 5.74
CA VAL A 1053 32.60 -13.78 6.21
C VAL A 1053 32.57 -13.85 7.74
N CYS A 1054 33.62 -13.38 8.42
CA CYS A 1054 33.72 -13.42 9.88
C CYS A 1054 33.01 -12.25 10.56
N ALA A 1055 32.88 -11.09 9.89
CA ALA A 1055 32.21 -9.92 10.45
C ALA A 1055 30.76 -10.17 10.92
N PRO A 1056 29.89 -10.88 10.18
CA PRO A 1056 28.54 -11.22 10.63
C PRO A 1056 28.50 -12.14 11.86
N GLN A 1057 29.48 -13.04 12.01
CA GLN A 1057 29.58 -13.90 13.19
C GLN A 1057 29.90 -13.08 14.43
N LEU A 1058 30.83 -12.12 14.32
CA LEU A 1058 31.12 -11.13 15.36
C LEU A 1058 29.88 -10.32 15.73
N VAL A 1059 29.14 -9.79 14.74
CA VAL A 1059 27.90 -9.04 14.97
C VAL A 1059 26.84 -9.89 15.67
N ARG A 1060 26.70 -11.16 15.29
CA ARG A 1060 25.74 -12.07 15.93
C ARG A 1060 26.08 -12.32 17.41
N ILE A 1061 27.35 -12.56 17.71
CA ILE A 1061 27.83 -12.75 19.10
C ILE A 1061 27.59 -11.46 19.89
N ALA A 1062 27.93 -10.31 19.32
CA ALA A 1062 27.76 -9.02 19.96
C ALA A 1062 26.29 -8.69 20.26
N ARG A 1063 25.34 -9.01 19.36
CA ARG A 1063 23.90 -8.84 19.61
C ARG A 1063 23.38 -9.66 20.79
N SER A 1064 23.96 -10.84 21.04
CA SER A 1064 23.61 -11.65 22.22
C SER A 1064 24.20 -11.10 23.53
N GLN A 1065 25.18 -10.20 23.45
CA GLN A 1065 25.93 -9.63 24.58
C GLN A 1065 25.71 -8.11 24.72
N GLY A 1066 24.53 -7.61 24.32
CA GLY A 1066 24.17 -6.20 24.48
C GLY A 1066 24.79 -5.26 23.45
N ASN A 1067 24.92 -5.71 22.18
CA ASN A 1067 25.43 -4.97 21.03
C ASN A 1067 26.91 -4.52 21.08
N ASN A 1068 27.70 -5.10 21.99
CA ASN A 1068 29.12 -4.84 22.11
C ASN A 1068 29.96 -5.96 21.47
N VAL A 1069 30.92 -5.60 20.63
CA VAL A 1069 31.90 -6.49 20.01
C VAL A 1069 33.28 -6.27 20.59
N THR A 1070 33.99 -7.35 20.94
CA THR A 1070 35.40 -7.30 21.33
C THR A 1070 36.29 -7.49 20.10
N CYS A 1071 37.23 -6.58 19.87
CA CYS A 1071 38.21 -6.74 18.80
C CYS A 1071 39.12 -7.96 19.06
N GLY A 1072 39.28 -8.86 18.08
CA GLY A 1072 40.15 -10.03 18.22
C GLY A 1072 41.64 -9.72 18.36
N VAL A 1073 42.08 -8.52 17.94
CA VAL A 1073 43.48 -8.09 18.00
C VAL A 1073 43.76 -7.28 19.26
N CYS A 1074 43.09 -6.14 19.43
CA CYS A 1074 43.35 -5.24 20.56
C CYS A 1074 42.46 -5.50 21.80
N ARG A 1075 41.50 -6.44 21.72
CA ARG A 1075 40.55 -6.80 22.80
C ARG A 1075 39.65 -5.68 23.31
N HIS A 1076 39.68 -4.52 22.66
CA HIS A 1076 38.81 -3.39 23.01
C HIS A 1076 37.35 -3.67 22.64
N LYS A 1077 36.43 -3.33 23.56
CA LYS A 1077 34.98 -3.44 23.38
C LYS A 1077 34.46 -2.23 22.62
N GLN A 1078 33.71 -2.45 21.56
CA GLN A 1078 33.15 -1.42 20.69
C GLN A 1078 31.69 -1.72 20.38
N GLN A 1079 30.92 -0.71 19.98
CA GLN A 1079 29.53 -0.91 19.56
C GLN A 1079 29.48 -1.43 18.11
N ILE A 1080 28.51 -2.30 17.82
CA ILE A 1080 28.28 -2.81 16.45
C ILE A 1080 27.99 -1.66 15.47
N ALA A 1081 27.37 -0.58 15.94
CA ALA A 1081 27.05 0.61 15.14
C ALA A 1081 28.31 1.24 14.50
N ASP A 1082 29.49 0.95 15.03
CA ASP A 1082 30.76 1.52 14.61
C ASP A 1082 31.63 0.56 13.79
N LEU A 1083 31.01 -0.47 13.23
CA LEU A 1083 31.63 -1.33 12.22
C LEU A 1083 31.50 -0.68 10.83
N TYR A 1084 32.62 -0.51 10.14
CA TYR A 1084 32.70 0.04 8.79
C TYR A 1084 32.98 -1.08 7.77
N PHE A 1085 32.58 -0.88 6.51
CA PHE A 1085 32.82 -1.83 5.43
C PHE A 1085 33.58 -1.14 4.29
N VAL A 1086 34.62 -1.80 3.78
CA VAL A 1086 35.52 -1.30 2.74
C VAL A 1086 35.50 -2.24 1.55
N THR A 1087 35.58 -1.66 0.34
CA THR A 1087 35.79 -2.37 -0.94
C THR A 1087 37.21 -2.12 -1.45
N CYS A 1088 37.93 -3.17 -1.83
CA CYS A 1088 39.22 -3.07 -2.50
C CYS A 1088 39.00 -2.67 -3.97
N ASP A 1089 39.49 -1.52 -4.41
CA ASP A 1089 39.37 -1.04 -5.80
C ASP A 1089 40.31 -1.78 -6.79
N GLN A 1090 40.89 -2.91 -6.39
CA GLN A 1090 41.80 -3.69 -7.23
C GLN A 1090 41.39 -5.15 -7.24
N ILE A 1091 40.68 -5.54 -8.30
CA ILE A 1091 40.70 -6.80 -9.07
C ILE A 1091 39.35 -6.88 -9.80
N LEU A 1092 39.23 -6.18 -10.94
CA LEU A 1092 38.34 -6.64 -12.01
C LEU A 1092 39.18 -7.55 -12.90
N PRO A 1093 38.94 -8.87 -12.93
CA PRO A 1093 39.63 -9.73 -13.89
C PRO A 1093 39.25 -9.30 -15.31
N ALA A 1094 40.28 -9.09 -16.13
CA ALA A 1094 40.23 -8.60 -17.51
C ALA A 1094 39.58 -9.58 -18.52
N LYS A 1095 38.39 -10.12 -18.21
CA LYS A 1095 37.62 -11.00 -19.11
C LYS A 1095 36.11 -10.77 -19.06
N GLN A 1096 35.65 -9.53 -19.17
CA GLN A 1096 34.26 -9.24 -19.54
C GLN A 1096 34.23 -8.15 -20.60
N ASP A 1097 33.64 -8.46 -21.77
CA ASP A 1097 33.56 -7.56 -22.93
C ASP A 1097 32.69 -6.30 -22.70
N ILE A 1098 31.98 -6.22 -21.56
CA ILE A 1098 31.12 -5.10 -21.18
C ILE A 1098 31.37 -4.73 -19.71
N ASN A 1099 31.88 -3.53 -19.48
CA ASN A 1099 32.17 -3.01 -18.14
C ASN A 1099 30.90 -2.41 -17.51
N VAL A 1100 30.30 -3.10 -16.54
CA VAL A 1100 29.14 -2.62 -15.77
C VAL A 1100 29.62 -1.67 -14.67
N ARG A 1101 29.12 -0.44 -14.64
CA ARG A 1101 29.44 0.57 -13.62
C ARG A 1101 28.70 0.27 -12.33
N GLY A 1102 29.43 0.07 -11.24
CA GLY A 1102 28.88 -0.09 -9.88
C GLY A 1102 29.02 -1.50 -9.29
N ASN A 1103 29.00 -1.59 -7.96
CA ASN A 1103 29.26 -2.83 -7.20
C ASN A 1103 27.95 -3.50 -6.76
N TYR A 1104 27.36 -4.32 -7.64
CA TYR A 1104 26.08 -5.03 -7.39
C TYR A 1104 26.27 -6.52 -7.09
N SER A 1105 25.19 -7.21 -6.69
CA SER A 1105 25.22 -8.68 -6.58
C SER A 1105 25.43 -9.33 -7.95
N ASN A 1106 26.04 -10.52 -8.01
CA ASN A 1106 26.28 -11.23 -9.28
C ASN A 1106 25.01 -11.39 -10.12
N LYS A 1107 23.86 -11.53 -9.45
CA LYS A 1107 22.57 -11.65 -10.12
C LYS A 1107 22.13 -10.34 -10.78
N ILE A 1108 22.21 -9.22 -10.06
CA ILE A 1108 21.92 -7.89 -10.61
C ILE A 1108 22.91 -7.55 -11.72
N LEU A 1109 24.20 -7.85 -11.52
CA LEU A 1109 25.25 -7.64 -12.52
C LEU A 1109 24.91 -8.38 -13.81
N LYS A 1110 24.53 -9.66 -13.73
CA LYS A 1110 24.15 -10.46 -14.91
C LYS A 1110 22.92 -9.91 -15.63
N ILE A 1111 21.94 -9.42 -14.87
CA ILE A 1111 20.73 -8.79 -15.43
C ILE A 1111 21.11 -7.53 -16.21
N VAL A 1112 21.89 -6.63 -15.61
CA VAL A 1112 22.33 -5.38 -16.25
C VAL A 1112 23.24 -5.66 -17.45
N GLU A 1113 24.16 -6.62 -17.34
CA GLU A 1113 25.00 -7.07 -18.45
C GLU A 1113 24.14 -7.53 -19.64
N THR A 1114 23.08 -8.30 -19.37
CA THR A 1114 22.17 -8.79 -20.41
C THR A 1114 21.37 -7.64 -21.03
N VAL A 1115 20.91 -6.67 -20.24
CA VAL A 1115 20.24 -5.45 -20.75
C VAL A 1115 21.17 -4.66 -21.67
N LEU A 1116 22.43 -4.48 -21.29
CA LEU A 1116 23.41 -3.75 -22.09
C LEU A 1116 23.74 -4.48 -23.40
N LYS A 1117 23.88 -5.81 -23.38
CA LYS A 1117 24.04 -6.62 -24.60
C LYS A 1117 22.88 -6.43 -25.57
N LEU A 1118 21.65 -6.58 -25.08
CA LEU A 1118 20.46 -6.43 -25.91
C LEU A 1118 20.31 -5.01 -26.47
N LYS A 1119 20.70 -3.97 -25.71
CA LYS A 1119 20.67 -2.59 -26.17
C LYS A 1119 21.76 -2.29 -27.21
N LEU A 1120 22.91 -2.96 -27.14
CA LEU A 1120 23.97 -2.87 -28.14
C LEU A 1120 23.54 -3.53 -29.46
N ASP A 1121 22.88 -4.69 -29.38
CA ASP A 1121 22.37 -5.42 -30.54
C ASP A 1121 21.16 -4.69 -31.18
N GLU A 1122 20.24 -4.20 -30.34
CA GLU A 1122 19.02 -3.47 -30.75
C GLU A 1122 18.86 -2.17 -29.92
N PRO A 1123 19.19 -0.98 -30.47
CA PRO A 1123 19.13 0.29 -29.73
C PRO A 1123 17.74 0.65 -29.19
N ASP A 1124 16.68 0.27 -29.92
CA ASP A 1124 15.28 0.55 -29.58
C ASP A 1124 14.61 -0.62 -28.82
N VAL A 1125 15.39 -1.53 -28.24
CA VAL A 1125 14.87 -2.69 -27.52
C VAL A 1125 14.02 -2.27 -26.32
N LYS A 1126 12.91 -2.99 -26.13
CA LYS A 1126 11.96 -2.78 -25.03
C LYS A 1126 11.90 -4.04 -24.17
N ILE A 1127 12.28 -3.89 -22.90
CA ILE A 1127 12.44 -4.98 -21.94
C ILE A 1127 11.51 -4.77 -20.76
N ILE A 1128 10.79 -5.83 -20.36
CA ILE A 1128 9.97 -5.82 -19.14
C ILE A 1128 10.65 -6.69 -18.09
N ILE A 1129 10.88 -6.13 -16.91
CA ILE A 1129 11.52 -6.81 -15.79
C ILE A 1129 10.49 -7.04 -14.68
N PHE A 1130 10.22 -8.31 -14.38
CA PHE A 1130 9.32 -8.73 -13.32
C PHE A 1130 10.06 -9.25 -12.08
N SER A 1131 9.61 -8.82 -10.90
CA SER A 1131 9.96 -9.45 -9.62
C SER A 1131 8.76 -9.49 -8.68
N HIS A 1132 8.70 -10.51 -7.81
CA HIS A 1132 7.78 -10.60 -6.67
C HIS A 1132 8.05 -9.54 -5.61
N TRP A 1133 9.27 -8.98 -5.58
CA TRP A 1133 9.76 -8.15 -4.50
C TRP A 1133 9.93 -6.71 -4.96
N ASP A 1134 9.02 -5.82 -4.51
CA ASP A 1134 9.09 -4.39 -4.81
C ASP A 1134 10.45 -3.74 -4.48
N PRO A 1135 11.13 -4.06 -3.34
CA PRO A 1135 12.44 -3.50 -3.03
C PRO A 1135 13.53 -3.86 -4.05
N ILE A 1136 13.49 -5.06 -4.62
CA ILE A 1136 14.49 -5.52 -5.59
C ILE A 1136 14.42 -4.68 -6.87
N LEU A 1137 13.21 -4.29 -7.29
CA LEU A 1137 13.01 -3.40 -8.43
C LEU A 1137 13.64 -2.03 -8.21
N PHE A 1138 13.70 -1.53 -6.97
CA PHE A 1138 14.38 -0.27 -6.65
C PHE A 1138 15.91 -0.38 -6.82
N TYR A 1139 16.52 -1.46 -6.33
CA TYR A 1139 17.95 -1.70 -6.51
C TYR A 1139 18.33 -1.90 -7.98
N LEU A 1140 17.49 -2.60 -8.75
CA LEU A 1140 17.65 -2.74 -10.19
C LEU A 1140 17.52 -1.40 -10.91
N ALA A 1141 16.56 -0.56 -10.51
CA ALA A 1141 16.41 0.80 -11.03
C ALA A 1141 17.68 1.63 -10.81
N GLN A 1142 18.25 1.63 -9.61
CA GLN A 1142 19.51 2.31 -9.31
C GLN A 1142 20.68 1.77 -10.14
N ALA A 1143 20.74 0.45 -10.34
CA ALA A 1143 21.77 -0.19 -11.16
C ALA A 1143 21.66 0.19 -12.65
N LEU A 1144 20.44 0.26 -13.18
CA LEU A 1144 20.16 0.70 -14.55
C LEU A 1144 20.51 2.19 -14.73
N ASP A 1145 20.19 3.04 -13.76
CA ASP A 1145 20.50 4.48 -13.80
C ASP A 1145 22.01 4.74 -13.86
N THR A 1146 22.77 4.06 -12.98
CA THR A 1146 24.24 4.15 -12.92
C THR A 1146 24.90 3.72 -14.24
N ASN A 1147 24.24 2.83 -14.99
CA ASN A 1147 24.67 2.32 -16.29
C ASN A 1147 24.02 3.05 -17.48
N SER A 1148 23.41 4.21 -17.26
CA SER A 1148 22.80 5.04 -18.31
C SER A 1148 21.71 4.33 -19.14
N VAL A 1149 20.95 3.44 -18.50
CA VAL A 1149 19.78 2.79 -19.09
C VAL A 1149 18.51 3.49 -18.58
N THR A 1150 17.76 4.11 -19.50
CA THR A 1150 16.48 4.74 -19.19
C THR A 1150 15.41 3.71 -18.82
N TYR A 1151 14.74 3.93 -17.69
CA TYR A 1151 13.69 3.04 -17.21
C TYR A 1151 12.45 3.78 -16.68
N ARG A 1152 11.37 3.04 -16.45
CA ARG A 1152 10.21 3.47 -15.67
C ARG A 1152 9.85 2.45 -14.61
N LEU A 1153 9.56 2.94 -13.41
CA LEU A 1153 9.05 2.16 -12.30
C LEU A 1153 7.56 2.49 -12.07
N LYS A 1154 6.82 1.57 -11.45
CA LYS A 1154 5.44 1.80 -11.02
C LYS A 1154 5.37 3.00 -10.05
N SER A 1155 4.51 3.98 -10.35
CA SER A 1155 4.26 5.17 -9.52
C SER A 1155 2.75 5.49 -9.45
N ALA A 1156 2.38 6.55 -8.72
CA ALA A 1156 1.00 7.08 -8.75
C ALA A 1156 0.52 7.48 -10.16
N LYS A 1157 1.45 7.77 -11.08
CA LYS A 1157 1.20 8.10 -12.50
C LYS A 1157 1.40 6.89 -13.43
N PHE A 1158 1.04 5.70 -12.97
CA PHE A 1158 1.32 4.42 -13.64
C PHE A 1158 0.93 4.36 -15.13
N TYR A 1159 -0.27 4.82 -15.50
CA TYR A 1159 -0.72 4.78 -16.89
C TYR A 1159 0.09 5.69 -17.81
N LYS A 1160 0.49 6.87 -17.30
CA LYS A 1160 1.35 7.78 -18.05
C LYS A 1160 2.70 7.13 -18.34
N HIS A 1161 3.29 6.42 -17.38
CA HIS A 1161 4.55 5.70 -17.57
C HIS A 1161 4.43 4.57 -18.61
N ILE A 1162 3.26 3.92 -18.72
CA ILE A 1162 3.02 2.91 -19.75
C ILE A 1162 2.93 3.56 -21.13
N GLU A 1163 2.21 4.68 -21.27
CA GLU A 1163 2.15 5.43 -22.53
C GLU A 1163 3.54 5.91 -22.96
N GLU A 1164 4.32 6.44 -22.03
CA GLU A 1164 5.72 6.84 -22.28
C GLU A 1164 6.58 5.64 -22.73
N PHE A 1165 6.40 4.46 -22.13
CA PHE A 1165 7.14 3.25 -22.49
C PHE A 1165 6.78 2.73 -23.90
N LYS A 1166 5.50 2.79 -24.27
CA LYS A 1166 5.02 2.37 -25.60
C LYS A 1166 5.52 3.26 -26.73
N ASP A 1167 5.72 4.53 -26.43
CA ASP A 1167 6.26 5.48 -27.38
C ASP A 1167 7.78 5.28 -27.55
N TYR A 1168 8.19 4.93 -28.77
CA TYR A 1168 9.60 4.75 -29.11
C TYR A 1168 10.38 6.07 -29.07
N THR A 1169 9.73 7.22 -29.26
CA THR A 1169 10.39 8.54 -29.28
C THR A 1169 10.99 8.93 -27.93
N ASN A 1170 10.47 8.38 -26.82
CA ASN A 1170 10.97 8.65 -25.47
C ASN A 1170 12.25 7.87 -25.12
N GLY A 1171 12.68 6.93 -25.96
CA GLY A 1171 13.94 6.18 -25.78
C GLY A 1171 13.98 5.24 -24.57
N ILE A 1172 12.84 4.97 -23.89
CA ILE A 1172 12.80 4.18 -22.66
C ILE A 1172 13.03 2.70 -22.96
N THR A 1173 14.09 2.10 -22.43
CA THR A 1173 14.48 0.70 -22.67
C THR A 1173 13.75 -0.27 -21.73
N CYS A 1174 13.67 0.03 -20.42
CA CYS A 1174 13.21 -0.93 -19.41
C CYS A 1174 11.94 -0.48 -18.67
N LEU A 1175 10.99 -1.39 -18.48
CA LEU A 1175 9.82 -1.21 -17.62
C LEU A 1175 9.86 -2.20 -16.46
N LEU A 1176 9.98 -1.68 -15.23
CA LEU A 1176 10.09 -2.49 -14.01
C LEU A 1176 8.71 -2.63 -13.35
N LEU A 1177 8.22 -3.86 -13.25
CA LEU A 1177 6.88 -4.16 -12.75
C LEU A 1177 6.90 -5.23 -11.65
N PRO A 1178 6.16 -5.03 -10.54
CA PRO A 1178 5.88 -6.10 -9.62
C PRO A 1178 5.11 -7.22 -10.33
N LEU A 1179 5.38 -8.49 -10.00
CA LEU A 1179 4.69 -9.62 -10.62
C LEU A 1179 3.16 -9.55 -10.38
N LYS A 1180 2.74 -9.06 -9.20
CA LYS A 1180 1.32 -8.79 -8.89
C LYS A 1180 0.68 -7.71 -9.77
N ALA A 1181 1.47 -6.85 -10.41
CA ALA A 1181 0.98 -5.91 -11.41
C ALA A 1181 0.88 -6.57 -12.80
N GLY A 1182 1.59 -7.68 -13.02
CA GLY A 1182 1.49 -8.53 -14.22
C GLY A 1182 0.11 -9.16 -14.41
N SER A 1183 -0.73 -9.28 -13.38
CA SER A 1183 -2.11 -9.76 -13.49
C SER A 1183 -3.12 -8.69 -13.94
N LYS A 1184 -2.72 -7.42 -14.11
CA LYS A 1184 -3.65 -6.27 -14.29
C LYS A 1184 -4.16 -5.97 -15.71
N GLY A 1185 -4.30 -6.94 -16.60
CA GLY A 1185 -5.02 -6.73 -17.87
C GLY A 1185 -4.31 -5.88 -18.96
N LEU A 1186 -3.05 -5.48 -18.75
CA LEU A 1186 -2.32 -4.55 -19.63
C LEU A 1186 -1.93 -5.16 -20.99
N ASN A 1187 -1.85 -4.33 -22.04
CA ASN A 1187 -1.26 -4.68 -23.34
C ASN A 1187 0.14 -4.08 -23.50
N LEU A 1188 1.18 -4.89 -23.64
CA LEU A 1188 2.59 -4.46 -23.76
C LEU A 1188 3.30 -5.20 -24.91
N THR A 1189 2.66 -5.27 -26.09
CA THR A 1189 3.21 -5.90 -27.30
C THR A 1189 4.45 -5.22 -27.87
N GLU A 1190 4.75 -3.99 -27.43
CA GLU A 1190 5.94 -3.22 -27.82
C GLU A 1190 7.24 -3.83 -27.26
N ALA A 1191 7.15 -4.62 -26.19
CA ALA A 1191 8.27 -5.36 -25.63
C ALA A 1191 8.55 -6.66 -26.40
N THR A 1192 9.81 -7.02 -26.53
CA THR A 1192 10.26 -8.30 -27.12
C THR A 1192 10.90 -9.22 -26.08
N HIS A 1193 11.42 -8.65 -24.99
CA HIS A 1193 12.08 -9.42 -23.93
C HIS A 1193 11.36 -9.29 -22.58
N VAL A 1194 11.16 -10.43 -21.92
CA VAL A 1194 10.61 -10.53 -20.56
C VAL A 1194 11.67 -11.13 -19.64
N PHE A 1195 12.01 -10.42 -18.57
CA PHE A 1195 13.03 -10.83 -17.61
C PHE A 1195 12.34 -11.25 -16.31
N LEU A 1196 12.52 -12.51 -15.92
CA LEU A 1196 12.08 -13.05 -14.64
C LEU A 1196 13.26 -13.09 -13.68
N VAL A 1197 13.26 -12.16 -12.72
CA VAL A 1197 14.38 -11.98 -11.78
C VAL A 1197 14.53 -13.19 -10.85
N GLU A 1198 13.44 -13.86 -10.48
CA GLU A 1198 13.48 -15.06 -9.64
C GLU A 1198 12.44 -16.10 -10.11
N PRO A 1199 12.63 -17.39 -9.81
CA PRO A 1199 11.70 -18.43 -10.24
C PRO A 1199 10.33 -18.24 -9.59
N ILE A 1200 9.28 -18.36 -10.40
CA ILE A 1200 7.88 -18.18 -9.98
C ILE A 1200 7.32 -19.53 -9.53
N LEU A 1201 6.74 -19.57 -8.33
CA LEU A 1201 6.18 -20.81 -7.77
C LEU A 1201 4.88 -21.23 -8.44
N ASN A 1202 4.07 -20.26 -8.88
CA ASN A 1202 2.79 -20.49 -9.54
C ASN A 1202 2.94 -20.27 -11.06
N PRO A 1203 2.96 -21.33 -11.89
CA PRO A 1203 3.07 -21.21 -13.34
C PRO A 1203 1.98 -20.34 -13.96
N GLY A 1204 0.79 -20.29 -13.35
CA GLY A 1204 -0.31 -19.44 -13.81
C GLY A 1204 0.05 -17.94 -13.78
N GLU A 1205 0.67 -17.46 -12.69
CA GLU A 1205 1.07 -16.04 -12.58
C GLU A 1205 2.15 -15.66 -13.60
N GLU A 1206 3.04 -16.60 -13.92
CA GLU A 1206 4.05 -16.43 -14.94
C GLU A 1206 3.45 -16.34 -16.35
N LEU A 1207 2.57 -17.28 -16.71
CA LEU A 1207 1.87 -17.28 -18.00
C LEU A 1207 1.04 -15.99 -18.19
N GLN A 1208 0.44 -15.47 -17.12
CA GLN A 1208 -0.25 -14.19 -17.15
C GLN A 1208 0.69 -13.02 -17.45
N ALA A 1209 1.88 -13.01 -16.84
CA ALA A 1209 2.88 -11.96 -17.04
C ALA A 1209 3.46 -12.00 -18.47
N VAL A 1210 3.82 -13.18 -18.96
CA VAL A 1210 4.31 -13.41 -20.33
C VAL A 1210 3.22 -13.11 -21.36
N GLY A 1211 1.96 -13.48 -21.08
CA GLY A 1211 0.80 -13.21 -21.93
C GLY A 1211 0.48 -11.72 -22.13
N ARG A 1212 1.14 -10.81 -21.40
CA ARG A 1212 1.10 -9.35 -21.66
C ARG A 1212 1.87 -8.95 -22.91
N VAL A 1213 2.86 -9.74 -23.27
CA VAL A 1213 3.81 -9.49 -24.38
C VAL A 1213 3.55 -10.47 -25.52
N HIS A 1214 3.49 -11.77 -25.20
CA HIS A 1214 3.24 -12.82 -26.17
C HIS A 1214 1.73 -13.03 -26.40
N ARG A 1215 1.16 -12.14 -27.21
CA ARG A 1215 -0.27 -12.06 -27.52
C ARG A 1215 -0.51 -11.55 -28.95
N ILE A 1216 -1.76 -11.65 -29.41
CA ILE A 1216 -2.19 -11.09 -30.70
C ILE A 1216 -1.80 -9.61 -30.80
N GLY A 1217 -1.12 -9.26 -31.90
CA GLY A 1217 -0.54 -7.94 -32.14
C GLY A 1217 0.99 -7.90 -32.07
N GLN A 1218 1.62 -8.96 -31.55
CA GLN A 1218 3.07 -9.12 -31.59
C GLN A 1218 3.56 -9.42 -33.02
N THR A 1219 4.58 -8.69 -33.47
CA THR A 1219 5.17 -8.82 -34.81
C THR A 1219 6.57 -9.41 -34.80
N LYS A 1220 7.27 -9.37 -33.65
CA LYS A 1220 8.62 -9.89 -33.45
C LYS A 1220 8.62 -11.14 -32.55
N PRO A 1221 9.60 -12.04 -32.67
CA PRO A 1221 9.77 -13.16 -31.73
C PRO A 1221 10.00 -12.63 -30.30
N THR A 1222 9.45 -13.34 -29.32
CA THR A 1222 9.51 -12.93 -27.91
C THR A 1222 10.42 -13.86 -27.10
N PHE A 1223 11.25 -13.28 -26.23
CA PHE A 1223 12.22 -14.01 -25.42
C PHE A 1223 11.90 -13.90 -23.93
N VAL A 1224 11.85 -15.03 -23.23
CA VAL A 1224 11.70 -15.08 -21.77
C VAL A 1224 13.03 -15.46 -21.14
N HIS A 1225 13.64 -14.51 -20.44
CA HIS A 1225 14.92 -14.68 -19.75
C HIS A 1225 14.69 -15.05 -18.29
N ARG A 1226 15.23 -16.19 -17.86
CA ARG A 1226 15.17 -16.69 -16.48
C ARG A 1226 16.54 -16.59 -15.83
N PHE A 1227 16.66 -15.87 -14.73
CA PHE A 1227 17.92 -15.72 -14.00
C PHE A 1227 17.91 -16.63 -12.76
N ILE A 1228 18.69 -17.72 -12.79
CA ILE A 1228 18.71 -18.76 -11.76
C ILE A 1228 20.12 -18.91 -11.17
N VAL A 1229 20.22 -18.85 -9.84
CA VAL A 1229 21.50 -19.08 -9.15
C VAL A 1229 21.74 -20.57 -8.93
N GLN A 1230 22.91 -21.06 -9.36
CA GLN A 1230 23.28 -22.48 -9.31
C GLN A 1230 23.57 -22.97 -7.90
N ASN A 1231 23.27 -24.24 -7.62
CA ASN A 1231 23.45 -24.91 -6.32
C ASN A 1231 22.68 -24.19 -5.19
N THR A 1232 21.48 -23.68 -5.50
CA THR A 1232 20.63 -22.96 -4.55
C THR A 1232 19.19 -23.43 -4.63
N ILE A 1233 18.38 -22.94 -3.69
CA ILE A 1233 16.94 -23.14 -3.67
C ILE A 1233 16.24 -22.71 -4.97
N GLU A 1234 16.77 -21.72 -5.70
CA GLU A 1234 16.15 -21.27 -6.95
C GLU A 1234 16.22 -22.33 -8.05
N GLU A 1235 17.33 -23.08 -8.11
CA GLU A 1235 17.50 -24.17 -9.07
C GLU A 1235 16.56 -25.33 -8.75
N THR A 1236 16.43 -25.70 -7.48
CA THR A 1236 15.47 -26.72 -7.04
C THR A 1236 14.03 -26.29 -7.33
N ILE A 1237 13.65 -25.05 -7.04
CA ILE A 1237 12.31 -24.54 -7.36
C ILE A 1237 12.06 -24.58 -8.87
N HIS A 1238 12.99 -24.08 -9.67
CA HIS A 1238 12.83 -24.04 -11.12
C HIS A 1238 12.63 -25.45 -11.70
N ARG A 1239 13.45 -26.41 -11.26
CA ARG A 1239 13.38 -27.81 -11.68
C ARG A 1239 12.07 -28.47 -11.27
N THR A 1240 11.67 -28.32 -9.99
CA THR A 1240 10.44 -28.94 -9.45
C THR A 1240 9.18 -28.38 -10.09
N VAL A 1241 9.14 -27.06 -10.34
CA VAL A 1241 7.98 -26.42 -10.98
C VAL A 1241 7.89 -26.79 -12.47
N GLN A 1242 9.01 -26.86 -13.19
CA GLN A 1242 9.01 -27.29 -14.59
C GLN A 1242 8.70 -28.79 -14.75
N ALA A 1243 9.06 -29.62 -13.78
CA ALA A 1243 8.77 -31.05 -13.78
C ALA A 1243 7.31 -31.38 -13.43
N ASP A 1244 6.55 -30.45 -12.82
CA ASP A 1244 5.17 -30.70 -12.41
C ASP A 1244 4.20 -30.70 -13.60
N ARG A 1245 3.86 -31.90 -14.08
CA ARG A 1245 2.79 -32.12 -15.08
C ARG A 1245 1.39 -32.22 -14.48
N THR A 1246 1.29 -32.32 -13.16
CA THR A 1246 0.01 -32.56 -12.45
C THR A 1246 -0.72 -31.27 -12.10
N GLY A 1247 -0.06 -30.10 -12.23
CA GLY A 1247 -0.66 -28.79 -11.99
C GLY A 1247 -0.87 -28.46 -10.51
N ARG A 1248 -0.24 -29.20 -9.59
CA ARG A 1248 -0.36 -29.01 -8.13
C ARG A 1248 0.11 -27.64 -7.69
N TRP A 1249 1.16 -27.11 -8.33
CA TRP A 1249 1.65 -25.75 -8.04
C TRP A 1249 0.64 -24.67 -8.44
N SER A 1250 -0.10 -24.89 -9.53
CA SER A 1250 -1.16 -23.98 -10.00
C SER A 1250 -2.38 -24.00 -9.09
N SER A 1251 -2.84 -25.18 -8.65
CA SER A 1251 -3.99 -25.33 -7.73
C SER A 1251 -3.66 -25.05 -6.26
N LYS A 1252 -2.38 -24.84 -5.93
CA LYS A 1252 -1.86 -24.72 -4.55
C LYS A 1252 -2.11 -25.97 -3.69
N ASP A 1253 -2.21 -27.14 -4.31
CA ASP A 1253 -2.33 -28.44 -3.63
C ASP A 1253 -0.99 -29.02 -3.16
N VAL A 1254 0.04 -28.20 -3.13
CA VAL A 1254 1.36 -28.54 -2.60
C VAL A 1254 1.26 -28.81 -1.10
N THR A 1255 1.78 -29.95 -0.65
CA THR A 1255 1.79 -30.33 0.77
C THR A 1255 3.03 -29.81 1.49
N VAL A 1256 3.00 -29.83 2.83
CA VAL A 1256 4.18 -29.49 3.66
C VAL A 1256 5.40 -30.33 3.26
N GLU A 1257 5.21 -31.61 2.96
CA GLU A 1257 6.29 -32.51 2.51
C GLU A 1257 6.90 -32.07 1.17
N HIS A 1258 6.09 -31.71 0.18
CA HIS A 1258 6.60 -31.20 -1.10
C HIS A 1258 7.38 -29.89 -0.94
N LEU A 1259 6.98 -29.03 0.00
CA LEU A 1259 7.73 -27.82 0.34
C LEU A 1259 9.05 -28.14 1.06
N GLU A 1260 9.08 -29.17 1.91
CA GLU A 1260 10.29 -29.64 2.59
C GLU A 1260 11.33 -30.17 1.58
N GLN A 1261 10.87 -30.88 0.54
CA GLN A 1261 11.72 -31.40 -0.55
C GLN A 1261 12.46 -30.30 -1.32
N LEU A 1262 11.91 -29.07 -1.40
CA LEU A 1262 12.60 -27.96 -2.06
C LEU A 1262 13.95 -27.64 -1.42
N PHE A 1263 14.13 -27.89 -0.12
CA PHE A 1263 15.37 -27.63 0.61
C PHE A 1263 16.42 -28.75 0.46
N GLN A 1264 16.21 -29.73 -0.42
CA GLN A 1264 17.21 -30.74 -0.74
C GLN A 1264 18.05 -30.24 -1.92
N LEU A 1265 19.36 -30.08 -1.70
CA LEU A 1265 20.33 -29.79 -2.75
C LEU A 1265 21.05 -31.09 -3.11
N GLU A 1266 21.33 -31.30 -4.39
CA GLU A 1266 22.20 -32.40 -4.84
C GLU A 1266 23.62 -32.17 -4.30
N GLU A 1267 24.27 -33.21 -3.79
CA GLU A 1267 25.67 -33.13 -3.40
C GLU A 1267 26.51 -32.78 -4.63
N PRO A 1268 27.46 -31.82 -4.55
CA PRO A 1268 28.32 -31.52 -5.67
C PRO A 1268 29.10 -32.79 -6.03
N GLU A 1269 29.10 -33.16 -7.33
CA GLU A 1269 29.98 -34.23 -7.81
C GLU A 1269 31.40 -33.99 -7.28
N PRO A 1270 32.05 -35.00 -6.68
CA PRO A 1270 33.39 -34.84 -6.16
C PRO A 1270 34.29 -34.41 -7.31
N ILE A 1271 34.79 -33.18 -7.24
CA ILE A 1271 35.83 -32.68 -8.14
C ILE A 1271 37.02 -33.61 -7.91
N GLU A 1272 37.29 -34.48 -8.88
CA GLU A 1272 38.55 -35.21 -8.97
C GLU A 1272 39.67 -34.17 -8.98
N LEU A 1273 40.29 -33.98 -7.80
CA LEU A 1273 41.55 -33.28 -7.66
C LEU A 1273 42.58 -34.12 -8.40
N PHE A 1274 42.81 -33.78 -9.67
CA PHE A 1274 43.99 -34.21 -10.39
C PHE A 1274 45.21 -33.77 -9.58
N ALA A 1275 45.98 -34.77 -9.14
CA ALA A 1275 47.30 -34.59 -8.59
C ALA A 1275 48.22 -34.03 -9.69
N GLU A 1276 48.78 -32.84 -9.45
CA GLU A 1276 50.16 -32.44 -9.77
C GLU A 1276 50.51 -31.11 -9.08
#